data_AF-A0A7C3XP10-F1
#
_entry.id   AF-A0A7C3XP10-F1
#
_cell.length_a   1.000
_cell.length_b   1.000
_cell.length_c   1.000
_cell.angle_alpha   90.00
_cell.angle_beta   90.00
_cell.angle_gamma   90.00
#
_symmetry.space_group_name_H-M   'P 1'
#
loop_
_entity.id
_entity.type
_entity.pdbx_description
1 polymer ?
#
loop_
_entity_poly.entity_id
_entity_poly.type
_entity_poly.pdbx_seq_one_letter_code
_entity_poly.pdbx_strand_id
1 'polypeptide(L)'
;MKFSPSQSKLIHINKNPFNETYFYAARLIYFADTDNKRAYGSASNKAQNLSPEEELKRRQQELENQTPESMLAKIDNLPSSVQEKAKQLWKSGNIMQKTLVIQLTEHLITPDQFRKLLKCLSGNDENSDERKQLFITLAEQAIFGNIASDAFEKALIGMEANNQECERLVADLKNGKIKGEKFTKEIKKLKIKTRENELPSYTPEQVSRLLHAKMNIMMTRIEDIENKKVGNLKDPEKLRKFAEDYKNAGENIINAHDDLENLFAEMAGTDENQLEVLRGLLWDEKYMGTHALREPVRINEQDIDPEALRSALEKIGGKEFAEKFNNKFVQAVHALQEARREMASVEYNLKELFEPINNAISEKYDLKKEIESAERWLGIKLREGVKIKCLQIIYNPQTQRQEYVWGESEIMRIGFVDDKYIEEGGEYKPGRGTMLIIVTGAGEFTLATMRKWMDMARASQKIETIEEAEKAAGLSEYGIKLAPGMNLEYDRNIGLDDRGEIITKTEKVKIEKIENGKIILDRPVTVLYKEEMGNRPIADSESGGWKIFENDITQQEFEFGEFVKWFLRKGVRPSLTINEANAALRAWGRNFGGEPPQIAVGNTTFRETPRSAGTEAVSIEGIQKFPDGSDAVVVKKTGGDNQTLTPAQFLETARKRELTDADPKKYADRAVEHIEDNQEKEKERSKAENEQKERIASAMKKKKGEGETEVIQPHVSTIKRLWDNTTFLSLQDVTFIFKTIYEYHVRRWQRRMKNNTGSVGEHFPIVGTDFVRMKEAAEHEEVENYKKGFEHVGIREMRERMYHARNKDELRAAIETLVEKGQMRWDDVRLWEAINRFTDPDKQIPIPLNMDPAAKVKQDPVTGAWKTGQDLLEPAIDAMWGEGIFGSYYNKNHHTYISKMNEYKAKGDQLENDPKGIGGLRGEMRKLLTIHKNGGWVNPQQYEGLYRFSIEKGKMTVEDKVYYLIQGVATGLLSLDRVGAINGDLLNHMPWLDYFTNKGSWKFGQADMPPDKKLGDSGGRPYTVDDYKRIAAFLDQDGIASKEYINAPGPRTAKFLWEIILGSRDSRVRIQKALQQSDRLDHDDTHFILPLLDSKKITQLTKTVGLQRDRFSNPAYLNVYPGFNQYIKTLGILEPDPEAVVKALASFVTYDAILDERYLKKHGSDYIRITRSEFKEGAVVDPVKPVAYHRDVLQNLVLEIGRAYGQDFKMIFEKTGPLGVNPANDQRQNKIEAQIASFEDTLTKIIATDDNGVKMFEVIRNANLRGC
;
A
#
# COMPACT_ATOMS: atom_id res chain seq x y z
N MET A 1 -13.26 43.57 -56.16
CA MET A 1 -12.11 42.62 -56.06
C MET A 1 -12.59 41.49 -55.14
N LYS A 2 -13.05 40.29 -55.53
CA LYS A 2 -12.62 39.19 -56.43
C LYS A 2 -11.33 38.44 -56.01
N PHE A 3 -11.54 37.20 -55.51
CA PHE A 3 -10.66 36.00 -55.33
C PHE A 3 -9.47 36.13 -54.34
N SER A 4 -9.00 35.15 -53.54
CA SER A 4 -9.22 33.69 -53.28
C SER A 4 -8.00 33.20 -52.41
N PRO A 5 -7.83 31.93 -51.97
CA PRO A 5 -8.62 31.14 -51.02
C PRO A 5 -7.75 30.41 -49.94
N SER A 6 -8.45 29.72 -49.04
CA SER A 6 -8.08 28.55 -48.23
C SER A 6 -6.79 27.77 -48.55
N GLN A 7 -6.06 27.34 -47.49
CA GLN A 7 -5.62 25.95 -47.35
C GLN A 7 -5.36 25.53 -45.89
N SER A 8 -5.93 24.38 -45.58
CA SER A 8 -5.84 23.48 -44.42
C SER A 8 -4.47 23.32 -43.75
N LYS A 9 -4.46 23.19 -42.42
CA LYS A 9 -3.62 22.19 -41.72
C LYS A 9 -4.39 21.55 -40.56
N LEU A 10 -4.70 20.26 -40.76
CA LEU A 10 -5.06 19.31 -39.72
C LEU A 10 -3.97 19.31 -38.63
N ILE A 11 -4.37 19.45 -37.38
CA ILE A 11 -3.51 19.17 -36.22
C ILE A 11 -3.75 17.72 -35.84
N HIS A 12 -2.69 16.90 -35.96
CA HIS A 12 -2.64 15.53 -35.47
C HIS A 12 -2.89 15.51 -33.96
N ILE A 13 -4.01 14.90 -33.57
CA ILE A 13 -4.28 14.47 -32.20
C ILE A 13 -3.75 13.03 -32.11
N ASN A 14 -2.64 12.84 -31.40
CA ASN A 14 -2.16 11.52 -31.02
C ASN A 14 -2.06 11.47 -29.50
N LYS A 15 -3.02 10.79 -28.86
CA LYS A 15 -3.07 10.53 -27.42
C LYS A 15 -3.22 9.03 -27.23
N ASN A 16 -2.25 8.41 -26.57
CA ASN A 16 -2.34 7.02 -26.15
C ASN A 16 -1.90 6.89 -24.68
N PRO A 17 -2.82 6.60 -23.73
CA PRO A 17 -2.47 6.40 -22.32
C PRO A 17 -3.07 5.08 -21.77
N PHE A 18 -2.41 3.93 -21.89
CA PHE A 18 -2.85 2.71 -21.17
C PHE A 18 -1.70 1.72 -20.94
N ASN A 19 -0.99 1.83 -19.81
CA ASN A 19 0.11 0.89 -19.51
C ASN A 19 0.33 0.47 -18.05
N GLU A 20 -0.66 0.53 -17.14
CA GLU A 20 -0.40 0.15 -15.73
C GLU A 20 -1.32 -0.94 -15.13
N THR A 21 -2.14 -1.62 -15.93
CA THR A 21 -3.11 -2.59 -15.38
C THR A 21 -2.70 -4.07 -15.55
N TYR A 22 -1.55 -4.38 -16.15
CA TYR A 22 -1.21 -5.77 -16.56
C TYR A 22 -0.19 -6.51 -15.68
N PHE A 23 0.30 -5.91 -14.60
CA PHE A 23 1.38 -6.50 -13.76
C PHE A 23 0.94 -7.65 -12.82
N TYR A 24 -0.33 -8.10 -12.86
CA TYR A 24 -0.85 -9.08 -11.88
C TYR A 24 -1.12 -10.50 -12.44
N ALA A 25 -1.20 -10.69 -13.77
CA ALA A 25 -1.56 -12.00 -14.36
C ALA A 25 -0.35 -12.88 -14.72
N ALA A 26 0.78 -12.29 -15.13
CA ALA A 26 2.02 -13.03 -15.43
C ALA A 26 2.72 -13.64 -14.21
N ARG A 27 2.25 -13.31 -13.00
CA ARG A 27 2.86 -13.78 -11.75
C ARG A 27 2.57 -15.25 -11.45
N LEU A 28 1.43 -15.81 -11.87
CA LEU A 28 0.98 -17.15 -11.43
C LEU A 28 1.62 -18.36 -12.13
N ILE A 29 2.42 -18.18 -13.18
CA ILE A 29 3.18 -19.27 -13.84
C ILE A 29 4.71 -19.09 -13.68
N TYR A 30 5.17 -17.97 -13.13
CA TYR A 30 6.60 -17.66 -12.90
C TYR A 30 7.05 -17.85 -11.43
N PHE A 31 6.17 -18.36 -10.56
CA PHE A 31 6.42 -18.55 -9.11
C PHE A 31 7.21 -19.81 -8.74
N ALA A 32 7.84 -20.49 -9.70
CA ALA A 32 8.79 -21.56 -9.38
C ALA A 32 10.26 -21.09 -9.28
N ASP A 33 10.61 -19.86 -9.69
CA ASP A 33 12.04 -19.48 -9.84
C ASP A 33 12.41 -18.03 -9.44
N THR A 34 11.50 -17.28 -8.80
CA THR A 34 11.76 -15.86 -8.43
C THR A 34 11.84 -15.55 -6.93
N ASP A 35 11.52 -16.50 -6.05
CA ASP A 35 11.60 -16.27 -4.60
C ASP A 35 13.04 -16.27 -4.03
N ASN A 36 14.05 -16.68 -4.82
CA ASN A 36 15.45 -16.63 -4.39
C ASN A 36 16.14 -15.25 -4.58
N LYS A 37 15.54 -14.26 -5.24
CA LYS A 37 16.19 -12.97 -5.51
C LYS A 37 15.94 -11.86 -4.45
N ARG A 38 15.15 -12.12 -3.41
CA ARG A 38 14.81 -11.12 -2.37
C ARG A 38 15.52 -11.28 -1.02
N ALA A 39 16.34 -12.31 -0.84
CA ALA A 39 16.97 -12.60 0.46
C ALA A 39 18.35 -11.94 0.71
N TYR A 40 18.97 -11.27 -0.26
CA TYR A 40 20.33 -10.71 -0.07
C TYR A 40 20.46 -9.25 -0.48
N GLY A 41 19.86 -8.38 0.33
CA GLY A 41 20.18 -6.95 0.39
C GLY A 41 21.01 -6.65 1.64
N SER A 42 22.31 -6.42 1.45
CA SER A 42 23.27 -5.83 2.40
C SER A 42 23.20 -6.29 3.87
N ALA A 43 23.52 -7.55 4.15
CA ALA A 43 24.19 -7.88 5.41
C ALA A 43 25.64 -7.40 5.28
N SER A 44 25.98 -6.25 5.88
CA SER A 44 27.36 -5.80 5.99
C SER A 44 28.11 -6.69 6.98
N ASN A 45 28.50 -7.88 6.55
CA ASN A 45 29.64 -8.54 7.16
C ASN A 45 30.86 -7.76 6.70
N LYS A 46 31.55 -7.10 7.64
CA LYS A 46 32.92 -6.65 7.48
C LYS A 46 33.79 -7.87 7.18
N ALA A 47 33.78 -8.32 5.93
CA ALA A 47 34.78 -9.22 5.41
C ALA A 47 36.11 -8.47 5.48
N GLN A 48 37.06 -9.02 6.23
CA GLN A 48 38.45 -8.61 6.15
C GLN A 48 38.87 -8.71 4.67
N ASN A 49 39.61 -7.72 4.17
CA ASN A 49 40.16 -7.72 2.81
C ASN A 49 41.20 -8.86 2.68
N LEU A 50 40.73 -10.10 2.52
CA LEU A 50 41.57 -11.24 2.20
C LEU A 50 42.01 -11.10 0.74
N SER A 51 43.29 -11.35 0.48
CA SER A 51 43.77 -11.51 -0.88
C SER A 51 43.10 -12.72 -1.56
N PRO A 52 43.03 -12.77 -2.91
CA PRO A 52 42.49 -13.94 -3.62
C PRO A 52 43.13 -15.27 -3.20
N GLU A 53 44.41 -15.27 -2.83
CA GLU A 53 45.10 -16.46 -2.31
C GLU A 53 44.63 -16.87 -0.91
N GLU A 54 44.34 -15.90 -0.04
CA GLU A 54 43.84 -16.16 1.31
C GLU A 54 42.37 -16.61 1.30
N GLU A 55 41.55 -16.04 0.42
CA GLU A 55 40.18 -16.51 0.20
C GLU A 55 40.20 -17.93 -0.39
N LEU A 56 41.08 -18.21 -1.36
CA LEU A 56 41.26 -19.57 -1.89
C LEU A 56 41.67 -20.55 -0.78
N LYS A 57 42.60 -20.18 0.11
CA LYS A 57 42.99 -21.01 1.27
C LYS A 57 41.84 -21.23 2.25
N ARG A 58 41.06 -20.20 2.55
CA ARG A 58 39.87 -20.32 3.42
C ARG A 58 38.86 -21.29 2.81
N ARG A 59 38.56 -21.13 1.52
CA ARG A 59 37.65 -22.02 0.79
C ARG A 59 38.19 -23.44 0.66
N GLN A 60 39.51 -23.60 0.56
CA GLN A 60 40.16 -24.90 0.60
C GLN A 60 39.99 -25.59 1.96
N GLN A 61 40.11 -24.85 3.06
CA GLN A 61 39.80 -25.37 4.40
C GLN A 61 38.31 -25.71 4.57
N GLU A 62 37.40 -24.89 4.04
CA GLU A 62 35.96 -25.21 4.01
C GLU A 62 35.69 -26.51 3.24
N LEU A 63 36.39 -26.71 2.11
CA LEU A 63 36.37 -27.93 1.31
C LEU A 63 36.89 -29.15 2.07
N GLU A 64 37.99 -29.00 2.79
CA GLU A 64 38.58 -30.06 3.63
C GLU A 64 37.68 -30.44 4.81
N ASN A 65 36.86 -29.51 5.29
CA ASN A 65 35.90 -29.74 6.38
C ASN A 65 34.58 -30.39 5.92
N GLN A 66 34.29 -30.47 4.62
CA GLN A 66 33.07 -31.11 4.12
C GLN A 66 33.35 -32.59 3.79
N THR A 67 32.61 -33.50 4.41
CA THR A 67 32.71 -34.92 4.05
C THR A 67 32.13 -35.15 2.64
N PRO A 68 32.72 -36.05 1.83
CA PRO A 68 32.20 -36.38 0.50
C PRO A 68 30.71 -36.77 0.51
N GLU A 69 30.24 -37.44 1.56
CA GLU A 69 28.84 -37.86 1.72
C GLU A 69 27.90 -36.67 1.96
N SER A 70 28.30 -35.70 2.79
CA SER A 70 27.51 -34.50 3.09
C SER A 70 27.25 -33.67 1.83
N MET A 71 28.29 -33.48 1.00
CA MET A 71 28.16 -32.74 -0.25
C MET A 71 27.38 -33.50 -1.30
N LEU A 72 27.53 -34.83 -1.40
CA LEU A 72 26.72 -35.62 -2.33
C LEU A 72 25.23 -35.54 -1.99
N ALA A 73 24.86 -35.56 -0.70
CA ALA A 73 23.48 -35.36 -0.26
C ALA A 73 22.94 -33.97 -0.60
N LYS A 74 23.76 -32.91 -0.47
CA LYS A 74 23.37 -31.55 -0.91
C LYS A 74 23.20 -31.47 -2.43
N ILE A 75 24.08 -32.13 -3.19
CA ILE A 75 23.99 -32.18 -4.65
C ILE A 75 22.73 -32.94 -5.09
N ASP A 76 22.30 -33.96 -4.34
CA ASP A 76 21.09 -34.71 -4.65
C ASP A 76 19.78 -33.91 -4.52
N ASN A 77 19.82 -32.78 -3.81
CA ASN A 77 18.70 -31.83 -3.72
C ASN A 77 18.69 -30.78 -4.86
N LEU A 78 19.69 -30.77 -5.74
CA LEU A 78 19.72 -29.85 -6.88
C LEU A 78 18.78 -30.30 -8.01
N PRO A 79 18.34 -29.38 -8.89
CA PRO A 79 17.58 -29.75 -10.08
C PRO A 79 18.32 -30.81 -10.92
N SER A 80 17.58 -31.81 -11.41
CA SER A 80 18.13 -32.94 -12.17
C SER A 80 18.98 -32.50 -13.37
N SER A 81 18.69 -31.33 -13.92
CA SER A 81 19.42 -30.72 -15.04
C SER A 81 20.88 -30.34 -14.76
N VAL A 82 21.31 -30.24 -13.50
CA VAL A 82 22.69 -29.92 -13.09
C VAL A 82 23.31 -30.94 -12.13
N GLN A 83 22.47 -31.79 -11.51
CA GLN A 83 22.85 -32.76 -10.48
C GLN A 83 24.01 -33.68 -10.90
N GLU A 84 23.91 -34.38 -12.03
CA GLU A 84 24.96 -35.31 -12.47
C GLU A 84 26.28 -34.60 -12.80
N LYS A 85 26.20 -33.39 -13.36
CA LYS A 85 27.40 -32.59 -13.65
C LYS A 85 28.05 -32.10 -12.36
N ALA A 86 27.26 -31.66 -11.38
CA ALA A 86 27.75 -31.27 -10.06
C ALA A 86 28.40 -32.46 -9.32
N LYS A 87 27.81 -33.67 -9.38
CA LYS A 87 28.43 -34.90 -8.84
C LYS A 87 29.78 -35.19 -9.49
N GLN A 88 29.86 -35.10 -10.82
CA GLN A 88 31.08 -35.31 -11.55
C GLN A 88 32.17 -34.31 -11.12
N LEU A 89 31.84 -33.02 -11.10
CA LEU A 89 32.78 -31.95 -10.75
C LEU A 89 33.19 -31.99 -9.28
N TRP A 90 32.31 -32.42 -8.37
CA TRP A 90 32.67 -32.61 -6.98
C TRP A 90 33.69 -33.75 -6.80
N LYS A 91 33.48 -34.86 -7.50
CA LYS A 91 34.37 -36.03 -7.44
C LYS A 91 35.73 -35.79 -8.10
N SER A 92 35.74 -35.22 -9.31
CA SER A 92 36.94 -35.16 -10.15
C SER A 92 37.32 -33.75 -10.63
N GLY A 93 36.59 -32.71 -10.24
CA GLY A 93 36.86 -31.35 -10.67
C GLY A 93 38.05 -30.73 -9.94
N ASN A 94 38.64 -29.70 -10.56
CA ASN A 94 39.65 -28.86 -9.92
C ASN A 94 39.03 -28.00 -8.80
N ILE A 95 39.85 -27.29 -8.02
CA ILE A 95 39.37 -26.52 -6.87
C ILE A 95 38.28 -25.50 -7.26
N MET A 96 38.44 -24.82 -8.40
CA MET A 96 37.46 -23.86 -8.94
C MET A 96 36.11 -24.50 -9.27
N GLN A 97 36.15 -25.67 -9.91
CA GLN A 97 34.95 -26.44 -10.24
C GLN A 97 34.25 -26.95 -8.98
N LYS A 98 34.99 -27.36 -7.95
CA LYS A 98 34.41 -27.75 -6.66
C LYS A 98 33.80 -26.56 -5.92
N THR A 99 34.44 -25.39 -5.96
CA THR A 99 33.90 -24.14 -5.39
C THR A 99 32.58 -23.74 -6.06
N LEU A 100 32.45 -23.90 -7.39
CA LEU A 100 31.19 -23.69 -8.09
C LEU A 100 30.08 -24.62 -7.61
N VAL A 101 30.41 -25.89 -7.36
CA VAL A 101 29.44 -26.85 -6.83
C VAL A 101 28.99 -26.43 -5.42
N ILE A 102 29.90 -25.94 -4.58
CA ILE A 102 29.57 -25.41 -3.26
C ILE A 102 28.62 -24.21 -3.38
N GLN A 103 28.98 -23.22 -4.19
CA GLN A 103 28.14 -22.03 -4.41
C GLN A 103 26.74 -22.39 -4.94
N LEU A 104 26.65 -23.39 -5.82
CA LEU A 104 25.38 -23.89 -6.32
C LEU A 104 24.55 -24.57 -5.23
N THR A 105 25.18 -25.41 -4.40
CA THR A 105 24.49 -26.08 -3.26
C THR A 105 24.12 -25.13 -2.13
N GLU A 106 24.80 -23.99 -2.01
CA GLU A 106 24.51 -22.92 -1.05
C GLU A 106 23.53 -21.88 -1.62
N HIS A 107 23.03 -22.09 -2.84
CA HIS A 107 22.13 -21.17 -3.56
C HIS A 107 22.71 -19.76 -3.79
N LEU A 108 24.04 -19.63 -3.78
CA LEU A 108 24.75 -18.38 -4.09
C LEU A 108 24.77 -18.07 -5.59
N ILE A 109 24.64 -19.10 -6.44
CA ILE A 109 24.50 -19.00 -7.89
C ILE A 109 23.35 -19.87 -8.39
N THR A 110 22.70 -19.47 -9.48
CA THR A 110 21.61 -20.26 -10.09
C THR A 110 22.16 -21.43 -10.93
N PRO A 111 21.34 -22.46 -11.23
CA PRO A 111 21.73 -23.53 -12.16
C PRO A 111 22.19 -23.02 -13.54
N ASP A 112 21.60 -21.93 -14.04
CA ASP A 112 22.01 -21.31 -15.31
C ASP A 112 23.37 -20.64 -15.20
N GLN A 113 23.60 -19.87 -14.13
CA GLN A 113 24.90 -19.25 -13.84
C GLN A 113 25.99 -20.30 -13.67
N PHE A 114 25.69 -21.42 -13.02
CA PHE A 114 26.61 -22.56 -12.89
C PHE A 114 27.02 -23.12 -14.27
N ARG A 115 26.08 -23.31 -15.21
CA ARG A 115 26.40 -23.77 -16.57
C ARG A 115 27.23 -22.75 -17.34
N LYS A 116 26.90 -21.46 -17.24
CA LYS A 116 27.65 -20.36 -17.90
C LYS A 116 29.08 -20.26 -17.39
N LEU A 117 29.28 -20.31 -16.07
CA LEU A 117 30.60 -20.30 -15.44
C LEU A 117 31.41 -21.55 -15.81
N LEU A 118 30.77 -22.72 -15.87
CA LEU A 118 31.43 -23.94 -16.34
C LEU A 118 31.84 -23.87 -17.81
N LYS A 119 30.99 -23.30 -18.67
CA LYS A 119 31.33 -23.09 -20.08
C LYS A 119 32.60 -22.23 -20.19
N CYS A 120 32.66 -21.12 -19.46
CA CYS A 120 33.82 -20.24 -19.41
C CYS A 120 35.09 -20.95 -18.93
N LEU A 121 35.00 -21.77 -17.87
CA LEU A 121 36.14 -22.52 -17.32
C LEU A 121 36.60 -23.67 -18.20
N SER A 122 35.69 -24.31 -18.95
CA SER A 122 36.02 -25.42 -19.84
C SER A 122 36.78 -24.97 -21.09
N GLY A 123 36.57 -23.72 -21.52
CA GLY A 123 37.21 -23.14 -22.69
C GLY A 123 36.97 -23.94 -23.98
N ASN A 124 35.78 -24.53 -24.11
CA ASN A 124 35.31 -25.16 -25.34
C ASN A 124 34.75 -24.08 -26.26
N ASP A 125 35.62 -23.46 -27.04
CA ASP A 125 35.31 -22.89 -28.35
C ASP A 125 36.64 -22.68 -29.09
N GLU A 126 36.61 -22.77 -30.42
CA GLU A 126 37.71 -22.76 -31.41
C GLU A 126 38.53 -21.45 -31.46
N ASN A 127 38.62 -20.73 -30.34
CA ASN A 127 39.21 -19.42 -30.21
C ASN A 127 40.69 -19.50 -29.76
N SER A 128 41.49 -18.51 -30.16
CA SER A 128 42.90 -18.34 -29.77
C SER A 128 43.11 -18.47 -28.24
N ASP A 129 44.25 -19.05 -27.82
CA ASP A 129 44.62 -19.24 -26.41
C ASP A 129 44.44 -17.99 -25.53
N GLU A 130 44.67 -16.80 -26.09
CA GLU A 130 44.48 -15.53 -25.38
C GLU A 130 43.02 -15.27 -24.98
N ARG A 131 42.08 -15.57 -25.87
CA ARG A 131 40.64 -15.36 -25.66
C ARG A 131 40.09 -16.34 -24.63
N LYS A 132 40.56 -17.59 -24.68
CA LYS A 132 40.26 -18.61 -23.65
C LYS A 132 40.66 -18.13 -22.26
N GLN A 133 41.81 -17.48 -22.13
CA GLN A 133 42.26 -16.91 -20.86
C GLN A 133 41.36 -15.76 -20.37
N LEU A 134 40.77 -14.96 -21.26
CA LEU A 134 39.84 -13.89 -20.86
C LEU A 134 38.53 -14.46 -20.27
N PHE A 135 37.97 -15.51 -20.87
CA PHE A 135 36.78 -16.19 -20.33
C PHE A 135 37.06 -16.82 -18.95
N ILE A 136 38.23 -17.44 -18.78
CA ILE A 136 38.67 -18.00 -17.50
C ILE A 136 38.78 -16.88 -16.45
N THR A 137 39.46 -15.77 -16.76
CA THR A 137 39.57 -14.63 -15.85
C THR A 137 38.21 -14.07 -15.46
N LEU A 138 37.29 -13.92 -16.42
CA LEU A 138 35.95 -13.39 -16.14
C LEU A 138 35.18 -14.30 -15.17
N ALA A 139 35.26 -15.62 -15.36
CA ALA A 139 34.64 -16.60 -14.47
C ALA A 139 35.28 -16.60 -13.07
N GLU A 140 36.61 -16.54 -12.98
CA GLU A 140 37.32 -16.45 -11.70
C GLU A 140 36.88 -15.22 -10.89
N GLN A 141 36.86 -14.04 -11.52
CA GLN A 141 36.46 -12.80 -10.85
C GLN A 141 35.01 -12.84 -10.36
N ALA A 142 34.11 -13.50 -11.09
CA ALA A 142 32.72 -13.70 -10.68
C ALA A 142 32.63 -14.69 -9.50
N ILE A 143 33.36 -15.80 -9.55
CA ILE A 143 33.36 -16.84 -8.51
C ILE A 143 33.91 -16.30 -7.19
N PHE A 144 34.91 -15.42 -7.24
CA PHE A 144 35.45 -14.75 -6.04
C PHE A 144 34.60 -13.55 -5.56
N GLY A 145 33.49 -13.22 -6.24
CA GLY A 145 32.64 -12.09 -5.87
C GLY A 145 33.26 -10.71 -6.11
N ASN A 146 34.34 -10.63 -6.90
CA ASN A 146 35.00 -9.35 -7.21
C ASN A 146 34.21 -8.51 -8.23
N ILE A 147 33.32 -9.13 -9.00
CA ILE A 147 32.43 -8.46 -9.94
C ILE A 147 30.98 -8.87 -9.67
N ALA A 148 30.05 -7.94 -9.86
CA ALA A 148 28.63 -8.22 -9.66
C ALA A 148 28.10 -9.21 -10.69
N SER A 149 27.12 -10.04 -10.30
CA SER A 149 26.52 -11.07 -11.16
C SER A 149 25.98 -10.52 -12.49
N ASP A 150 25.38 -9.34 -12.47
CA ASP A 150 24.84 -8.68 -13.67
C ASP A 150 25.95 -8.12 -14.59
N ALA A 151 27.07 -7.69 -14.01
CA ALA A 151 28.28 -7.31 -14.75
C ALA A 151 28.96 -8.52 -15.40
N PHE A 152 28.99 -9.67 -14.72
CA PHE A 152 29.46 -10.93 -15.31
C PHE A 152 28.63 -11.33 -16.53
N GLU A 153 27.30 -11.36 -16.41
CA GLU A 153 26.42 -11.74 -17.52
C GLU A 153 26.55 -10.79 -18.71
N LYS A 154 26.61 -9.48 -18.44
CA LYS A 154 26.78 -8.47 -19.47
C LYS A 154 28.14 -8.56 -20.18
N ALA A 155 29.21 -8.82 -19.42
CA ALA A 155 30.55 -9.04 -20.00
C ALA A 155 30.60 -10.32 -20.82
N LEU A 156 29.97 -11.40 -20.35
CA LEU A 156 29.92 -12.68 -21.05
C LEU A 156 29.20 -12.55 -22.40
N ILE A 157 28.03 -11.90 -22.42
CA ILE A 157 27.30 -11.61 -23.66
C ILE A 157 28.14 -10.76 -24.61
N GLY A 158 28.82 -9.73 -24.09
CA GLY A 158 29.71 -8.88 -24.87
C GLY A 158 30.88 -9.66 -25.49
N MET A 159 31.47 -10.58 -24.72
CA MET A 159 32.55 -11.44 -25.19
C MET A 159 32.06 -12.45 -26.23
N GLU A 160 30.92 -13.12 -26.04
CA GLU A 160 30.32 -14.03 -27.03
C GLU A 160 29.96 -13.29 -28.34
N ALA A 161 29.59 -12.01 -28.26
CA ALA A 161 29.31 -11.15 -29.40
C ALA A 161 30.56 -10.53 -30.07
N ASN A 162 31.78 -10.95 -29.70
CA ASN A 162 33.05 -10.38 -30.17
C ASN A 162 33.16 -8.84 -29.97
N ASN A 163 32.60 -8.30 -28.88
CA ASN A 163 32.70 -6.87 -28.60
C ASN A 163 34.10 -6.50 -28.09
N GLN A 164 34.88 -5.80 -28.92
CA GLN A 164 36.27 -5.42 -28.63
C GLN A 164 36.42 -4.62 -27.33
N GLU A 165 35.43 -3.81 -26.96
CA GLU A 165 35.52 -3.00 -25.75
C GLU A 165 35.26 -3.83 -24.49
N CYS A 166 34.39 -4.84 -24.56
CA CYS A 166 34.24 -5.82 -23.50
C CYS A 166 35.53 -6.64 -23.31
N GLU A 167 36.11 -7.13 -24.41
CA GLU A 167 37.37 -7.89 -24.36
C GLU A 167 38.51 -7.05 -23.79
N ARG A 168 38.60 -5.76 -24.16
CA ARG A 168 39.53 -4.79 -23.56
C ARG A 168 39.32 -4.65 -22.05
N LEU A 169 38.08 -4.48 -21.59
CA LEU A 169 37.80 -4.34 -20.16
C LEU A 169 38.14 -5.62 -19.39
N VAL A 170 37.86 -6.81 -19.95
CA VAL A 170 38.23 -8.09 -19.32
C VAL A 170 39.75 -8.28 -19.31
N ALA A 171 40.46 -7.85 -20.36
CA ALA A 171 41.91 -7.85 -20.40
C ALA A 171 42.53 -6.86 -19.40
N ASP A 172 41.93 -5.67 -19.23
CA ASP A 172 42.34 -4.70 -18.22
C ASP A 172 42.09 -5.22 -16.80
N LEU A 173 40.99 -5.97 -16.59
CA LEU A 173 40.70 -6.66 -15.34
C LEU A 173 41.74 -7.76 -15.06
N LYS A 174 42.07 -8.59 -16.06
CA LYS A 174 43.10 -9.63 -16.00
C LYS A 174 44.48 -9.07 -15.64
N ASN A 175 44.86 -7.96 -16.26
CA ASN A 175 46.17 -7.33 -16.06
C ASN A 175 46.21 -6.44 -14.80
N GLY A 176 45.15 -6.41 -13.98
CA GLY A 176 45.07 -5.59 -12.77
C GLY A 176 45.02 -4.07 -13.01
N LYS A 177 44.79 -3.63 -14.26
CA LYS A 177 44.67 -2.20 -14.61
C LYS A 177 43.38 -1.58 -14.09
N ILE A 178 42.33 -2.40 -13.94
CA ILE A 178 41.07 -1.99 -13.31
C ILE A 178 40.66 -3.01 -12.24
N LYS A 179 40.15 -2.51 -11.11
CA LYS A 179 39.57 -3.34 -10.04
C LYS A 179 38.13 -3.74 -10.40
N GLY A 180 37.64 -4.83 -9.80
CA GLY A 180 36.31 -5.40 -10.09
C GLY A 180 35.13 -4.42 -9.93
N GLU A 181 35.16 -3.51 -8.95
CA GLU A 181 34.14 -2.46 -8.80
C GLU A 181 34.14 -1.48 -9.99
N LYS A 182 35.33 -1.09 -10.47
CA LYS A 182 35.47 -0.19 -11.62
C LYS A 182 35.06 -0.90 -12.90
N PHE A 183 35.44 -2.17 -13.06
CA PHE A 183 34.97 -3.02 -14.16
C PHE A 183 33.44 -3.11 -14.19
N THR A 184 32.81 -3.37 -13.04
CA THR A 184 31.34 -3.43 -12.89
C THR A 184 30.67 -2.13 -13.33
N LYS A 185 31.24 -0.97 -12.98
CA LYS A 185 30.70 0.34 -13.42
C LYS A 185 30.89 0.57 -14.92
N GLU A 186 32.05 0.24 -15.48
CA GLU A 186 32.34 0.49 -16.90
C GLU A 186 31.57 -0.47 -17.83
N ILE A 187 31.49 -1.77 -17.49
CA ILE A 187 30.74 -2.74 -18.30
C ILE A 187 29.24 -2.42 -18.35
N LYS A 188 28.68 -1.86 -17.25
CA LYS A 188 27.29 -1.42 -17.20
C LYS A 188 26.98 -0.26 -18.15
N LYS A 189 27.96 0.61 -18.43
CA LYS A 189 27.81 1.72 -19.38
C LYS A 189 27.77 1.27 -20.84
N LEU A 190 28.33 0.11 -21.16
CA LEU A 190 28.35 -0.38 -22.55
C LEU A 190 26.93 -0.71 -23.03
N LYS A 191 26.58 -0.24 -24.22
CA LYS A 191 25.33 -0.59 -24.91
C LYS A 191 25.51 -1.92 -25.65
N ILE A 192 25.57 -3.01 -24.89
CA ILE A 192 25.56 -4.37 -25.43
C ILE A 192 24.09 -4.75 -25.62
N LYS A 193 23.67 -5.11 -26.83
CA LYS A 193 22.34 -5.69 -27.07
C LYS A 193 22.29 -7.02 -26.31
N THR A 194 21.63 -7.08 -25.17
CA THR A 194 21.46 -8.33 -24.43
C THR A 194 20.47 -9.23 -25.20
N ARG A 195 20.79 -10.52 -25.30
CA ARG A 195 19.90 -11.57 -25.84
C ARG A 195 18.66 -11.82 -24.98
N GLU A 196 18.47 -11.10 -23.87
CA GLU A 196 17.35 -11.27 -22.93
C GLU A 196 15.96 -11.02 -23.53
N ASN A 197 15.88 -10.45 -24.75
CA ASN A 197 14.60 -10.31 -25.47
C ASN A 197 14.29 -11.49 -26.41
N GLU A 198 15.23 -12.40 -26.68
CA GLU A 198 15.00 -13.61 -27.48
C GLU A 198 14.69 -14.79 -26.54
N LEU A 199 13.41 -14.94 -26.16
CA LEU A 199 12.89 -16.12 -25.46
C LEU A 199 12.82 -17.32 -26.43
N PRO A 200 12.83 -18.57 -25.93
CA PRO A 200 12.81 -19.76 -26.77
C PRO A 200 11.53 -19.76 -27.61
N SER A 201 11.69 -20.02 -28.91
CA SER A 201 10.58 -20.22 -29.84
C SER A 201 9.77 -21.43 -29.39
N TYR A 202 8.52 -21.22 -28.96
CA TYR A 202 7.60 -22.33 -28.70
C TYR A 202 7.08 -22.88 -30.03
N THR A 203 7.14 -24.19 -30.17
CA THR A 203 6.49 -24.90 -31.27
C THR A 203 4.96 -24.85 -31.09
N PRO A 204 4.16 -24.93 -32.18
CA PRO A 204 2.69 -25.00 -32.10
C PRO A 204 2.21 -26.07 -31.10
N GLU A 205 2.89 -27.21 -31.06
CA GLU A 205 2.57 -28.33 -30.16
C GLU A 205 2.81 -28.00 -28.67
N GLN A 206 3.79 -27.15 -28.36
CA GLN A 206 4.02 -26.68 -26.99
C GLN A 206 2.94 -25.69 -26.54
N VAL A 207 2.49 -24.82 -27.45
CA VAL A 207 1.39 -23.88 -27.18
C VAL A 207 0.09 -24.65 -26.95
N SER A 208 -0.20 -25.63 -27.80
CA SER A 208 -1.36 -26.53 -27.65
C SER A 208 -1.34 -27.29 -26.31
N ARG A 209 -0.19 -27.89 -25.92
CA ARG A 209 -0.06 -28.58 -24.62
C ARG A 209 -0.28 -27.65 -23.42
N LEU A 210 0.21 -26.41 -23.47
CA LEU A 210 0.01 -25.41 -22.42
C LEU A 210 -1.46 -25.01 -22.29
N LEU A 211 -2.16 -24.82 -23.40
CA LEU A 211 -3.60 -24.50 -23.41
C LEU A 211 -4.43 -25.66 -22.85
N HIS A 212 -4.17 -26.90 -23.27
CA HIS A 212 -4.85 -28.07 -22.72
C HIS A 212 -4.60 -28.27 -21.21
N ALA A 213 -3.37 -28.05 -20.74
CA ALA A 213 -3.06 -28.16 -19.31
C ALA A 213 -3.81 -27.11 -18.47
N LYS A 214 -3.89 -25.86 -18.95
CA LYS A 214 -4.69 -24.80 -18.31
C LYS A 214 -6.18 -25.15 -18.26
N MET A 215 -6.72 -25.67 -19.36
CA MET A 215 -8.11 -26.08 -19.46
C MET A 215 -8.44 -27.18 -18.44
N ASN A 216 -7.60 -28.20 -18.31
CA ASN A 216 -7.81 -29.29 -17.36
C ASN A 216 -7.80 -28.82 -15.89
N ILE A 217 -6.88 -27.91 -15.53
CA ILE A 217 -6.82 -27.32 -14.19
C ILE A 217 -8.10 -26.54 -13.89
N MET A 218 -8.60 -25.78 -14.87
CA MET A 218 -9.82 -24.99 -14.70
C MET A 218 -11.05 -25.87 -14.53
N MET A 219 -11.20 -26.92 -15.35
CA MET A 219 -12.30 -27.89 -15.25
C MET A 219 -12.31 -28.60 -13.89
N THR A 220 -11.14 -29.07 -13.45
CA THR A 220 -10.98 -29.71 -12.13
C THR A 220 -11.43 -28.78 -11.00
N ARG A 221 -11.10 -27.48 -11.09
CA ARG A 221 -11.48 -26.49 -10.08
C ARG A 221 -12.98 -26.19 -10.08
N ILE A 222 -13.63 -26.20 -11.24
CA ILE A 222 -15.09 -26.03 -11.36
C ILE A 222 -15.81 -27.20 -10.70
N GLU A 223 -15.41 -28.43 -11.02
CA GLU A 223 -15.95 -29.65 -10.40
C GLU A 223 -15.78 -29.63 -8.87
N ASP A 224 -14.62 -29.17 -8.39
CA ASP A 224 -14.32 -29.03 -6.97
C ASP A 224 -15.26 -28.05 -6.24
N ILE A 225 -15.66 -26.95 -6.90
CA ILE A 225 -16.58 -25.96 -6.35
C ILE A 225 -18.01 -26.49 -6.36
N GLU A 226 -18.44 -27.15 -7.44
CA GLU A 226 -19.76 -27.79 -7.55
C GLU A 226 -19.94 -28.84 -6.44
N ASN A 227 -18.95 -29.70 -6.24
CA ASN A 227 -18.98 -30.80 -5.28
C ASN A 227 -19.01 -30.32 -3.82
N LYS A 228 -18.34 -29.21 -3.49
CA LYS A 228 -18.21 -28.74 -2.11
C LYS A 228 -19.36 -27.82 -1.66
N LYS A 229 -20.34 -27.53 -2.52
CA LYS A 229 -21.47 -26.59 -2.25
C LYS A 229 -20.99 -25.24 -1.70
N VAL A 230 -19.84 -24.76 -2.17
CA VAL A 230 -19.20 -23.57 -1.62
C VAL A 230 -19.74 -22.33 -2.32
N GLY A 231 -20.65 -21.64 -1.63
CA GLY A 231 -21.37 -20.48 -2.16
C GLY A 231 -22.63 -20.90 -2.91
N ASN A 232 -23.68 -20.08 -2.85
CA ASN A 232 -24.83 -20.22 -3.75
C ASN A 232 -24.35 -19.84 -5.16
N LEU A 233 -23.81 -20.81 -5.90
CA LEU A 233 -23.60 -20.70 -7.34
C LEU A 233 -24.97 -20.44 -7.95
N LYS A 234 -25.25 -19.18 -8.29
CA LYS A 234 -26.56 -18.79 -8.82
C LYS A 234 -26.86 -19.43 -10.18
N ASP A 235 -25.85 -20.01 -10.86
CA ASP A 235 -26.02 -20.51 -12.22
C ASP A 235 -24.90 -21.49 -12.66
N PRO A 236 -25.02 -22.81 -12.37
CA PRO A 236 -24.09 -23.84 -12.86
C PRO A 236 -24.04 -23.94 -14.38
N GLU A 237 -25.15 -23.61 -15.06
CA GLU A 237 -25.21 -23.63 -16.54
C GLU A 237 -24.32 -22.55 -17.14
N LYS A 238 -24.22 -21.36 -16.51
CA LYS A 238 -23.24 -20.34 -16.93
C LYS A 238 -21.80 -20.83 -16.85
N LEU A 239 -21.42 -21.54 -15.78
CA LEU A 239 -20.05 -22.08 -15.65
C LEU A 239 -19.73 -23.07 -16.76
N ARG A 240 -20.66 -23.97 -17.08
CA ARG A 240 -20.49 -24.95 -18.17
C ARG A 240 -20.39 -24.26 -19.53
N LYS A 241 -21.23 -23.26 -19.77
CA LYS A 241 -21.16 -22.44 -20.99
C LYS A 241 -19.80 -21.75 -21.12
N PHE A 242 -19.27 -21.17 -20.05
CA PHE A 242 -17.94 -20.53 -20.10
C PHE A 242 -16.80 -21.51 -20.34
N ALA A 243 -16.88 -22.74 -19.81
CA ALA A 243 -15.92 -23.78 -20.10
C ALA A 243 -15.94 -24.18 -21.59
N GLU A 244 -17.14 -24.24 -22.19
CA GLU A 244 -17.31 -24.49 -23.61
C GLU A 244 -16.80 -23.34 -24.48
N ASP A 245 -17.14 -22.09 -24.11
CA ASP A 245 -16.61 -20.88 -24.77
C ASP A 245 -15.07 -20.82 -24.70
N TYR A 246 -14.46 -21.22 -23.58
CA TYR A 246 -13.00 -21.26 -23.41
C TYR A 246 -12.35 -22.31 -24.30
N LYS A 247 -12.98 -23.49 -24.38
CA LYS A 247 -12.53 -24.57 -25.26
C LYS A 247 -12.58 -24.13 -26.72
N ASN A 248 -13.70 -23.55 -27.16
CA ASN A 248 -13.88 -23.09 -28.54
C ASN A 248 -12.87 -21.98 -28.91
N ALA A 249 -12.66 -21.01 -28.02
CA ALA A 249 -11.66 -19.96 -28.21
C ALA A 249 -10.23 -20.53 -28.28
N GLY A 250 -9.92 -21.55 -27.47
CA GLY A 250 -8.65 -22.27 -27.52
C GLY A 250 -8.42 -22.99 -28.84
N GLU A 251 -9.43 -23.69 -29.36
CA GLU A 251 -9.39 -24.36 -30.68
C GLU A 251 -9.21 -23.35 -31.82
N ASN A 252 -9.87 -22.19 -31.76
CA ASN A 252 -9.71 -21.11 -32.75
C ASN A 252 -8.28 -20.56 -32.80
N ILE A 253 -7.61 -20.42 -31.65
CA ILE A 253 -6.20 -19.99 -31.59
C ILE A 253 -5.28 -21.03 -32.23
N ILE A 254 -5.51 -22.31 -31.96
CA ILE A 254 -4.71 -23.41 -32.52
C ILE A 254 -4.85 -23.42 -34.05
N ASN A 255 -6.09 -23.38 -34.57
CA ASN A 255 -6.35 -23.37 -36.00
C ASN A 255 -5.70 -22.16 -36.70
N ALA A 256 -5.83 -20.96 -36.13
CA ALA A 256 -5.22 -19.75 -36.70
C ALA A 256 -3.68 -19.79 -36.69
N HIS A 257 -3.08 -20.48 -35.71
CA HIS A 257 -1.64 -20.69 -35.66
C HIS A 257 -1.17 -21.68 -36.74
N ASP A 258 -1.92 -22.77 -36.93
CA ASP A 258 -1.61 -23.77 -37.95
C ASP A 258 -1.75 -23.20 -39.38
N ASP A 259 -2.77 -22.38 -39.62
CA ASP A 259 -2.95 -21.67 -40.90
C ASP A 259 -1.76 -20.75 -41.22
N LEU A 260 -1.22 -20.07 -40.20
CA LEU A 260 -0.08 -19.18 -40.35
C LEU A 260 1.24 -19.94 -40.57
N GLU A 261 1.45 -21.06 -39.88
CA GLU A 261 2.61 -21.94 -40.11
C GLU A 261 2.57 -22.58 -41.50
N ASN A 262 1.39 -23.02 -41.96
CA ASN A 262 1.21 -23.53 -43.32
C ASN A 262 1.52 -22.46 -44.37
N LEU A 263 1.11 -21.20 -44.12
CA LEU A 263 1.46 -20.08 -44.99
C LEU A 263 2.96 -19.81 -44.98
N PHE A 264 3.63 -19.90 -43.82
CA PHE A 264 5.09 -19.74 -43.74
C PHE A 264 5.84 -20.83 -44.50
N ALA A 265 5.39 -22.08 -44.41
CA ALA A 265 5.93 -23.16 -45.23
C ALA A 265 5.71 -22.89 -46.73
N GLU A 266 4.52 -22.42 -47.14
CA GLU A 266 4.25 -22.03 -48.53
C GLU A 266 5.19 -20.90 -49.01
N MET A 267 5.44 -19.91 -48.15
CA MET A 267 6.28 -18.74 -48.43
C MET A 267 7.77 -19.08 -48.49
N ALA A 268 8.25 -19.98 -47.64
CA ALA A 268 9.64 -20.41 -47.60
C ALA A 268 9.99 -21.44 -48.70
N GLY A 269 9.00 -22.17 -49.21
CA GLY A 269 9.24 -23.27 -50.15
C GLY A 269 10.10 -24.37 -49.52
N THR A 270 11.29 -24.63 -50.08
CA THR A 270 12.26 -25.59 -49.53
C THR A 270 13.39 -24.92 -48.74
N ASP A 271 13.36 -23.60 -48.54
CA ASP A 271 14.41 -22.85 -47.83
C ASP A 271 14.10 -22.77 -46.33
N GLU A 272 14.77 -23.62 -45.55
CA GLU A 272 14.61 -23.73 -44.10
C GLU A 272 15.06 -22.45 -43.36
N ASN A 273 16.06 -21.71 -43.90
CA ASN A 273 16.48 -20.44 -43.32
C ASN A 273 15.41 -19.37 -43.52
N GLN A 274 14.77 -19.36 -44.69
CA GLN A 274 13.68 -18.42 -44.96
C GLN A 274 12.47 -18.71 -44.06
N LEU A 275 12.19 -19.99 -43.76
CA LEU A 275 11.16 -20.40 -42.81
C LEU A 275 11.48 -19.90 -41.38
N GLU A 276 12.73 -20.03 -40.92
CA GLU A 276 13.15 -19.48 -39.62
C GLU A 276 13.03 -17.95 -39.55
N VAL A 277 13.38 -17.24 -40.63
CA VAL A 277 13.24 -15.78 -40.69
C VAL A 277 11.77 -15.36 -40.67
N LEU A 278 10.88 -16.07 -41.37
CA LEU A 278 9.43 -15.83 -41.36
C LEU A 278 8.84 -16.11 -39.98
N ARG A 279 9.25 -17.21 -39.32
CA ARG A 279 8.89 -17.48 -37.91
C ARG A 279 9.40 -16.39 -36.99
N GLY A 280 10.61 -15.88 -37.21
CA GLY A 280 11.19 -14.76 -36.45
C GLY A 280 10.35 -13.48 -36.50
N LEU A 281 9.70 -13.19 -37.63
CA LEU A 281 8.79 -12.03 -37.74
C LEU A 281 7.58 -12.10 -36.81
N LEU A 282 7.08 -13.31 -36.50
CA LEU A 282 5.98 -13.47 -35.52
C LEU A 282 6.37 -13.04 -34.11
N TRP A 283 7.68 -13.04 -33.83
CA TRP A 283 8.22 -12.73 -32.52
C TRP A 283 8.84 -11.33 -32.45
N ASP A 284 8.95 -10.61 -33.58
CA ASP A 284 9.46 -9.25 -33.63
C ASP A 284 8.36 -8.24 -33.25
N GLU A 285 8.56 -7.61 -32.10
CA GLU A 285 7.71 -6.58 -31.50
C GLU A 285 7.37 -5.44 -32.47
N LYS A 286 8.27 -5.17 -33.43
CA LYS A 286 8.08 -4.13 -34.45
C LYS A 286 6.92 -4.43 -35.41
N TYR A 287 6.60 -5.70 -35.65
CA TYR A 287 5.61 -6.10 -36.66
C TYR A 287 4.34 -6.71 -36.03
N MET A 288 4.41 -7.16 -34.78
CA MET A 288 3.28 -7.78 -34.06
C MET A 288 2.73 -6.95 -32.88
N GLY A 289 3.33 -5.79 -32.58
CA GLY A 289 3.00 -4.96 -31.41
C GLY A 289 3.75 -5.38 -30.14
N THR A 290 3.53 -4.67 -29.02
CA THR A 290 4.28 -4.84 -27.74
C THR A 290 4.14 -6.23 -27.09
N HIS A 291 3.38 -7.15 -27.68
CA HIS A 291 3.15 -8.50 -27.20
C HIS A 291 3.27 -9.53 -28.34
N ALA A 292 4.48 -9.70 -28.87
CA ALA A 292 4.87 -10.87 -29.66
C ALA A 292 4.37 -12.16 -28.97
N LEU A 293 3.41 -12.85 -29.60
CA LEU A 293 2.79 -14.15 -29.27
C LEU A 293 2.49 -14.53 -27.79
N ARG A 294 2.77 -13.69 -26.78
CA ARG A 294 2.80 -14.04 -25.35
C ARG A 294 1.54 -13.72 -24.56
N GLU A 295 0.70 -12.81 -25.04
CA GLU A 295 -0.53 -12.37 -24.36
C GLU A 295 -1.72 -12.43 -25.32
N PRO A 296 -2.94 -12.73 -24.83
CA PRO A 296 -4.14 -12.56 -25.63
C PRO A 296 -4.33 -11.06 -25.94
N VAL A 297 -4.64 -10.74 -27.19
CA VAL A 297 -4.84 -9.37 -27.69
C VAL A 297 -5.91 -8.70 -26.82
N ARG A 298 -5.65 -7.47 -26.34
CA ARG A 298 -6.65 -6.78 -25.51
C ARG A 298 -7.91 -6.56 -26.35
N ILE A 299 -9.09 -6.66 -25.73
CA ILE A 299 -10.38 -6.45 -26.41
C ILE A 299 -10.41 -5.11 -27.18
N ASN A 300 -9.66 -4.11 -26.72
CA ASN A 300 -9.61 -2.75 -27.27
C ASN A 300 -8.37 -2.44 -28.12
N GLU A 301 -7.52 -3.43 -28.44
CA GLU A 301 -6.29 -3.20 -29.20
C GLU A 301 -6.61 -2.98 -30.69
N GLN A 302 -5.94 -2.05 -31.36
CA GLN A 302 -6.13 -1.80 -32.80
C GLN A 302 -5.48 -2.92 -33.63
N ASP A 303 -6.07 -3.26 -34.79
CA ASP A 303 -5.46 -4.21 -35.73
C ASP A 303 -4.09 -3.70 -36.20
N ILE A 304 -3.16 -4.61 -36.50
CA ILE A 304 -1.84 -4.22 -37.02
C ILE A 304 -2.02 -3.52 -38.37
N ASP A 305 -1.32 -2.41 -38.56
CA ASP A 305 -1.31 -1.67 -39.83
C ASP A 305 -0.86 -2.58 -40.98
N PRO A 306 -1.71 -2.83 -42.01
CA PRO A 306 -1.35 -3.64 -43.16
C PRO A 306 -0.09 -3.18 -43.88
N GLU A 307 0.23 -1.86 -43.86
CA GLU A 307 1.47 -1.34 -44.46
C GLU A 307 2.72 -1.79 -43.69
N ALA A 308 2.62 -1.96 -42.36
CA ALA A 308 3.73 -2.45 -41.55
C ALA A 308 4.04 -3.93 -41.84
N LEU A 309 3.00 -4.76 -42.01
CA LEU A 309 3.13 -6.18 -42.39
C LEU A 309 3.70 -6.31 -43.81
N ARG A 310 3.23 -5.48 -44.74
CA ARG A 310 3.79 -5.42 -46.10
C ARG A 310 5.29 -5.07 -46.08
N SER A 311 5.67 -4.06 -45.31
CA SER A 311 7.07 -3.64 -45.17
C SER A 311 7.95 -4.74 -44.58
N ALA A 312 7.40 -5.59 -43.70
CA ALA A 312 8.09 -6.75 -43.16
C ALA A 312 8.38 -7.79 -44.26
N LEU A 313 7.37 -8.12 -45.07
CA LEU A 313 7.52 -9.07 -46.18
C LEU A 313 8.50 -8.58 -47.26
N GLU A 314 8.45 -7.28 -47.58
CA GLU A 314 9.36 -6.66 -48.56
C GLU A 314 10.83 -6.77 -48.12
N LYS A 315 11.11 -6.80 -46.80
CA LYS A 315 12.47 -6.98 -46.28
C LYS A 315 12.98 -8.41 -46.38
N ILE A 316 12.09 -9.40 -46.40
CA ILE A 316 12.48 -10.81 -46.47
C ILE A 316 12.78 -11.23 -47.91
N GLY A 317 11.83 -10.98 -48.82
CA GLY A 317 11.90 -11.52 -50.18
C GLY A 317 11.87 -10.47 -51.29
N GLY A 318 11.94 -9.18 -50.94
CA GLY A 318 11.78 -8.09 -51.89
C GLY A 318 10.32 -7.82 -52.27
N LYS A 319 10.13 -6.90 -53.22
CA LYS A 319 8.80 -6.36 -53.57
C LYS A 319 7.87 -7.38 -54.24
N GLU A 320 8.40 -8.22 -55.13
CA GLU A 320 7.60 -9.24 -55.84
C GLU A 320 7.10 -10.33 -54.88
N PHE A 321 7.92 -10.71 -53.89
CA PHE A 321 7.54 -11.65 -52.84
C PHE A 321 6.41 -11.10 -51.97
N ALA A 322 6.51 -9.83 -51.57
CA ALA A 322 5.45 -9.16 -50.83
C ALA A 322 4.16 -9.06 -51.65
N GLU A 323 4.22 -8.67 -52.93
CA GLU A 323 3.02 -8.60 -53.78
C GLU A 323 2.31 -9.96 -53.93
N LYS A 324 3.07 -11.06 -53.96
CA LYS A 324 2.51 -12.42 -54.05
C LYS A 324 1.79 -12.87 -52.76
N PHE A 325 2.35 -12.57 -51.59
CA PHE A 325 1.89 -13.16 -50.31
C PHE A 325 1.18 -12.20 -49.36
N ASN A 326 1.23 -10.88 -49.59
CA ASN A 326 0.72 -9.88 -48.65
C ASN A 326 -0.72 -10.12 -48.21
N ASN A 327 -1.64 -10.40 -49.13
CA ASN A 327 -3.05 -10.57 -48.77
C ASN A 327 -3.29 -11.82 -47.91
N LYS A 328 -2.62 -12.94 -48.22
CA LYS A 328 -2.71 -14.18 -47.42
C LYS A 328 -2.10 -13.97 -46.03
N PHE A 329 -0.95 -13.29 -45.96
CA PHE A 329 -0.25 -13.03 -44.70
C PHE A 329 -1.04 -12.09 -43.78
N VAL A 330 -1.60 -11.01 -44.32
CA VAL A 330 -2.46 -10.09 -43.55
C VAL A 330 -3.71 -10.83 -43.04
N GLN A 331 -4.33 -11.68 -43.85
CA GLN A 331 -5.50 -12.47 -43.42
C GLN A 331 -5.18 -13.46 -42.31
N ALA A 332 -4.07 -14.20 -42.41
CA ALA A 332 -3.67 -15.18 -41.40
C ALA A 332 -3.27 -14.49 -40.07
N VAL A 333 -2.57 -13.36 -40.13
CA VAL A 333 -2.25 -12.56 -38.94
C VAL A 333 -3.52 -12.01 -38.28
N HIS A 334 -4.48 -11.50 -39.06
CA HIS A 334 -5.74 -10.97 -38.54
C HIS A 334 -6.60 -12.06 -37.87
N ALA A 335 -6.73 -13.23 -38.50
CA ALA A 335 -7.43 -14.39 -37.91
C ALA A 335 -6.83 -14.80 -36.55
N LEU A 336 -5.49 -14.80 -36.43
CA LEU A 336 -4.80 -15.07 -35.17
C LEU A 336 -5.07 -13.98 -34.12
N GLN A 337 -5.16 -12.71 -34.51
CA GLN A 337 -5.50 -11.62 -33.59
C GLN A 337 -6.95 -11.73 -33.09
N GLU A 338 -7.90 -12.08 -33.94
CA GLU A 338 -9.30 -12.27 -33.56
C GLU A 338 -9.48 -13.42 -32.57
N ALA A 339 -8.90 -14.59 -32.85
CA ALA A 339 -8.94 -15.75 -31.95
C ALA A 339 -8.36 -15.42 -30.56
N ARG A 340 -7.32 -14.59 -30.51
CA ARG A 340 -6.74 -14.09 -29.26
C ARG A 340 -7.65 -13.14 -28.49
N ARG A 341 -8.36 -12.24 -29.18
CA ARG A 341 -9.34 -11.34 -28.53
C ARG A 341 -10.49 -12.13 -27.94
N GLU A 342 -10.96 -13.16 -28.64
CA GLU A 342 -12.00 -14.08 -28.16
C GLU A 342 -11.58 -14.74 -26.85
N MET A 343 -10.37 -15.33 -26.82
CA MET A 343 -9.81 -15.94 -25.61
C MET A 343 -9.65 -14.94 -24.45
N ALA A 344 -9.20 -13.71 -24.74
CA ALA A 344 -9.10 -12.65 -23.73
C ALA A 344 -10.46 -12.35 -23.08
N SER A 345 -11.52 -12.31 -23.91
CA SER A 345 -12.88 -12.04 -23.45
C SER A 345 -13.40 -13.15 -22.55
N VAL A 346 -13.16 -14.42 -22.91
CA VAL A 346 -13.58 -15.55 -22.08
C VAL A 346 -12.82 -15.58 -20.75
N GLU A 347 -11.50 -15.34 -20.75
CA GLU A 347 -10.69 -15.24 -19.52
C GLU A 347 -11.16 -14.12 -18.59
N TYR A 348 -11.51 -12.97 -19.16
CA TYR A 348 -12.06 -11.84 -18.40
C TYR A 348 -13.38 -12.21 -17.71
N ASN A 349 -14.31 -12.82 -18.44
CA ASN A 349 -15.61 -13.22 -17.91
C ASN A 349 -15.49 -14.28 -16.81
N LEU A 350 -14.58 -15.25 -16.96
CA LEU A 350 -14.27 -16.25 -15.93
C LEU A 350 -13.76 -15.61 -14.65
N LYS A 351 -12.89 -14.59 -14.77
CA LYS A 351 -12.36 -13.88 -13.60
C LYS A 351 -13.45 -13.16 -12.81
N GLU A 352 -14.34 -12.43 -13.48
CA GLU A 352 -15.47 -11.75 -12.83
C GLU A 352 -16.39 -12.74 -12.11
N LEU A 353 -16.56 -13.95 -12.67
CA LEU A 353 -17.38 -14.98 -12.07
C LEU A 353 -16.75 -15.61 -10.81
N PHE A 354 -15.44 -15.84 -10.81
CA PHE A 354 -14.73 -16.48 -9.69
C PHE A 354 -14.39 -15.53 -8.55
N GLU A 355 -14.28 -14.23 -8.81
CA GLU A 355 -13.87 -13.25 -7.80
C GLU A 355 -14.79 -13.23 -6.56
N PRO A 356 -16.13 -13.18 -6.68
CA PRO A 356 -17.04 -13.26 -5.52
C PRO A 356 -16.93 -14.59 -4.75
N ILE A 357 -16.69 -15.70 -5.45
CA ILE A 357 -16.58 -17.04 -4.84
C ILE A 357 -15.28 -17.14 -4.04
N ASN A 358 -14.17 -16.70 -4.62
CA ASN A 358 -12.87 -16.69 -3.93
C ASN A 358 -12.90 -15.77 -2.71
N ASN A 359 -13.56 -14.61 -2.81
CA ASN A 359 -13.74 -13.69 -1.68
C ASN A 359 -14.57 -14.35 -0.55
N ALA A 360 -15.69 -14.99 -0.87
CA ALA A 360 -16.52 -15.68 0.12
C ALA A 360 -15.81 -16.87 0.80
N ILE A 361 -14.94 -17.58 0.06
CA ILE A 361 -14.10 -18.65 0.60
C ILE A 361 -13.06 -18.09 1.58
N SER A 362 -12.36 -17.04 1.16
CA SER A 362 -11.35 -16.37 1.97
C SER A 362 -11.95 -15.79 3.25
N GLU A 363 -13.13 -15.17 3.17
CA GLU A 363 -13.84 -14.59 4.32
C GLU A 363 -14.25 -15.66 5.33
N LYS A 364 -14.81 -16.79 4.89
CA LYS A 364 -15.16 -17.91 5.80
C LYS A 364 -13.93 -18.49 6.50
N TYR A 365 -12.80 -18.55 5.79
CA TYR A 365 -11.56 -19.07 6.34
C TYR A 365 -10.95 -18.12 7.38
N ASP A 366 -10.85 -16.83 7.04
CA ASP A 366 -10.36 -15.79 7.94
C ASP A 366 -11.23 -15.70 9.20
N LEU A 367 -12.56 -15.77 9.05
CA LEU A 367 -13.53 -15.80 10.13
C LEU A 367 -13.29 -16.97 11.10
N LYS A 368 -13.09 -18.18 10.57
CA LYS A 368 -12.82 -19.37 11.38
C LYS A 368 -11.53 -19.20 12.18
N LYS A 369 -10.47 -18.69 11.54
CA LYS A 369 -9.17 -18.44 12.18
C LYS A 369 -9.27 -17.38 13.28
N GLU A 370 -10.07 -16.35 13.06
CA GLU A 370 -10.30 -15.28 14.04
C GLU A 370 -11.10 -15.77 15.25
N ILE A 371 -12.16 -16.56 15.03
CA ILE A 371 -12.91 -17.22 16.10
C ILE A 371 -11.99 -18.13 16.92
N GLU A 372 -11.15 -18.96 16.28
CA GLU A 372 -10.21 -19.84 17.00
C GLU A 372 -9.18 -19.04 17.83
N SER A 373 -8.70 -17.92 17.31
CA SER A 373 -7.81 -17.01 18.04
C SER A 373 -8.54 -16.37 19.24
N ALA A 374 -9.78 -15.94 19.04
CA ALA A 374 -10.64 -15.36 20.04
C ALA A 374 -11.01 -16.35 21.15
N GLU A 375 -11.32 -17.61 20.80
CA GLU A 375 -11.58 -18.71 21.75
C GLU A 375 -10.37 -18.93 22.68
N ARG A 376 -9.16 -18.97 22.13
CA ARG A 376 -7.92 -19.09 22.93
C ARG A 376 -7.73 -17.90 23.86
N TRP A 377 -7.96 -16.70 23.35
CA TRP A 377 -7.74 -15.48 24.11
C TRP A 377 -8.74 -15.30 25.25
N LEU A 378 -10.01 -15.63 25.02
CA LEU A 378 -11.06 -15.57 26.04
C LEU A 378 -11.03 -16.77 26.98
N GLY A 379 -10.60 -17.94 26.50
CA GLY A 379 -10.60 -19.20 27.23
C GLY A 379 -11.98 -19.87 27.27
N ILE A 380 -12.82 -19.67 26.26
CA ILE A 380 -14.13 -20.32 26.13
C ILE A 380 -14.40 -20.64 24.67
N LYS A 381 -15.30 -21.59 24.42
CA LYS A 381 -15.82 -21.81 23.07
C LYS A 381 -16.77 -20.68 22.66
N LEU A 382 -16.56 -20.14 21.46
CA LEU A 382 -17.35 -19.06 20.91
C LEU A 382 -18.36 -19.66 19.94
N ARG A 383 -19.50 -20.08 20.50
CA ARG A 383 -20.66 -20.56 19.74
C ARG A 383 -21.93 -20.04 20.40
N GLU A 384 -22.95 -19.79 19.59
CA GLU A 384 -24.28 -19.45 20.09
C GLU A 384 -24.80 -20.61 20.96
N GLY A 385 -25.42 -20.27 22.10
CA GLY A 385 -25.90 -21.23 23.09
C GLY A 385 -24.89 -21.65 24.15
N VAL A 386 -23.63 -21.19 24.08
CA VAL A 386 -22.63 -21.51 25.13
C VAL A 386 -23.00 -20.78 26.42
N LYS A 387 -23.25 -21.55 27.48
CA LYS A 387 -23.52 -21.04 28.82
C LYS A 387 -22.23 -20.65 29.53
N ILE A 388 -22.25 -19.51 30.20
CA ILE A 388 -21.15 -18.91 30.94
C ILE A 388 -21.58 -18.79 32.39
N LYS A 389 -20.85 -19.44 33.30
CA LYS A 389 -20.99 -19.25 34.74
C LYS A 389 -20.18 -18.01 35.13
N CYS A 390 -20.81 -17.01 35.74
CA CYS A 390 -20.15 -15.76 36.12
C CYS A 390 -20.56 -15.31 37.52
N LEU A 391 -19.65 -14.63 38.21
CA LEU A 391 -19.91 -14.03 39.51
C LEU A 391 -20.61 -12.69 39.31
N GLN A 392 -21.88 -12.62 39.70
CA GLN A 392 -22.69 -11.41 39.62
C GLN A 392 -22.69 -10.70 40.98
N ILE A 393 -22.58 -9.38 40.94
CA ILE A 393 -22.71 -8.54 42.12
C ILE A 393 -24.15 -8.08 42.20
N ILE A 394 -24.91 -8.65 43.14
CA ILE A 394 -26.29 -8.27 43.37
C ILE A 394 -26.33 -7.38 44.61
N TYR A 395 -26.97 -6.22 44.50
CA TYR A 395 -27.23 -5.39 45.67
C TYR A 395 -28.36 -6.02 46.48
N ASN A 396 -28.08 -6.47 47.70
CA ASN A 396 -29.12 -6.96 48.59
C ASN A 396 -29.75 -5.77 49.33
N PRO A 397 -31.01 -5.40 49.02
CA PRO A 397 -31.65 -4.22 49.60
C PRO A 397 -31.91 -4.35 51.11
N GLN A 398 -31.93 -5.58 51.66
CA GLN A 398 -32.15 -5.82 53.10
C GLN A 398 -30.88 -5.61 53.91
N THR A 399 -29.72 -6.03 53.39
CA THR A 399 -28.43 -5.91 54.08
C THR A 399 -27.68 -4.62 53.69
N GLN A 400 -28.15 -3.92 52.65
CA GLN A 400 -27.49 -2.79 51.99
C GLN A 400 -26.04 -3.10 51.56
N ARG A 401 -25.71 -4.38 51.37
CA ARG A 401 -24.39 -4.85 50.96
C ARG A 401 -24.45 -5.46 49.58
N GLN A 402 -23.33 -5.37 48.87
CA GLN A 402 -23.10 -6.13 47.65
C GLN A 402 -22.86 -7.59 48.02
N GLU A 403 -23.71 -8.47 47.51
CA GLU A 403 -23.58 -9.91 47.64
C GLU A 403 -23.11 -10.51 46.31
N TYR A 404 -22.17 -11.44 46.39
CA TYR A 404 -21.61 -12.12 45.24
C TYR A 404 -22.37 -13.43 45.04
N VAL A 405 -23.10 -13.52 43.94
CA VAL A 405 -23.90 -14.70 43.60
C VAL A 405 -23.42 -15.25 42.26
N TRP A 406 -23.26 -16.55 42.16
CA TRP A 406 -22.97 -17.19 40.88
C TRP A 406 -24.24 -17.19 40.02
N GLY A 407 -24.17 -16.52 38.87
CA GLY A 407 -25.21 -16.49 37.85
C GLY A 407 -24.79 -17.23 36.58
N GLU A 408 -25.75 -17.39 35.67
CA GLU A 408 -25.55 -17.93 34.34
C GLU A 408 -25.89 -16.88 33.28
N SER A 409 -25.02 -16.79 32.28
CA SER A 409 -25.22 -16.01 31.05
C SER A 409 -25.08 -16.95 29.84
N GLU A 410 -25.52 -16.52 28.66
CA GLU A 410 -25.48 -17.33 27.44
C GLU A 410 -24.99 -16.48 26.26
N ILE A 411 -24.11 -17.01 25.41
CA ILE A 411 -23.73 -16.35 24.16
C ILE A 411 -24.92 -16.44 23.20
N MET A 412 -25.59 -15.31 22.96
CA MET A 412 -26.75 -15.25 22.08
C MET A 412 -26.36 -15.17 20.61
N ARG A 413 -25.31 -14.40 20.31
CA ARG A 413 -24.89 -14.13 18.94
C ARG A 413 -23.41 -13.81 18.87
N ILE A 414 -22.75 -14.27 17.81
CA ILE A 414 -21.40 -13.85 17.43
C ILE A 414 -21.53 -13.21 16.05
N GLY A 415 -21.17 -11.94 15.96
CA GLY A 415 -21.24 -11.17 14.72
C GLY A 415 -19.95 -10.41 14.48
N PHE A 416 -19.77 -9.98 13.25
CA PHE A 416 -18.78 -8.98 12.90
C PHE A 416 -19.56 -7.72 12.61
N VAL A 417 -19.30 -6.69 13.39
CA VAL A 417 -19.80 -5.36 13.08
C VAL A 417 -18.65 -4.64 12.44
N ASP A 418 -18.81 -4.30 11.17
CA ASP A 418 -17.91 -3.36 10.53
C ASP A 418 -17.83 -2.14 11.43
N ASP A 419 -16.63 -1.61 11.70
CA ASP A 419 -16.39 -0.44 12.58
C ASP A 419 -17.08 0.86 12.08
N LYS A 420 -18.05 0.76 11.17
CA LYS A 420 -18.95 1.81 10.74
C LYS A 420 -20.22 1.76 11.58
N TYR A 421 -20.42 2.81 12.37
CA TYR A 421 -21.73 3.30 12.75
C TYR A 421 -22.76 3.10 11.62
N ILE A 422 -23.94 2.63 11.98
CA ILE A 422 -25.10 2.41 11.11
C ILE A 422 -25.46 3.74 10.42
N GLU A 423 -25.20 3.86 9.12
CA GLU A 423 -25.96 4.74 8.24
C GLU A 423 -26.48 3.92 7.05
N GLU A 424 -27.78 4.04 6.79
CA GLU A 424 -28.53 3.35 5.74
C GLU A 424 -28.07 3.81 4.35
N GLY A 425 -27.73 2.87 3.46
CA GLY A 425 -27.77 3.11 2.01
C GLY A 425 -26.46 3.05 1.20
N GLY A 426 -25.34 2.57 1.75
CA GLY A 426 -24.08 2.41 0.98
C GLY A 426 -23.81 0.98 0.52
N GLU A 427 -23.47 0.78 -0.76
CA GLU A 427 -22.98 -0.50 -1.28
C GLU A 427 -21.74 -0.99 -0.52
N TYR A 428 -21.82 -2.24 -0.08
CA TYR A 428 -20.94 -2.91 0.86
C TYR A 428 -19.63 -3.37 0.21
N LYS A 429 -18.49 -3.11 0.87
CA LYS A 429 -17.25 -3.87 0.67
C LYS A 429 -16.77 -4.33 2.05
N PRO A 430 -16.60 -5.64 2.29
CA PRO A 430 -16.23 -6.17 3.60
C PRO A 430 -14.83 -5.69 3.98
N GLY A 431 -14.76 -4.75 4.93
CA GLY A 431 -13.58 -4.58 5.76
C GLY A 431 -13.63 -5.59 6.91
N ARG A 432 -12.50 -5.95 7.51
CA ARG A 432 -12.47 -6.81 8.70
C ARG A 432 -13.13 -6.07 9.87
N GLY A 433 -14.44 -6.25 10.07
CA GLY A 433 -15.17 -5.66 11.19
C GLY A 433 -14.69 -6.14 12.56
N THR A 434 -15.02 -5.41 13.62
CA THR A 434 -14.77 -5.84 15.00
C THR A 434 -15.73 -6.99 15.37
N MET A 435 -15.19 -8.10 15.87
CA MET A 435 -16.00 -9.19 16.42
C MET A 435 -16.79 -8.71 17.64
N LEU A 436 -18.12 -8.76 17.55
CA LEU A 436 -19.06 -8.53 18.64
C LEU A 436 -19.64 -9.85 19.15
N ILE A 437 -19.66 -9.99 20.46
CA ILE A 437 -20.19 -11.13 21.20
C ILE A 437 -21.31 -10.60 22.08
N ILE A 438 -22.54 -11.07 21.85
CA ILE A 438 -23.71 -10.67 22.63
C ILE A 438 -23.98 -11.74 23.69
N VAL A 439 -24.03 -11.34 24.95
CA VAL A 439 -24.16 -12.24 26.09
C VAL A 439 -25.38 -11.87 26.94
N THR A 440 -26.27 -12.83 27.19
CA THR A 440 -27.51 -12.63 27.95
C THR A 440 -27.23 -12.07 29.35
N GLY A 441 -27.88 -10.96 29.68
CA GLY A 441 -27.74 -10.27 30.96
C GLY A 441 -26.42 -9.50 31.16
N ALA A 442 -25.46 -9.62 30.24
CA ALA A 442 -24.16 -8.96 30.33
C ALA A 442 -23.95 -7.89 29.23
N GLY A 443 -24.66 -7.98 28.10
CA GLY A 443 -24.66 -6.96 27.04
C GLY A 443 -23.82 -7.36 25.82
N GLU A 444 -23.43 -6.36 25.03
CA GLU A 444 -22.63 -6.54 23.82
C GLU A 444 -21.15 -6.24 24.11
N PHE A 445 -20.26 -7.13 23.68
CA PHE A 445 -18.84 -7.02 23.93
C PHE A 445 -18.05 -7.08 22.64
N THR A 446 -17.06 -6.19 22.49
CA THR A 446 -15.92 -6.47 21.61
C THR A 446 -15.08 -7.56 22.24
N LEU A 447 -14.21 -8.20 21.47
CA LEU A 447 -13.32 -9.21 22.03
C LEU A 447 -12.58 -8.71 23.28
N ALA A 448 -12.06 -7.47 23.24
CA ALA A 448 -11.29 -6.89 24.33
C ALA A 448 -12.13 -6.54 25.57
N THR A 449 -13.36 -6.04 25.38
CA THR A 449 -14.26 -5.78 26.52
C THR A 449 -14.81 -7.08 27.09
N MET A 450 -15.01 -8.11 26.26
CA MET A 450 -15.40 -9.46 26.70
C MET A 450 -14.33 -10.06 27.61
N ARG A 451 -13.05 -9.96 27.22
CA ARG A 451 -11.94 -10.47 28.06
C ARG A 451 -11.94 -9.80 29.44
N LYS A 452 -12.05 -8.46 29.46
CA LYS A 452 -12.09 -7.69 30.72
C LYS A 452 -13.27 -8.09 31.59
N TRP A 453 -14.46 -8.19 31.01
CA TRP A 453 -15.66 -8.62 31.72
C TRP A 453 -15.50 -10.05 32.27
N MET A 454 -14.98 -10.97 31.47
CA MET A 454 -14.75 -12.36 31.90
C MET A 454 -13.74 -12.47 33.05
N ASP A 455 -12.75 -11.58 33.11
CA ASP A 455 -11.74 -11.60 34.17
C ASP A 455 -12.27 -10.94 35.45
N MET A 456 -13.02 -9.84 35.32
CA MET A 456 -13.70 -9.18 36.45
C MET A 456 -14.78 -10.06 37.08
N ALA A 457 -15.63 -10.67 36.27
CA ALA A 457 -16.74 -11.49 36.70
C ALA A 457 -16.34 -12.95 37.00
N ARG A 458 -15.04 -13.29 36.97
CA ARG A 458 -14.55 -14.68 37.05
C ARG A 458 -15.32 -15.64 36.15
N ALA A 459 -15.69 -15.16 34.96
CA ALA A 459 -16.56 -15.89 34.06
C ALA A 459 -15.80 -17.05 33.40
N SER A 460 -16.44 -18.22 33.35
CA SER A 460 -15.95 -19.42 32.68
C SER A 460 -17.10 -20.15 31.99
N GLN A 461 -16.80 -21.02 31.02
CA GLN A 461 -17.83 -21.82 30.37
C GLN A 461 -18.45 -22.77 31.39
N LYS A 462 -19.78 -22.84 31.48
CA LYS A 462 -20.44 -23.80 32.35
C LYS A 462 -20.28 -25.21 31.76
N ILE A 463 -19.54 -26.06 32.46
CA ILE A 463 -19.21 -27.43 32.06
C ILE A 463 -19.49 -28.33 33.26
N GLU A 464 -20.34 -29.34 33.08
CA GLU A 464 -20.80 -30.20 34.18
C GLU A 464 -20.10 -31.56 34.16
N THR A 465 -19.60 -32.00 33.00
CA THR A 465 -18.96 -33.31 32.82
C THR A 465 -17.53 -33.20 32.31
N ILE A 466 -16.73 -34.24 32.57
CA ILE A 466 -15.35 -34.31 32.09
C ILE A 466 -15.29 -34.45 30.56
N GLU A 467 -16.24 -35.18 29.96
CA GLU A 467 -16.33 -35.36 28.51
C GLU A 467 -16.59 -34.01 27.80
N GLU A 468 -17.42 -33.15 28.40
CA GLU A 468 -17.61 -31.78 27.92
C GLU A 468 -16.35 -30.92 28.07
N ALA A 469 -15.60 -31.09 29.17
CA ALA A 469 -14.33 -30.41 29.39
C ALA A 469 -13.28 -30.82 28.36
N GLU A 470 -13.15 -32.12 28.09
CA GLU A 470 -12.28 -32.67 27.04
C GLU A 470 -12.66 -32.13 25.65
N LYS A 471 -13.95 -32.08 25.34
CA LYS A 471 -14.45 -31.56 24.07
C LYS A 471 -14.20 -30.05 23.94
N ALA A 472 -14.40 -29.28 25.00
CA ALA A 472 -14.18 -27.84 25.00
C ALA A 472 -12.69 -27.48 24.96
N ALA A 473 -11.82 -28.28 25.58
CA ALA A 473 -10.36 -28.18 25.45
C ALA A 473 -9.84 -28.64 24.06
N GLY A 474 -10.68 -29.33 23.28
CA GLY A 474 -10.35 -29.90 21.98
C GLY A 474 -9.59 -31.23 22.07
N LEU A 475 -9.56 -31.89 23.23
CA LEU A 475 -8.83 -33.15 23.45
C LEU A 475 -9.55 -34.36 22.84
N SER A 476 -10.88 -34.37 22.83
CA SER A 476 -11.69 -35.48 22.31
C SER A 476 -11.46 -35.72 20.81
N GLU A 477 -11.13 -34.69 20.02
CA GLU A 477 -10.83 -34.80 18.58
C GLU A 477 -9.58 -35.65 18.31
N TYR A 478 -8.70 -35.79 19.31
CA TYR A 478 -7.45 -36.55 19.24
C TYR A 478 -7.51 -37.89 19.99
N GLY A 479 -8.68 -38.22 20.55
CA GLY A 479 -8.85 -39.42 21.38
C GLY A 479 -8.09 -39.34 22.71
N ILE A 480 -7.74 -38.13 23.18
CA ILE A 480 -7.04 -37.94 24.45
C ILE A 480 -8.09 -37.71 25.54
N LYS A 481 -8.03 -38.51 26.60
CA LYS A 481 -8.91 -38.39 27.78
C LYS A 481 -8.16 -37.85 28.98
N LEU A 482 -8.72 -36.89 29.69
CA LEU A 482 -8.16 -36.37 30.93
C LEU A 482 -8.27 -37.46 32.02
N ALA A 483 -7.14 -37.81 32.62
CA ALA A 483 -7.09 -38.85 33.65
C ALA A 483 -6.15 -38.45 34.80
N PRO A 484 -6.44 -38.88 36.05
CA PRO A 484 -5.47 -38.78 37.13
C PRO A 484 -4.15 -39.43 36.71
N GLY A 485 -3.05 -38.75 36.99
CA GLY A 485 -1.72 -39.17 36.57
C GLY A 485 -1.18 -38.49 35.31
N MET A 486 -2.05 -37.86 34.50
CA MET A 486 -1.65 -37.22 33.26
C MET A 486 -0.76 -35.99 33.51
N ASN A 487 0.37 -35.92 32.81
CA ASN A 487 1.22 -34.73 32.78
C ASN A 487 0.70 -33.75 31.73
N LEU A 488 0.62 -32.48 32.11
CA LEU A 488 0.26 -31.35 31.28
C LEU A 488 1.46 -30.41 31.17
N GLU A 489 1.72 -29.93 29.97
CA GLU A 489 2.68 -28.86 29.68
C GLU A 489 1.93 -27.57 29.46
N TYR A 490 2.41 -26.45 29.99
CA TYR A 490 1.84 -25.13 29.73
C TYR A 490 2.92 -24.07 29.65
N ASP A 491 2.66 -23.02 28.88
CA ASP A 491 3.66 -21.97 28.64
C ASP A 491 3.49 -20.84 29.67
N ARG A 492 4.53 -20.63 30.48
CA ARG A 492 4.62 -19.57 31.49
C ARG A 492 5.35 -18.36 30.93
N ASN A 493 4.73 -17.17 30.98
CA ASN A 493 5.41 -15.92 30.63
C ASN A 493 6.42 -15.61 31.74
N ILE A 494 7.70 -15.47 31.40
CA ILE A 494 8.77 -15.18 32.36
C ILE A 494 9.21 -13.71 32.32
N GLY A 495 8.87 -13.01 31.25
CA GLY A 495 9.22 -11.60 31.03
C GLY A 495 9.17 -11.23 29.55
N LEU A 496 9.68 -10.04 29.23
CA LEU A 496 9.95 -9.60 27.86
C LEU A 496 11.45 -9.73 27.59
N ASP A 497 11.84 -10.09 26.37
CA ASP A 497 13.23 -10.04 25.92
C ASP A 497 13.67 -8.61 25.59
N ASP A 498 14.93 -8.44 25.19
CA ASP A 498 15.52 -7.14 24.83
C ASP A 498 14.82 -6.46 23.63
N ARG A 499 13.93 -7.18 22.92
CA ARG A 499 13.12 -6.68 21.80
C ARG A 499 11.68 -6.38 22.20
N GLY A 500 11.31 -6.63 23.44
CA GLY A 500 9.94 -6.48 23.93
C GLY A 500 9.03 -7.66 23.57
N GLU A 501 9.57 -8.81 23.16
CA GLU A 501 8.81 -10.02 22.89
C GLU A 501 8.65 -10.88 24.15
N ILE A 502 7.51 -11.56 24.33
CA ILE A 502 7.24 -12.37 25.52
C ILE A 502 8.11 -13.64 25.51
N ILE A 503 9.00 -13.75 26.50
CA ILE A 503 9.74 -14.97 26.77
C ILE A 503 8.81 -15.95 27.48
N THR A 504 8.64 -17.14 26.90
CA THR A 504 7.83 -18.22 27.47
C THR A 504 8.71 -19.38 27.95
N LYS A 505 8.42 -19.93 29.14
CA LYS A 505 8.97 -21.18 29.65
C LYS A 505 7.88 -22.23 29.70
N THR A 506 8.08 -23.37 29.06
CA THR A 506 7.18 -24.50 29.26
C THR A 506 7.42 -25.11 30.64
N GLU A 507 6.37 -25.17 31.46
CA GLU A 507 6.34 -25.89 32.74
C GLU A 507 5.46 -27.14 32.64
N LYS A 508 5.75 -28.15 33.48
CA LYS A 508 4.95 -29.37 33.59
C LYS A 508 4.16 -29.39 34.91
N VAL A 509 2.93 -29.87 34.87
CA VAL A 509 2.05 -30.06 36.03
C VAL A 509 1.29 -31.37 35.84
N LYS A 510 0.92 -32.06 36.93
CA LYS A 510 0.25 -33.35 36.86
C LYS A 510 -1.17 -33.24 37.37
N ILE A 511 -2.13 -33.90 36.70
CA ILE A 511 -3.47 -34.07 37.25
C ILE A 511 -3.37 -35.06 38.41
N GLU A 512 -3.55 -34.59 39.63
CA GLU A 512 -3.52 -35.44 40.83
C GLU A 512 -4.81 -36.24 40.95
N LYS A 513 -5.96 -35.55 40.86
CA LYS A 513 -7.30 -36.12 41.02
C LYS A 513 -8.33 -35.41 40.14
N ILE A 514 -9.39 -36.13 39.81
CA ILE A 514 -10.58 -35.61 39.14
C ILE A 514 -11.77 -36.08 39.97
N GLU A 515 -12.39 -35.17 40.72
CA GLU A 515 -13.51 -35.49 41.61
C GLU A 515 -14.45 -34.30 41.77
N ASN A 516 -15.74 -34.56 42.03
CA ASN A 516 -16.75 -33.53 42.35
C ASN A 516 -16.84 -32.36 41.35
N GLY A 517 -16.72 -32.64 40.04
CA GLY A 517 -16.78 -31.60 39.00
C GLY A 517 -15.51 -30.72 38.91
N LYS A 518 -14.42 -31.14 39.56
CA LYS A 518 -13.14 -30.42 39.60
C LYS A 518 -11.98 -31.25 39.09
N ILE A 519 -10.97 -30.56 38.59
CA ILE A 519 -9.64 -31.09 38.27
C ILE A 519 -8.65 -30.50 39.26
N ILE A 520 -7.96 -31.37 40.00
CA ILE A 520 -6.97 -31.00 41.01
C ILE A 520 -5.59 -31.30 40.46
N LEU A 521 -4.76 -30.26 40.38
CA LEU A 521 -3.37 -30.37 39.96
C LEU A 521 -2.46 -30.70 41.15
N ASP A 522 -1.31 -31.32 40.89
CA ASP A 522 -0.32 -31.69 41.92
C ASP A 522 0.37 -30.48 42.58
N ARG A 523 0.33 -29.32 41.93
CA ARG A 523 0.79 -28.04 42.46
C ARG A 523 -0.04 -26.86 41.93
N PRO A 524 -0.10 -25.74 42.66
CA PRO A 524 -0.76 -24.54 42.17
C PRO A 524 -0.06 -23.98 40.92
N VAL A 525 -0.84 -23.57 39.92
CA VAL A 525 -0.37 -22.97 38.67
C VAL A 525 -0.89 -21.54 38.52
N THR A 526 -0.14 -20.69 37.81
CA THR A 526 -0.52 -19.29 37.58
C THR A 526 -1.67 -19.20 36.57
N VAL A 527 -2.78 -18.57 36.97
CA VAL A 527 -3.98 -18.41 36.13
C VAL A 527 -4.03 -17.04 35.46
N LEU A 528 -3.61 -15.98 36.17
CA LEU A 528 -3.57 -14.59 35.69
C LEU A 528 -2.26 -13.91 36.12
N TYR A 529 -1.56 -13.26 35.19
CA TYR A 529 -0.31 -12.53 35.50
C TYR A 529 -0.59 -11.09 35.94
N LYS A 530 0.27 -10.56 36.81
CA LYS A 530 0.28 -9.14 37.22
C LYS A 530 0.44 -8.17 36.03
N GLU A 531 1.28 -8.53 35.06
CA GLU A 531 1.58 -7.71 33.87
C GLU A 531 0.42 -7.65 32.86
N GLU A 532 -0.43 -8.69 32.80
CA GLU A 532 -1.64 -8.70 31.97
C GLU A 532 -2.71 -7.71 32.46
N MET A 533 -2.64 -7.25 33.72
CA MET A 533 -3.49 -6.18 34.24
C MET A 533 -2.97 -4.77 33.88
N GLY A 534 -1.71 -4.65 33.46
CA GLY A 534 -1.06 -3.39 33.08
C GLY A 534 -0.93 -2.38 34.24
N ASN A 535 0.03 -1.45 34.12
CA ASN A 535 0.17 -0.25 34.95
C ASN A 535 -1.01 0.75 34.78
N ARG A 536 -2.26 0.28 34.73
CA ARG A 536 -3.43 1.15 34.65
C ARG A 536 -3.97 1.36 36.08
N PRO A 537 -3.98 2.60 36.60
CA PRO A 537 -4.71 2.88 37.81
C PRO A 537 -6.19 2.54 37.55
N ILE A 538 -6.75 1.63 38.32
CA ILE A 538 -8.19 1.47 38.41
C ILE A 538 -8.67 2.73 39.13
N ALA A 539 -9.10 3.73 38.36
CA ALA A 539 -9.45 5.07 38.85
C ALA A 539 -10.58 5.10 39.89
N ASP A 540 -11.25 3.97 40.14
CA ASP A 540 -12.29 3.84 41.18
C ASP A 540 -11.85 3.06 42.43
N SER A 541 -10.59 2.61 42.52
CA SER A 541 -10.11 1.82 43.67
C SER A 541 -9.78 2.62 44.94
N GLU A 542 -9.81 3.96 44.88
CA GLU A 542 -9.53 4.81 46.05
C GLU A 542 -10.72 4.93 47.02
N SER A 543 -11.94 4.48 46.65
CA SER A 543 -13.14 4.61 47.50
C SER A 543 -13.69 3.31 48.09
N GLY A 544 -13.31 2.14 47.58
CA GLY A 544 -13.72 0.84 48.12
C GLY A 544 -12.50 -0.04 48.34
N GLY A 545 -12.19 -0.38 49.60
CA GLY A 545 -10.96 -1.03 50.08
C GLY A 545 -10.61 -2.41 49.50
N TRP A 546 -10.47 -2.52 48.18
CA TRP A 546 -9.89 -3.66 47.49
C TRP A 546 -8.38 -3.47 47.42
N LYS A 547 -7.65 -3.98 48.42
CA LYS A 547 -6.21 -4.21 48.27
C LYS A 547 -6.02 -5.29 47.20
N ILE A 548 -5.55 -4.90 46.02
CA ILE A 548 -5.08 -5.86 45.02
C ILE A 548 -3.86 -6.57 45.62
N PHE A 549 -3.94 -7.90 45.74
CA PHE A 549 -2.86 -8.72 46.29
C PHE A 549 -1.59 -8.56 45.44
N GLU A 550 -0.44 -8.36 46.08
CA GLU A 550 0.85 -8.14 45.40
C GLU A 550 1.39 -9.35 44.60
N ASN A 551 0.69 -10.51 44.66
CA ASN A 551 1.15 -11.82 44.18
C ASN A 551 0.32 -12.32 42.98
N ASP A 552 0.96 -13.11 42.10
CA ASP A 552 0.31 -13.87 41.03
C ASP A 552 -0.88 -14.68 41.57
N ILE A 553 -2.01 -14.68 40.84
CA ILE A 553 -3.15 -15.52 41.20
C ILE A 553 -2.82 -16.94 40.76
N THR A 554 -2.60 -17.80 41.76
CA THR A 554 -2.36 -19.23 41.56
C THR A 554 -3.58 -20.04 41.97
N GLN A 555 -3.84 -21.14 41.26
CA GLN A 555 -4.97 -22.04 41.50
C GLN A 555 -4.49 -23.49 41.33
N GLN A 556 -4.90 -24.36 42.24
CA GLN A 556 -4.59 -25.80 42.21
C GLN A 556 -5.83 -26.63 41.86
N GLU A 557 -7.00 -26.24 42.38
CA GLU A 557 -8.28 -26.87 42.10
C GLU A 557 -9.07 -26.04 41.10
N PHE A 558 -9.46 -26.63 39.99
CA PHE A 558 -10.25 -25.97 38.95
C PHE A 558 -11.61 -26.63 38.80
N GLU A 559 -12.70 -25.86 38.77
CA GLU A 559 -13.93 -26.38 38.16
C GLU A 559 -13.68 -26.66 36.67
N PHE A 560 -14.41 -27.58 36.04
CA PHE A 560 -14.18 -27.94 34.64
C PHE A 560 -14.15 -26.73 33.68
N GLY A 561 -15.05 -25.77 33.87
CA GLY A 561 -15.07 -24.52 33.10
C GLY A 561 -13.83 -23.66 33.28
N GLU A 562 -13.35 -23.54 34.53
CA GLU A 562 -12.14 -22.78 34.87
C GLU A 562 -10.89 -23.48 34.33
N PHE A 563 -10.86 -24.82 34.40
CA PHE A 563 -9.78 -25.61 33.83
C PHE A 563 -9.69 -25.39 32.32
N VAL A 564 -10.81 -25.45 31.59
CA VAL A 564 -10.82 -25.20 30.14
C VAL A 564 -10.38 -23.77 29.81
N LYS A 565 -10.79 -22.78 30.63
CA LYS A 565 -10.33 -21.39 30.48
C LYS A 565 -8.83 -21.25 30.64
N TRP A 566 -8.28 -21.85 31.68
CA TRP A 566 -6.83 -21.91 31.88
C TRP A 566 -6.13 -22.67 30.74
N PHE A 567 -6.70 -23.82 30.35
CA PHE A 567 -6.18 -24.71 29.31
C PHE A 567 -5.98 -23.98 27.98
N LEU A 568 -7.02 -23.27 27.53
CA LEU A 568 -7.00 -22.53 26.27
C LEU A 568 -6.11 -21.28 26.32
N ARG A 569 -6.12 -20.53 27.43
CA ARG A 569 -5.35 -19.27 27.57
C ARG A 569 -3.85 -19.48 27.73
N LYS A 570 -3.44 -20.53 28.46
CA LYS A 570 -2.02 -20.84 28.71
C LYS A 570 -1.44 -21.83 27.69
N GLY A 571 -2.20 -22.17 26.65
CA GLY A 571 -1.77 -23.13 25.63
C GLY A 571 -1.41 -24.48 26.24
N VAL A 572 -2.17 -24.91 27.25
CA VAL A 572 -1.92 -26.16 27.96
C VAL A 572 -2.10 -27.32 26.99
N ARG A 573 -1.23 -28.31 27.10
CA ARG A 573 -1.23 -29.50 26.25
C ARG A 573 -0.88 -30.72 27.08
N PRO A 574 -1.45 -31.89 26.79
CA PRO A 574 -0.99 -33.13 27.40
C PRO A 574 0.47 -33.36 27.01
N SER A 575 1.31 -33.75 27.96
CA SER A 575 2.67 -34.20 27.64
C SER A 575 2.55 -35.56 26.96
N LEU A 576 2.98 -35.62 25.70
CA LEU A 576 2.86 -36.80 24.86
C LEU A 576 4.25 -37.36 24.54
N THR A 577 4.36 -38.68 24.57
CA THR A 577 5.45 -39.37 23.88
C THR A 577 5.28 -39.24 22.37
N ILE A 578 6.35 -39.48 21.60
CA ILE A 578 6.30 -39.47 20.13
C ILE A 578 5.21 -40.43 19.60
N ASN A 579 5.05 -41.60 20.22
CA ASN A 579 4.06 -42.58 19.81
C ASN A 579 2.63 -42.10 20.04
N GLU A 580 2.38 -41.45 21.17
CA GLU A 580 1.06 -40.87 21.48
C GLU A 580 0.76 -39.67 20.58
N ALA A 581 1.74 -38.81 20.31
CA ALA A 581 1.60 -37.71 19.35
C ALA A 581 1.30 -38.23 17.93
N ASN A 582 1.99 -39.29 17.49
CA ASN A 582 1.70 -39.96 16.21
C ASN A 582 0.33 -40.62 16.19
N ALA A 583 -0.14 -41.21 17.30
CA ALA A 583 -1.48 -41.77 17.40
C ALA A 583 -2.55 -40.66 17.32
N ALA A 584 -2.32 -39.52 17.96
CA ALA A 584 -3.17 -38.34 17.88
C ALA A 584 -3.19 -37.75 16.46
N LEU A 585 -2.04 -37.64 15.80
CA LEU A 585 -1.96 -37.23 14.39
C LEU A 585 -2.74 -38.19 13.49
N ARG A 586 -2.62 -39.52 13.69
CA ARG A 586 -3.42 -40.54 12.99
C ARG A 586 -4.92 -40.38 13.19
N ALA A 587 -5.35 -40.12 14.42
CA ALA A 587 -6.76 -39.85 14.71
C ALA A 587 -7.25 -38.58 13.99
N TRP A 588 -6.43 -37.53 13.99
CA TRP A 588 -6.73 -36.27 13.32
C TRP A 588 -6.82 -36.44 11.78
N GLY A 589 -5.84 -37.08 11.15
CA GLY A 589 -5.83 -37.28 9.69
C GLY A 589 -7.02 -38.09 9.17
N ARG A 590 -7.51 -39.07 9.94
CA ARG A 590 -8.74 -39.82 9.61
C ARG A 590 -9.98 -38.92 9.48
N ASN A 591 -10.04 -37.82 10.24
CA ASN A 591 -11.15 -36.88 10.18
C ASN A 591 -11.05 -35.88 9.00
N PHE A 592 -9.85 -35.71 8.43
CA PHE A 592 -9.56 -34.73 7.37
C PHE A 592 -9.29 -35.34 5.99
N GLY A 593 -9.29 -36.67 5.86
CA GLY A 593 -9.14 -37.37 4.57
C GLY A 593 -7.70 -37.36 4.00
N GLY A 594 -6.69 -37.04 4.83
CA GLY A 594 -5.28 -37.04 4.44
C GLY A 594 -4.45 -37.98 5.31
N GLU A 595 -3.32 -38.48 4.78
CA GLU A 595 -2.34 -39.17 5.60
C GLU A 595 -1.73 -38.15 6.56
N PRO A 596 -1.88 -38.33 7.87
CA PRO A 596 -1.43 -37.35 8.83
C PRO A 596 0.09 -37.37 8.92
N PRO A 597 0.70 -36.21 9.24
CA PRO A 597 2.14 -36.14 9.41
C PRO A 597 2.58 -37.14 10.49
N GLN A 598 3.69 -37.82 10.25
CA GLN A 598 4.29 -38.71 11.23
C GLN A 598 5.60 -38.10 11.72
N ILE A 599 5.76 -38.02 13.04
CA ILE A 599 7.02 -37.73 13.68
C ILE A 599 7.90 -38.98 13.51
N ALA A 600 8.69 -39.01 12.45
CA ALA A 600 9.63 -40.08 12.14
C ALA A 600 11.05 -39.51 12.05
N VAL A 601 12.04 -40.33 12.41
CA VAL A 601 13.46 -39.96 12.27
C VAL A 601 13.83 -40.03 10.79
N GLY A 602 14.17 -38.88 10.20
CA GLY A 602 14.64 -38.75 8.81
C GLY A 602 13.86 -37.71 8.01
N ASN A 603 14.43 -36.51 7.89
CA ASN A 603 14.10 -35.37 7.00
C ASN A 603 12.70 -35.37 6.37
N THR A 604 11.66 -35.60 7.16
CA THR A 604 10.29 -35.64 6.63
C THR A 604 9.85 -34.20 6.47
N THR A 605 9.54 -33.82 5.24
CA THR A 605 9.13 -32.46 4.91
C THR A 605 7.62 -32.45 4.76
N PHE A 606 6.98 -31.51 5.43
CA PHE A 606 5.54 -31.27 5.36
C PHE A 606 5.29 -29.95 4.68
N ARG A 607 4.20 -29.86 3.93
CA ARG A 607 3.70 -28.62 3.34
C ARG A 607 2.41 -28.20 4.04
N GLU A 608 2.26 -26.90 4.23
CA GLU A 608 0.96 -26.35 4.55
C GLU A 608 -0.01 -26.61 3.37
N THR A 609 -1.27 -26.89 3.66
CA THR A 609 -2.27 -27.09 2.61
C THR A 609 -2.39 -25.85 1.71
N PRO A 610 -2.73 -25.99 0.41
CA PRO A 610 -2.85 -24.85 -0.52
C PRO A 610 -3.85 -23.75 -0.11
N ARG A 611 -4.59 -23.95 0.99
CA ARG A 611 -5.58 -23.02 1.54
C ARG A 611 -4.97 -22.00 2.50
N SER A 612 -3.79 -22.25 3.10
CA SER A 612 -3.05 -21.23 3.84
C SER A 612 -2.20 -20.43 2.86
N ALA A 613 -2.21 -19.09 2.99
CA ALA A 613 -1.59 -18.17 2.03
C ALA A 613 -0.04 -18.18 1.99
N GLY A 614 0.62 -19.25 2.45
CA GLY A 614 2.08 -19.40 2.46
C GLY A 614 2.51 -20.85 2.24
N THR A 615 3.30 -21.11 1.20
CA THR A 615 3.87 -22.43 0.89
C THR A 615 5.14 -22.70 1.70
N GLU A 616 5.16 -22.40 3.00
CA GLU A 616 6.32 -22.71 3.84
C GLU A 616 6.40 -24.22 4.08
N ALA A 617 7.52 -24.83 3.71
CA ALA A 617 7.79 -26.21 4.08
C ALA A 617 8.32 -26.26 5.52
N VAL A 618 7.82 -27.20 6.32
CA VAL A 618 8.30 -27.53 7.66
C VAL A 618 8.93 -28.91 7.60
N SER A 619 10.22 -29.01 7.91
CA SER A 619 10.95 -30.29 7.91
C SER A 619 11.30 -30.72 9.33
N ILE A 620 11.14 -32.01 9.65
CA ILE A 620 11.67 -32.61 10.88
C ILE A 620 13.11 -33.00 10.63
N GLU A 621 14.05 -32.28 11.24
CA GLU A 621 15.50 -32.52 11.13
C GLU A 621 15.94 -33.68 12.03
N GLY A 622 15.25 -33.91 13.14
CA GLY A 622 15.57 -35.02 14.03
C GLY A 622 14.76 -35.05 15.32
N ILE A 623 14.99 -36.12 16.08
CA ILE A 623 14.47 -36.29 17.43
C ILE A 623 15.66 -36.23 18.40
N GLN A 624 15.59 -35.32 19.37
CA GLN A 624 16.58 -35.16 20.43
C GLN A 624 15.96 -35.42 21.80
N LYS A 625 16.77 -35.47 22.85
CA LYS A 625 16.31 -35.52 24.24
C LYS A 625 16.51 -34.16 24.90
N PHE A 626 15.48 -33.63 25.54
CA PHE A 626 15.62 -32.51 26.46
C PHE A 626 16.50 -32.91 27.67
N PRO A 627 17.06 -31.94 28.41
CA PRO A 627 17.86 -32.24 29.62
C PRO A 627 17.10 -33.04 30.69
N ASP A 628 15.76 -33.02 30.67
CA ASP A 628 14.90 -33.78 31.57
C ASP A 628 14.61 -35.23 31.07
N GLY A 629 15.22 -35.64 29.95
CA GLY A 629 15.06 -36.96 29.34
C GLY A 629 13.82 -37.13 28.46
N SER A 630 12.98 -36.10 28.32
CA SER A 630 11.82 -36.13 27.42
C SER A 630 12.22 -35.95 25.95
N ASP A 631 11.40 -36.49 25.04
CA ASP A 631 11.65 -36.38 23.60
C ASP A 631 11.43 -34.94 23.10
N ALA A 632 12.23 -34.52 22.13
CA ALA A 632 12.16 -33.23 21.47
C ALA A 632 12.19 -33.43 19.95
N VAL A 633 11.28 -32.78 19.23
CA VAL A 633 11.19 -32.75 17.78
C VAL A 633 11.87 -31.48 17.28
N VAL A 634 12.96 -31.62 16.54
CA VAL A 634 13.66 -30.47 15.93
C VAL A 634 13.05 -30.22 14.57
N VAL A 635 12.41 -29.06 14.42
CA VAL A 635 11.80 -28.63 13.15
C VAL A 635 12.57 -27.46 12.55
N LYS A 636 12.72 -27.46 11.23
CA LYS A 636 13.31 -26.37 10.46
C LYS A 636 12.25 -25.75 9.55
N LYS A 637 12.03 -24.45 9.73
CA LYS A 637 11.21 -23.65 8.82
C LYS A 637 12.06 -23.18 7.64
N THR A 638 11.45 -23.10 6.46
CA THR A 638 12.13 -22.60 5.26
C THR A 638 12.64 -21.18 5.53
N GLY A 639 13.96 -20.99 5.64
CA GLY A 639 14.59 -19.68 5.91
C GLY A 639 14.71 -19.26 7.39
N GLY A 640 14.38 -20.13 8.35
CA GLY A 640 14.48 -19.84 9.79
C GLY A 640 15.40 -20.79 10.57
N ASP A 641 15.76 -20.41 11.79
CA ASP A 641 16.53 -21.24 12.71
C ASP A 641 15.77 -22.51 13.13
N ASN A 642 16.51 -23.55 13.53
CA ASN A 642 15.94 -24.78 14.05
C ASN A 642 15.15 -24.50 15.34
N GLN A 643 13.87 -24.86 15.34
CA GLN A 643 13.02 -24.77 16.51
C GLN A 643 12.90 -26.15 17.16
N THR A 644 13.21 -26.26 18.45
CA THR A 644 13.05 -27.51 19.20
C THR A 644 11.69 -27.50 19.90
N LEU A 645 10.84 -28.48 19.58
CA LEU A 645 9.46 -28.58 20.05
C LEU A 645 9.25 -29.86 20.86
N THR A 646 8.41 -29.88 21.88
CA THR A 646 7.90 -31.14 22.46
C THR A 646 6.98 -31.85 21.45
N PRO A 647 6.76 -33.18 21.53
CA PRO A 647 5.83 -33.87 20.64
C PRO A 647 4.42 -33.27 20.67
N ALA A 648 4.00 -32.75 21.82
CA ALA A 648 2.74 -32.03 21.98
C ALA A 648 2.74 -30.66 21.26
N GLN A 649 3.84 -29.90 21.33
CA GLN A 649 4.00 -28.65 20.56
C GLN A 649 4.02 -28.90 19.05
N PHE A 650 4.63 -30.00 18.60
CA PHE A 650 4.64 -30.37 17.19
C PHE A 650 3.23 -30.73 16.70
N LEU A 651 2.48 -31.56 17.44
CA LEU A 651 1.08 -31.88 17.14
C LEU A 651 0.24 -30.60 16.99
N GLU A 652 0.41 -29.63 17.89
CA GLU A 652 -0.30 -28.35 17.81
C GLU A 652 0.12 -27.50 16.60
N THR A 653 1.41 -27.51 16.27
CA THR A 653 1.95 -26.80 15.10
C THR A 653 1.43 -27.41 13.80
N ALA A 654 1.44 -28.73 13.71
CA ALA A 654 0.88 -29.47 12.58
C ALA A 654 -0.61 -29.17 12.38
N ARG A 655 -1.36 -29.06 13.47
CA ARG A 655 -2.77 -28.63 13.45
C ARG A 655 -2.95 -27.21 12.95
N LYS A 656 -2.23 -26.24 13.56
CA LYS A 656 -2.38 -24.80 13.24
C LYS A 656 -2.03 -24.49 11.79
N ARG A 657 -1.10 -25.26 11.21
CA ARG A 657 -0.59 -25.09 9.85
C ARG A 657 -1.17 -26.10 8.85
N GLU A 658 -2.11 -26.95 9.28
CA GLU A 658 -2.69 -28.03 8.47
C GLU A 658 -1.62 -28.82 7.70
N LEU A 659 -0.55 -29.23 8.38
CA LEU A 659 0.60 -29.88 7.74
C LEU A 659 0.18 -31.21 7.08
N THR A 660 0.53 -31.37 5.81
CA THR A 660 0.34 -32.60 5.02
C THR A 660 1.67 -33.10 4.47
N ASP A 661 1.77 -34.39 4.16
CA ASP A 661 2.98 -34.99 3.57
C ASP A 661 3.31 -34.29 2.23
N ALA A 662 4.58 -33.95 2.01
CA ALA A 662 5.02 -33.15 0.88
C ALA A 662 5.18 -33.94 -0.43
N ASP A 663 5.06 -35.27 -0.43
CA ASP A 663 5.19 -36.11 -1.63
C ASP A 663 4.01 -35.90 -2.60
N PRO A 664 4.19 -35.13 -3.69
CA PRO A 664 3.08 -34.77 -4.58
C PRO A 664 2.56 -35.97 -5.38
N LYS A 665 3.39 -37.01 -5.54
CA LYS A 665 3.06 -38.18 -6.35
C LYS A 665 2.09 -39.10 -5.62
N LYS A 666 2.34 -39.38 -4.33
CA LYS A 666 1.42 -40.12 -3.46
C LYS A 666 0.06 -39.42 -3.29
N TYR A 667 0.06 -38.08 -3.23
CA TYR A 667 -1.17 -37.29 -3.18
C TYR A 667 -1.99 -37.44 -4.47
N ALA A 668 -1.34 -37.34 -5.63
CA ALA A 668 -2.00 -37.52 -6.93
C ALA A 668 -2.56 -38.94 -7.11
N ASP A 669 -1.78 -39.97 -6.76
CA ASP A 669 -2.17 -41.37 -6.92
C ASP A 669 -3.41 -41.73 -6.07
N ARG A 670 -3.53 -41.19 -4.84
CA ARG A 670 -4.70 -41.43 -3.97
C ARG A 670 -5.90 -40.54 -4.30
N ALA A 671 -5.68 -39.32 -4.82
CA ALA A 671 -6.77 -38.50 -5.31
C ALA A 671 -7.53 -39.25 -6.43
N VAL A 672 -6.79 -39.98 -7.29
CA VAL A 672 -7.34 -40.86 -8.30
C VAL A 672 -8.11 -42.04 -7.67
N GLU A 673 -7.53 -42.71 -6.67
CA GLU A 673 -8.18 -43.84 -5.97
C GLU A 673 -9.49 -43.42 -5.26
N HIS A 674 -9.52 -42.24 -4.64
CA HIS A 674 -10.71 -41.70 -3.96
C HIS A 674 -11.79 -41.21 -4.94
N ILE A 675 -11.40 -40.81 -6.15
CA ILE A 675 -12.30 -40.50 -7.26
C ILE A 675 -12.96 -41.79 -7.77
N GLU A 676 -12.20 -42.88 -7.91
CA GLU A 676 -12.74 -44.18 -8.33
C GLU A 676 -13.73 -44.76 -7.30
N ASP A 677 -13.41 -44.72 -6.01
CA ASP A 677 -14.27 -45.19 -4.91
C ASP A 677 -15.56 -44.36 -4.76
N ASN A 678 -15.49 -43.05 -5.01
CA ASN A 678 -16.66 -42.19 -4.97
C ASN A 678 -17.52 -42.34 -6.23
N GLN A 679 -16.92 -42.54 -7.41
CA GLN A 679 -17.67 -42.82 -8.64
C GLN A 679 -18.48 -44.13 -8.54
N GLU A 680 -17.99 -45.13 -7.80
CA GLU A 680 -18.72 -46.38 -7.59
C GLU A 680 -19.91 -46.20 -6.63
N LYS A 681 -19.72 -45.49 -5.51
CA LYS A 681 -20.81 -45.12 -4.59
C LYS A 681 -21.82 -44.16 -5.20
N GLU A 682 -21.39 -43.33 -6.14
CA GLU A 682 -22.22 -42.36 -6.87
C GLU A 682 -22.97 -43.03 -8.03
N LYS A 683 -22.42 -44.09 -8.65
CA LYS A 683 -23.18 -45.01 -9.50
C LYS A 683 -24.30 -45.70 -8.72
N GLU A 684 -24.07 -46.11 -7.48
CA GLU A 684 -25.13 -46.69 -6.65
C GLU A 684 -26.19 -45.66 -6.23
N ARG A 685 -25.78 -44.44 -5.85
CA ARG A 685 -26.71 -43.35 -5.53
C ARG A 685 -27.49 -42.83 -6.74
N SER A 686 -26.87 -42.68 -7.89
CA SER A 686 -27.54 -42.26 -9.13
C SER A 686 -28.50 -43.33 -9.64
N LYS A 687 -28.21 -44.62 -9.43
CA LYS A 687 -29.16 -45.71 -9.71
C LYS A 687 -30.37 -45.65 -8.78
N ALA A 688 -30.18 -45.40 -7.48
CA ALA A 688 -31.27 -45.21 -6.52
C ALA A 688 -32.09 -43.93 -6.79
N GLU A 689 -31.44 -42.82 -7.15
CA GLU A 689 -32.11 -41.57 -7.55
C GLU A 689 -32.84 -41.72 -8.90
N ASN A 690 -32.30 -42.47 -9.86
CA ASN A 690 -32.97 -42.73 -11.13
C ASN A 690 -34.19 -43.62 -10.95
N GLU A 691 -34.15 -44.62 -10.06
CA GLU A 691 -35.35 -45.38 -9.68
C GLU A 691 -36.42 -44.50 -9.00
N GLN A 692 -35.98 -43.53 -8.19
CA GLN A 692 -36.88 -42.55 -7.56
C GLN A 692 -37.43 -41.53 -8.58
N LYS A 693 -36.61 -41.08 -9.54
CA LYS A 693 -37.00 -40.20 -10.64
C LYS A 693 -37.90 -40.89 -11.64
N GLU A 694 -37.72 -42.18 -11.93
CA GLU A 694 -38.65 -42.97 -12.77
C GLU A 694 -40.00 -43.18 -12.07
N ARG A 695 -40.03 -43.36 -10.75
CA ARG A 695 -41.26 -43.37 -9.94
C ARG A 695 -41.98 -42.01 -9.97
N ILE A 696 -41.24 -40.90 -9.97
CA ILE A 696 -41.79 -39.55 -10.06
C ILE A 696 -42.21 -39.21 -11.52
N ALA A 697 -41.43 -39.63 -12.52
CA ALA A 697 -41.69 -39.40 -13.94
C ALA A 697 -42.87 -40.23 -14.46
N SER A 698 -43.07 -41.45 -13.96
CA SER A 698 -44.29 -42.23 -14.22
C SER A 698 -45.53 -41.63 -13.56
N ALA A 699 -45.39 -40.93 -12.43
CA ALA A 699 -46.46 -40.14 -11.82
C ALA A 699 -46.75 -38.83 -12.58
N MET A 700 -45.73 -38.21 -13.19
CA MET A 700 -45.87 -36.97 -13.96
C MET A 700 -46.32 -37.18 -15.42
N LYS A 701 -46.02 -38.33 -16.05
CA LYS A 701 -46.49 -38.67 -17.42
C LYS A 701 -48.02 -38.85 -17.53
N LYS A 702 -48.78 -38.70 -16.44
CA LYS A 702 -50.26 -38.73 -16.46
C LYS A 702 -50.91 -37.36 -16.66
N LYS A 703 -50.16 -36.26 -16.83
CA LYS A 703 -50.71 -34.94 -17.17
C LYS A 703 -49.87 -34.23 -18.24
N LYS A 704 -50.50 -34.05 -19.41
CA LYS A 704 -50.14 -33.20 -20.56
C LYS A 704 -49.00 -33.69 -21.48
N GLY A 705 -49.40 -34.33 -22.59
CA GLY A 705 -48.86 -33.97 -23.92
C GLY A 705 -49.44 -32.62 -24.36
N GLU A 706 -49.05 -31.95 -25.43
CA GLU A 706 -48.27 -32.18 -26.66
C GLU A 706 -47.72 -30.76 -27.00
N GLY A 707 -46.70 -30.47 -27.80
CA GLY A 707 -45.87 -31.25 -28.71
C GLY A 707 -44.70 -30.36 -29.20
N GLU A 708 -43.71 -31.02 -29.77
CA GLU A 708 -42.50 -30.45 -30.37
C GLU A 708 -42.79 -29.85 -31.76
N THR A 709 -41.92 -28.95 -32.21
CA THR A 709 -41.41 -29.00 -33.60
C THR A 709 -40.08 -28.27 -33.72
N GLU A 710 -39.06 -29.01 -34.16
CA GLU A 710 -37.77 -28.53 -34.66
C GLU A 710 -37.95 -27.78 -35.98
N VAL A 711 -37.19 -26.68 -36.20
CA VAL A 711 -36.86 -26.21 -37.56
C VAL A 711 -35.42 -25.70 -37.61
N ILE A 712 -34.71 -26.24 -38.61
CA ILE A 712 -33.32 -26.09 -39.03
C ILE A 712 -33.01 -24.66 -39.54
N GLN A 713 -31.79 -24.18 -39.27
CA GLN A 713 -31.25 -22.88 -39.72
C GLN A 713 -30.88 -22.88 -41.22
N PRO A 714 -31.07 -21.74 -41.92
CA PRO A 714 -29.97 -21.29 -42.80
C PRO A 714 -29.74 -19.76 -42.86
N HIS A 715 -28.46 -19.45 -43.06
CA HIS A 715 -27.79 -18.24 -43.58
C HIS A 715 -28.42 -16.85 -43.41
N VAL A 716 -27.67 -16.01 -42.68
CA VAL A 716 -28.03 -14.65 -42.28
C VAL A 716 -27.41 -13.59 -43.21
N SER A 717 -28.25 -12.70 -43.74
CA SER A 717 -27.87 -11.49 -44.48
C SER A 717 -27.84 -10.24 -43.57
N THR A 718 -27.24 -9.16 -44.08
CA THR A 718 -26.92 -7.86 -43.47
C THR A 718 -28.03 -7.16 -42.67
N ILE A 719 -29.29 -7.58 -42.79
CA ILE A 719 -30.44 -7.07 -42.03
C ILE A 719 -30.41 -7.54 -40.57
N LYS A 720 -29.84 -8.71 -40.27
CA LYS A 720 -29.76 -9.20 -38.88
C LYS A 720 -28.78 -8.39 -38.02
N ARG A 721 -27.79 -7.73 -38.61
CA ARG A 721 -26.88 -6.83 -37.87
C ARG A 721 -27.59 -5.57 -37.34
N LEU A 722 -28.68 -5.15 -37.98
CA LEU A 722 -29.59 -4.13 -37.44
C LEU A 722 -30.53 -4.72 -36.37
N TRP A 723 -30.89 -6.00 -36.49
CA TRP A 723 -31.79 -6.67 -35.53
C TRP A 723 -31.12 -7.14 -34.25
N ASP A 724 -29.87 -7.63 -34.32
CA ASP A 724 -29.10 -8.14 -33.18
C ASP A 724 -28.63 -7.00 -32.23
N ASN A 725 -28.63 -5.76 -32.71
CA ASN A 725 -28.46 -4.55 -31.87
C ASN A 725 -29.80 -3.94 -31.41
N THR A 726 -30.92 -4.58 -31.72
CA THR A 726 -32.23 -4.21 -31.20
C THR A 726 -32.62 -5.25 -30.16
N THR A 727 -32.35 -4.99 -28.87
CA THR A 727 -33.01 -5.75 -27.81
C THR A 727 -34.51 -5.51 -27.96
N PHE A 728 -35.24 -6.52 -28.43
CA PHE A 728 -36.69 -6.49 -28.42
C PHE A 728 -37.14 -6.38 -26.97
N LEU A 729 -37.67 -5.20 -26.61
CA LEU A 729 -38.42 -5.04 -25.37
C LEU A 729 -39.54 -6.06 -25.41
N SER A 730 -39.59 -6.95 -24.41
CA SER A 730 -40.72 -7.87 -24.30
C SER A 730 -42.01 -7.05 -24.20
N LEU A 731 -43.16 -7.61 -24.59
CA LEU A 731 -44.44 -6.91 -24.44
C LEU A 731 -44.63 -6.44 -22.98
N GLN A 732 -44.09 -7.20 -22.03
CA GLN A 732 -44.05 -6.88 -20.62
C GLN A 732 -43.19 -5.64 -20.32
N ASP A 733 -41.99 -5.52 -20.90
CA ASP A 733 -41.13 -4.33 -20.74
C ASP A 733 -41.77 -3.08 -21.34
N VAL A 734 -42.45 -3.20 -22.50
CA VAL A 734 -43.21 -2.11 -23.10
C VAL A 734 -44.35 -1.68 -22.17
N THR A 735 -45.12 -2.63 -21.61
CA THR A 735 -46.18 -2.30 -20.63
C THR A 735 -45.61 -1.67 -19.36
N PHE A 736 -44.42 -2.10 -18.91
CA PHE A 736 -43.75 -1.50 -17.76
C PHE A 736 -43.31 -0.07 -18.05
N ILE A 737 -42.70 0.19 -19.21
CA ILE A 737 -42.32 1.54 -19.66
C ILE A 737 -43.56 2.45 -19.74
N PHE A 738 -44.65 1.99 -20.36
CA PHE A 738 -45.89 2.77 -20.43
C PHE A 738 -46.47 3.05 -19.04
N LYS A 739 -46.46 2.06 -18.15
CA LYS A 739 -46.89 2.21 -16.76
C LYS A 739 -46.03 3.26 -16.04
N THR A 740 -44.70 3.21 -16.17
CA THR A 740 -43.79 4.18 -15.58
C THR A 740 -44.00 5.59 -16.15
N ILE A 741 -44.23 5.73 -17.47
CA ILE A 741 -44.54 7.03 -18.10
C ILE A 741 -45.89 7.56 -17.59
N TYR A 742 -46.90 6.70 -17.50
CA TYR A 742 -48.22 7.06 -16.98
C TYR A 742 -48.14 7.51 -15.51
N GLU A 743 -47.47 6.73 -14.66
CA GLU A 743 -47.23 7.09 -13.25
C GLU A 743 -46.45 8.40 -13.12
N TYR A 744 -45.48 8.67 -14.00
CA TYR A 744 -44.79 9.95 -14.05
C TYR A 744 -45.73 11.12 -14.41
N HIS A 745 -46.60 10.95 -15.41
CA HIS A 745 -47.59 11.98 -15.77
C HIS A 745 -48.65 12.21 -14.69
N VAL A 746 -49.18 11.15 -14.07
CA VAL A 746 -50.13 11.24 -12.96
C VAL A 746 -49.53 11.97 -11.78
N ARG A 747 -48.30 11.62 -11.37
CA ARG A 747 -47.58 12.31 -10.29
C ARG A 747 -47.39 13.79 -10.62
N ARG A 748 -46.93 14.11 -11.83
CA ARG A 748 -46.74 15.51 -12.26
C ARG A 748 -48.06 16.29 -12.27
N TRP A 749 -49.16 15.65 -12.63
CA TRP A 749 -50.48 16.28 -12.59
C TRP A 749 -50.98 16.49 -11.16
N GLN A 750 -50.90 15.47 -10.29
CA GLN A 750 -51.25 15.57 -8.87
C GLN A 750 -50.45 16.66 -8.17
N ARG A 751 -49.16 16.78 -8.51
CA ARG A 751 -48.29 17.83 -8.02
C ARG A 751 -48.75 19.22 -8.43
N ARG A 752 -49.07 19.43 -9.71
CA ARG A 752 -49.64 20.71 -10.19
C ARG A 752 -50.94 21.04 -9.47
N MET A 753 -51.80 20.05 -9.25
CA MET A 753 -53.04 20.22 -8.50
C MET A 753 -52.76 20.65 -7.06
N LYS A 754 -51.94 19.91 -6.31
CA LYS A 754 -51.56 20.26 -4.92
C LYS A 754 -50.93 21.65 -4.85
N ASN A 755 -50.03 22.01 -5.77
CA ASN A 755 -49.39 23.32 -5.80
C ASN A 755 -50.38 24.45 -6.10
N ASN A 756 -51.25 24.28 -7.11
CA ASN A 756 -52.27 25.28 -7.46
C ASN A 756 -53.27 25.48 -6.32
N THR A 757 -53.76 24.37 -5.75
CA THR A 757 -54.68 24.42 -4.60
C THR A 757 -54.00 25.06 -3.38
N GLY A 758 -52.73 24.74 -3.12
CA GLY A 758 -51.94 25.35 -2.05
C GLY A 758 -51.75 26.86 -2.26
N SER A 759 -51.39 27.30 -3.47
CA SER A 759 -51.17 28.72 -3.78
C SER A 759 -52.43 29.57 -3.69
N VAL A 760 -53.58 29.04 -4.11
CA VAL A 760 -54.88 29.72 -3.92
C VAL A 760 -55.25 29.72 -2.44
N GLY A 761 -54.99 28.60 -1.75
CA GLY A 761 -55.38 28.39 -0.37
C GLY A 761 -54.57 29.19 0.67
N GLU A 762 -53.32 29.51 0.36
CA GLU A 762 -52.37 30.25 1.22
C GLU A 762 -52.92 31.61 1.70
N HIS A 763 -53.80 32.24 0.91
CA HIS A 763 -54.39 33.54 1.23
C HIS A 763 -55.64 33.46 2.14
N PHE A 764 -56.08 32.27 2.54
CA PHE A 764 -57.24 32.13 3.43
C PHE A 764 -56.85 32.33 4.90
N PRO A 765 -57.60 33.13 5.69
CA PRO A 765 -57.21 33.56 7.03
C PRO A 765 -57.20 32.47 8.12
N ILE A 766 -57.87 31.33 7.90
CA ILE A 766 -57.99 30.25 8.91
C ILE A 766 -57.25 28.99 8.48
N VAL A 767 -57.30 28.65 7.19
CA VAL A 767 -56.77 27.40 6.63
C VAL A 767 -55.50 27.60 5.81
N GLY A 768 -55.03 28.84 5.66
CA GLY A 768 -53.86 29.18 4.84
C GLY A 768 -52.60 28.43 5.26
N THR A 769 -52.38 28.22 6.56
CA THR A 769 -51.25 27.44 7.09
C THR A 769 -51.26 25.98 6.63
N ASP A 770 -52.43 25.35 6.55
CA ASP A 770 -52.56 23.96 6.06
C ASP A 770 -52.35 23.86 4.55
N PHE A 771 -52.77 24.89 3.80
CA PHE A 771 -52.48 24.98 2.37
C PHE A 771 -51.00 25.23 2.07
N VAL A 772 -50.30 26.01 2.91
CA VAL A 772 -48.84 26.15 2.87
C VAL A 772 -48.16 24.81 3.13
N ARG A 773 -48.57 24.08 4.19
CA ARG A 773 -48.07 22.73 4.47
C ARG A 773 -48.32 21.76 3.31
N MET A 774 -49.47 21.84 2.65
CA MET A 774 -49.78 20.98 1.50
C MET A 774 -48.88 21.28 0.30
N LYS A 775 -48.57 22.56 0.06
CA LYS A 775 -47.63 23.02 -0.97
C LYS A 775 -46.20 22.55 -0.66
N GLU A 776 -45.75 22.72 0.58
CA GLU A 776 -44.45 22.24 1.07
C GLU A 776 -44.34 20.72 0.98
N ALA A 777 -45.39 19.97 1.34
CA ALA A 777 -45.40 18.51 1.22
C ALA A 777 -45.30 18.05 -0.24
N ALA A 778 -45.96 18.75 -1.17
CA ALA A 778 -45.89 18.43 -2.60
C ALA A 778 -44.53 18.79 -3.23
N GLU A 779 -43.86 19.83 -2.71
CA GLU A 779 -42.47 20.15 -3.05
C GLU A 779 -41.53 19.04 -2.51
N HIS A 780 -41.62 18.72 -1.22
CA HIS A 780 -40.79 17.71 -0.57
C HIS A 780 -40.91 16.33 -1.24
N GLU A 781 -42.14 15.89 -1.57
CA GLU A 781 -42.38 14.61 -2.26
C GLU A 781 -41.64 14.54 -3.61
N GLU A 782 -41.58 15.64 -4.35
CA GLU A 782 -40.85 15.68 -5.62
C GLU A 782 -39.33 15.77 -5.41
N VAL A 783 -38.88 16.60 -4.46
CA VAL A 783 -37.46 16.72 -4.13
C VAL A 783 -36.89 15.34 -3.77
N GLU A 784 -37.59 14.58 -2.93
CA GLU A 784 -37.21 13.21 -2.57
C GLU A 784 -37.20 12.24 -3.76
N ASN A 785 -38.12 12.40 -4.72
CA ASN A 785 -38.08 11.61 -5.96
C ASN A 785 -36.84 11.92 -6.81
N TYR A 786 -36.45 13.18 -6.93
CA TYR A 786 -35.22 13.57 -7.62
C TYR A 786 -33.97 13.11 -6.86
N LYS A 787 -33.95 13.22 -5.52
CA LYS A 787 -32.84 12.74 -4.67
C LYS A 787 -32.59 11.26 -4.88
N LYS A 788 -33.64 10.42 -4.83
CA LYS A 788 -33.55 8.98 -5.16
C LYS A 788 -32.99 8.74 -6.56
N GLY A 789 -33.37 9.57 -7.54
CA GLY A 789 -32.80 9.52 -8.88
C GLY A 789 -31.32 9.94 -8.95
N PHE A 790 -30.86 10.79 -8.04
CA PHE A 790 -29.50 11.30 -7.96
C PHE A 790 -28.55 10.45 -7.12
N GLU A 791 -29.05 9.54 -6.27
CA GLU A 791 -28.22 8.64 -5.46
C GLU A 791 -27.17 7.91 -6.31
N HIS A 792 -27.60 7.39 -7.46
CA HIS A 792 -26.75 6.64 -8.41
C HIS A 792 -25.98 7.52 -9.42
N VAL A 793 -26.25 8.82 -9.47
CA VAL A 793 -25.60 9.73 -10.42
C VAL A 793 -24.23 10.15 -9.87
N GLY A 794 -23.21 10.08 -10.72
CA GLY A 794 -21.86 10.53 -10.37
C GLY A 794 -21.84 12.02 -10.00
N ILE A 795 -21.00 12.42 -9.05
CA ILE A 795 -20.95 13.81 -8.51
C ILE A 795 -20.76 14.85 -9.64
N ARG A 796 -19.94 14.54 -10.65
CA ARG A 796 -19.72 15.41 -11.81
C ARG A 796 -21.00 15.62 -12.61
N GLU A 797 -21.70 14.54 -12.95
CA GLU A 797 -22.96 14.60 -13.69
C GLU A 797 -24.06 15.29 -12.88
N MET A 798 -24.08 15.09 -11.57
CA MET A 798 -25.00 15.76 -10.66
C MET A 798 -24.78 17.28 -10.64
N ARG A 799 -23.53 17.74 -10.62
CA ARG A 799 -23.21 19.18 -10.77
C ARG A 799 -23.65 19.72 -12.11
N GLU A 800 -23.41 19.00 -13.21
CA GLU A 800 -23.89 19.43 -14.53
C GLU A 800 -25.42 19.50 -14.58
N ARG A 801 -26.14 18.54 -14.00
CA ARG A 801 -27.59 18.60 -13.87
C ARG A 801 -28.05 19.76 -13.00
N MET A 802 -27.36 20.04 -11.90
CA MET A 802 -27.63 21.20 -11.04
C MET A 802 -27.50 22.52 -11.84
N TYR A 803 -26.42 22.69 -12.61
CA TYR A 803 -26.23 23.90 -13.43
C TYR A 803 -27.29 24.06 -14.52
N HIS A 804 -27.91 22.97 -14.98
CA HIS A 804 -28.93 22.96 -16.03
C HIS A 804 -30.32 22.60 -15.52
N ALA A 805 -30.54 22.67 -14.21
CA ALA A 805 -31.80 22.31 -13.58
C ALA A 805 -32.94 23.12 -14.21
N ARG A 806 -34.01 22.42 -14.61
CA ARG A 806 -35.14 23.01 -15.35
C ARG A 806 -36.21 23.57 -14.44
N ASN A 807 -36.21 23.15 -13.18
CA ASN A 807 -37.15 23.59 -12.16
C ASN A 807 -36.43 23.73 -10.81
N LYS A 808 -37.06 24.50 -9.91
CA LYS A 808 -36.62 24.74 -8.53
C LYS A 808 -36.45 23.43 -7.74
N ASP A 809 -37.27 22.44 -8.07
CA ASP A 809 -37.31 21.05 -7.63
C ASP A 809 -35.99 20.30 -7.65
N GLU A 810 -35.58 20.14 -8.89
CA GLU A 810 -34.39 19.47 -9.37
C GLU A 810 -33.15 20.19 -8.87
N LEU A 811 -33.17 21.53 -8.85
CA LEU A 811 -32.09 22.33 -8.29
C LEU A 811 -31.94 22.07 -6.78
N ARG A 812 -33.05 22.09 -6.03
CA ARG A 812 -33.06 21.80 -4.58
C ARG A 812 -32.56 20.40 -4.30
N ALA A 813 -33.10 19.40 -4.99
CA ALA A 813 -32.70 18.01 -4.83
C ALA A 813 -31.22 17.78 -5.15
N ALA A 814 -30.69 18.42 -6.19
CA ALA A 814 -29.27 18.34 -6.54
C ALA A 814 -28.39 18.99 -5.47
N ILE A 815 -28.78 20.16 -4.94
CA ILE A 815 -28.07 20.84 -3.85
C ILE A 815 -28.11 19.97 -2.58
N GLU A 816 -29.28 19.49 -2.14
CA GLU A 816 -29.41 18.64 -0.96
C GLU A 816 -28.55 17.36 -1.07
N THR A 817 -28.56 16.72 -2.24
CA THR A 817 -27.75 15.50 -2.47
C THR A 817 -26.26 15.82 -2.46
N LEU A 818 -25.83 16.95 -3.04
CA LEU A 818 -24.43 17.37 -3.00
C LEU A 818 -24.00 17.77 -1.58
N VAL A 819 -24.88 18.41 -0.81
CA VAL A 819 -24.68 18.77 0.60
C VAL A 819 -24.53 17.51 1.46
N GLU A 820 -25.39 16.52 1.27
CA GLU A 820 -25.33 15.19 1.91
C GLU A 820 -24.09 14.38 1.50
N LYS A 821 -23.55 14.63 0.30
CA LYS A 821 -22.27 14.07 -0.11
C LYS A 821 -21.07 14.88 0.40
N GLY A 822 -21.29 16.07 0.95
CA GLY A 822 -20.24 17.03 1.32
C GLY A 822 -19.47 17.56 0.12
N GLN A 823 -20.11 17.64 -1.05
CA GLN A 823 -19.50 17.95 -2.35
C GLN A 823 -20.07 19.22 -2.97
N MET A 824 -20.86 19.97 -2.20
CA MET A 824 -21.43 21.24 -2.64
C MET A 824 -20.36 22.34 -2.63
N ARG A 825 -20.25 23.07 -3.75
CA ARG A 825 -19.33 24.20 -3.92
C ARG A 825 -20.10 25.50 -3.99
N TRP A 826 -20.08 26.24 -2.88
CA TRP A 826 -20.74 27.54 -2.78
C TRP A 826 -19.97 28.64 -3.53
N ASP A 827 -18.68 28.43 -3.79
CA ASP A 827 -17.80 29.31 -4.56
C ASP A 827 -17.92 29.15 -6.08
N ASP A 828 -18.87 28.36 -6.56
CA ASP A 828 -19.06 28.12 -8.00
C ASP A 828 -20.03 29.14 -8.61
N VAL A 829 -19.51 30.01 -9.49
CA VAL A 829 -20.32 31.04 -10.17
C VAL A 829 -21.43 30.43 -11.04
N ARG A 830 -21.26 29.22 -11.58
CA ARG A 830 -22.32 28.54 -12.37
C ARG A 830 -23.50 28.11 -11.51
N LEU A 831 -23.26 27.79 -10.24
CA LEU A 831 -24.34 27.58 -9.28
C LEU A 831 -25.13 28.88 -9.10
N TRP A 832 -24.44 30.02 -9.00
CA TRP A 832 -25.10 31.31 -8.79
C TRP A 832 -26.00 31.65 -9.98
N GLU A 833 -25.53 31.38 -11.21
CA GLU A 833 -26.35 31.48 -12.43
C GLU A 833 -27.59 30.56 -12.37
N ALA A 834 -27.43 29.33 -11.89
CA ALA A 834 -28.54 28.39 -11.75
C ALA A 834 -29.56 28.83 -10.70
N ILE A 835 -29.12 29.39 -9.58
CA ILE A 835 -29.96 29.98 -8.53
C ILE A 835 -30.72 31.18 -9.09
N ASN A 836 -30.03 32.11 -9.76
CA ASN A 836 -30.63 33.33 -10.32
C ASN A 836 -31.77 33.07 -11.31
N ARG A 837 -31.80 31.91 -11.99
CA ARG A 837 -32.93 31.53 -12.87
C ARG A 837 -34.25 31.37 -12.13
N PHE A 838 -34.22 31.12 -10.83
CA PHE A 838 -35.39 30.87 -9.99
C PHE A 838 -35.54 31.87 -8.85
N THR A 839 -34.61 32.82 -8.69
CA THR A 839 -34.62 33.88 -7.68
C THR A 839 -35.25 35.16 -8.24
N ASP A 840 -35.99 35.88 -7.40
CA ASP A 840 -36.58 37.16 -7.76
C ASP A 840 -35.51 38.21 -8.15
N PRO A 841 -35.79 39.10 -9.12
CA PRO A 841 -34.78 40.02 -9.68
C PRO A 841 -34.04 40.89 -8.67
N ASP A 842 -34.67 41.27 -7.54
CA ASP A 842 -34.08 42.09 -6.49
C ASP A 842 -33.12 41.32 -5.57
N LYS A 843 -33.25 39.98 -5.54
CA LYS A 843 -32.44 39.04 -4.77
C LYS A 843 -31.39 38.30 -5.59
N GLN A 844 -31.34 38.53 -6.91
CA GLN A 844 -30.35 37.90 -7.78
C GLN A 844 -28.92 38.29 -7.38
N ILE A 845 -28.04 37.28 -7.44
CA ILE A 845 -26.61 37.40 -7.17
C ILE A 845 -25.94 38.00 -8.41
N PRO A 846 -25.23 39.14 -8.33
CA PRO A 846 -24.55 39.68 -9.50
C PRO A 846 -23.42 38.74 -9.93
N ILE A 847 -23.40 38.37 -11.22
CA ILE A 847 -22.40 37.46 -11.78
C ILE A 847 -21.14 38.25 -12.16
N PRO A 848 -19.95 37.91 -11.60
CA PRO A 848 -18.72 38.62 -11.91
C PRO A 848 -18.24 38.34 -13.34
N LEU A 849 -17.78 39.37 -14.06
CA LEU A 849 -17.35 39.26 -15.46
C LEU A 849 -16.19 38.28 -15.68
N ASN A 850 -15.32 38.12 -14.69
CA ASN A 850 -14.17 37.22 -14.74
C ASN A 850 -14.46 35.82 -14.16
N MET A 851 -15.70 35.54 -13.76
CA MET A 851 -16.10 34.29 -13.09
C MET A 851 -15.29 34.00 -11.80
N ASP A 852 -14.75 35.04 -11.15
CA ASP A 852 -14.02 34.91 -9.90
C ASP A 852 -14.97 35.04 -8.70
N PRO A 853 -15.12 34.01 -7.86
CA PRO A 853 -16.03 34.07 -6.72
C PRO A 853 -15.62 35.11 -5.66
N ALA A 854 -14.35 35.51 -5.61
CA ALA A 854 -13.86 36.53 -4.68
C ALA A 854 -14.09 37.97 -5.17
N ALA A 855 -14.66 38.15 -6.37
CA ALA A 855 -14.95 39.47 -6.91
C ALA A 855 -15.96 40.22 -6.02
N LYS A 856 -15.64 41.49 -5.75
CA LYS A 856 -16.54 42.41 -5.04
C LYS A 856 -17.66 42.83 -6.00
N VAL A 857 -18.88 42.40 -5.70
CA VAL A 857 -20.01 42.56 -6.64
C VAL A 857 -21.01 43.62 -6.20
N LYS A 858 -21.22 43.79 -4.89
CA LYS A 858 -22.23 44.72 -4.35
C LYS A 858 -21.71 45.36 -3.08
N GLN A 859 -21.87 46.67 -2.96
CA GLN A 859 -21.60 47.35 -1.70
C GLN A 859 -22.86 47.30 -0.83
N ASP A 860 -22.70 46.90 0.42
CA ASP A 860 -23.77 46.92 1.39
C ASP A 860 -24.12 48.38 1.73
N PRO A 861 -25.39 48.79 1.57
CA PRO A 861 -25.77 50.20 1.77
C PRO A 861 -25.73 50.64 3.23
N VAL A 862 -25.79 49.70 4.18
CA VAL A 862 -25.80 49.99 5.63
C VAL A 862 -24.38 50.07 6.18
N THR A 863 -23.56 49.05 5.87
CA THR A 863 -22.20 48.96 6.42
C THR A 863 -21.15 49.63 5.53
N GLY A 864 -21.47 49.90 4.27
CA GLY A 864 -20.50 50.34 3.26
C GLY A 864 -19.48 49.25 2.89
N ALA A 865 -19.59 48.04 3.46
CA ALA A 865 -18.68 46.94 3.17
C ALA A 865 -18.98 46.32 1.81
N TRP A 866 -17.94 45.90 1.10
CA TRP A 866 -18.10 45.14 -0.13
C TRP A 866 -18.48 43.70 0.16
N LYS A 867 -19.57 43.22 -0.44
CA LYS A 867 -20.03 41.84 -0.43
C LYS A 867 -19.57 41.11 -1.71
N THR A 868 -19.18 39.85 -1.53
CA THR A 868 -18.93 38.89 -2.61
C THR A 868 -20.23 38.24 -3.06
N GLY A 869 -20.21 37.50 -4.18
CA GLY A 869 -21.40 36.76 -4.60
C GLY A 869 -21.80 35.67 -3.61
N GLN A 870 -20.82 35.10 -2.88
CA GLN A 870 -21.06 34.10 -1.85
C GLN A 870 -21.83 34.67 -0.65
N ASP A 871 -21.56 35.92 -0.24
CA ASP A 871 -22.31 36.60 0.83
C ASP A 871 -23.78 36.87 0.45
N LEU A 872 -24.11 36.76 -0.84
CA LEU A 872 -25.46 36.95 -1.38
C LEU A 872 -26.19 35.63 -1.63
N LEU A 873 -25.55 34.48 -1.39
CA LEU A 873 -26.19 33.17 -1.52
C LEU A 873 -27.27 32.95 -0.46
N GLU A 874 -27.00 33.33 0.78
CA GLU A 874 -27.94 33.20 1.90
C GLU A 874 -29.29 33.87 1.59
N PRO A 875 -29.35 35.18 1.27
CA PRO A 875 -30.63 35.82 0.95
C PRO A 875 -31.28 35.29 -0.33
N ALA A 876 -30.51 34.79 -1.30
CA ALA A 876 -31.06 34.24 -2.55
C ALA A 876 -31.70 32.87 -2.35
N ILE A 877 -31.05 31.99 -1.58
CA ILE A 877 -31.53 30.63 -1.26
C ILE A 877 -32.69 30.70 -0.26
N ASP A 878 -32.60 31.57 0.74
CA ASP A 878 -33.66 31.72 1.74
C ASP A 878 -34.92 32.36 1.13
N ALA A 879 -34.77 33.27 0.16
CA ALA A 879 -35.92 33.78 -0.61
C ALA A 879 -36.62 32.67 -1.42
N MET A 880 -35.88 31.64 -1.85
CA MET A 880 -36.46 30.53 -2.59
C MET A 880 -37.16 29.54 -1.66
N TRP A 881 -36.51 29.05 -0.60
CA TRP A 881 -37.01 27.90 0.15
C TRP A 881 -37.44 28.20 1.59
N GLY A 882 -37.19 29.40 2.10
CA GLY A 882 -37.47 29.79 3.48
C GLY A 882 -36.21 30.17 4.27
N GLU A 883 -36.38 31.00 5.30
CA GLU A 883 -35.30 31.53 6.13
C GLU A 883 -34.50 30.43 6.85
N GLY A 884 -33.17 30.53 6.85
CA GLY A 884 -32.25 29.63 7.56
C GLY A 884 -31.90 28.34 6.83
N ILE A 885 -32.46 28.10 5.64
CA ILE A 885 -32.15 26.89 4.85
C ILE A 885 -30.72 26.92 4.35
N PHE A 886 -30.22 28.07 3.89
CA PHE A 886 -28.84 28.19 3.47
C PHE A 886 -27.87 27.84 4.62
N GLY A 887 -28.11 28.39 5.81
CA GLY A 887 -27.28 28.10 6.99
C GLY A 887 -27.26 26.62 7.34
N SER A 888 -28.43 25.95 7.29
CA SER A 888 -28.54 24.50 7.48
C SER A 888 -27.74 23.71 6.44
N TYR A 889 -27.90 24.03 5.15
CA TYR A 889 -27.17 23.38 4.07
C TYR A 889 -25.66 23.61 4.13
N TYR A 890 -25.24 24.84 4.43
CA TYR A 890 -23.84 25.20 4.56
C TYR A 890 -23.16 24.39 5.67
N ASN A 891 -23.77 24.36 6.87
CA ASN A 891 -23.26 23.62 8.02
C ASN A 891 -23.26 22.11 7.77
N LYS A 892 -24.35 21.54 7.23
CA LYS A 892 -24.42 20.11 6.88
C LYS A 892 -23.35 19.73 5.86
N ASN A 893 -23.15 20.54 4.82
CA ASN A 893 -22.11 20.31 3.81
C ASN A 893 -20.71 20.36 4.43
N HIS A 894 -20.45 21.37 5.29
CA HIS A 894 -19.16 21.53 5.96
C HIS A 894 -18.82 20.34 6.87
N HIS A 895 -19.76 19.92 7.72
CA HIS A 895 -19.57 18.76 8.60
C HIS A 895 -19.35 17.47 7.80
N THR A 896 -20.16 17.25 6.77
CA THR A 896 -20.03 16.06 5.92
C THR A 896 -18.71 16.05 5.15
N TYR A 897 -18.29 17.21 4.63
CA TYR A 897 -16.99 17.36 3.97
C TYR A 897 -15.86 16.98 4.92
N ILE A 898 -15.84 17.53 6.13
CA ILE A 898 -14.78 17.24 7.12
C ILE A 898 -14.77 15.77 7.51
N SER A 899 -15.95 15.17 7.74
CA SER A 899 -16.07 13.75 8.07
C SER A 899 -15.46 12.86 6.99
N LYS A 900 -15.91 13.00 5.73
CA LYS A 900 -15.40 12.21 4.60
C LYS A 900 -13.94 12.51 4.27
N MET A 901 -13.48 13.74 4.45
CA MET A 901 -12.08 14.11 4.29
C MET A 901 -11.20 13.41 5.34
N ASN A 902 -11.65 13.30 6.59
CA ASN A 902 -10.92 12.61 7.65
C ASN A 902 -10.80 11.09 7.40
N GLU A 903 -11.76 10.46 6.71
CA GLU A 903 -11.64 9.06 6.27
C GLU A 903 -10.40 8.84 5.39
N TYR A 904 -10.04 9.82 4.56
CA TYR A 904 -8.85 9.73 3.71
C TYR A 904 -7.53 9.95 4.47
N LYS A 905 -7.55 10.41 5.72
CA LYS A 905 -6.34 10.44 6.57
C LYS A 905 -5.87 9.02 6.89
N ALA A 906 -6.80 8.08 7.11
CA ALA A 906 -6.46 6.66 7.28
C ALA A 906 -5.81 6.07 6.01
N LYS A 907 -6.19 6.55 4.83
CA LYS A 907 -5.48 6.22 3.58
C LYS A 907 -4.06 6.80 3.58
N GLY A 908 -3.87 7.99 4.15
CA GLY A 908 -2.55 8.57 4.41
C GLY A 908 -1.65 7.65 5.23
N ASP A 909 -2.17 7.08 6.33
CA ASP A 909 -1.43 6.13 7.18
C ASP A 909 -1.03 4.86 6.39
N GLN A 910 -1.91 4.36 5.52
CA GLN A 910 -1.61 3.22 4.65
C GLN A 910 -0.53 3.54 3.60
N LEU A 911 -0.48 4.79 3.12
CA LEU A 911 0.51 5.27 2.16
C LEU A 911 1.86 5.58 2.81
N GLU A 912 1.93 5.68 4.13
CA GLU A 912 3.18 5.89 4.86
C GLU A 912 4.12 4.68 4.73
N ASN A 913 3.57 3.49 4.87
CA ASN A 913 4.34 2.24 4.79
C ASN A 913 4.47 1.69 3.36
N ASP A 914 4.07 2.48 2.35
CA ASP A 914 3.80 2.09 0.96
C ASP A 914 4.56 0.83 0.50
N PRO A 915 3.97 -0.37 0.70
CA PRO A 915 4.62 -1.61 0.34
C PRO A 915 4.61 -1.83 -1.18
N LYS A 916 3.88 -0.99 -1.92
CA LYS A 916 3.68 -1.10 -3.36
C LYS A 916 4.68 -0.27 -4.17
N GLY A 917 5.45 0.61 -3.51
CA GLY A 917 6.44 1.45 -4.18
C GLY A 917 5.83 2.45 -5.16
N ILE A 918 4.59 2.91 -4.92
CA ILE A 918 3.93 3.95 -5.72
C ILE A 918 4.47 5.36 -5.44
N GLY A 919 5.52 5.48 -4.61
CA GLY A 919 6.10 6.75 -4.20
C GLY A 919 5.42 7.35 -2.96
N GLY A 920 4.72 6.52 -2.18
CA GLY A 920 4.03 6.91 -0.95
C GLY A 920 3.00 8.01 -1.16
N LEU A 921 2.84 8.85 -0.13
CA LEU A 921 1.92 9.98 -0.14
C LEU A 921 2.19 10.97 -1.30
N ARG A 922 3.47 11.23 -1.61
CA ARG A 922 3.89 12.13 -2.69
C ARG A 922 3.44 11.61 -4.06
N GLY A 923 3.60 10.32 -4.30
CA GLY A 923 3.17 9.66 -5.53
C GLY A 923 1.66 9.70 -5.71
N GLU A 924 0.89 9.45 -4.66
CA GLU A 924 -0.57 9.53 -4.72
C GLU A 924 -1.06 10.98 -4.96
N MET A 925 -0.48 11.99 -4.30
CA MET A 925 -0.82 13.40 -4.55
C MET A 925 -0.54 13.81 -6.01
N ARG A 926 0.61 13.40 -6.56
CA ARG A 926 0.96 13.60 -7.98
C ARG A 926 -0.05 12.93 -8.91
N LYS A 927 -0.43 11.69 -8.61
CA LYS A 927 -1.40 10.92 -9.39
C LYS A 927 -2.76 11.60 -9.41
N LEU A 928 -3.28 12.02 -8.25
CA LEU A 928 -4.56 12.73 -8.16
C LEU A 928 -4.52 14.03 -8.98
N LEU A 929 -3.49 14.85 -8.81
CA LEU A 929 -3.36 16.08 -9.58
C LEU A 929 -3.28 15.83 -11.10
N THR A 930 -2.58 14.76 -11.51
CA THR A 930 -2.46 14.36 -12.91
C THR A 930 -3.78 13.89 -13.50
N ILE A 931 -4.53 13.05 -12.79
CA ILE A 931 -5.86 12.60 -13.22
C ILE A 931 -6.77 13.81 -13.42
N HIS A 932 -6.77 14.76 -12.48
CA HIS A 932 -7.62 15.94 -12.55
C HIS A 932 -7.23 16.88 -13.69
N LYS A 933 -5.94 17.20 -13.87
CA LYS A 933 -5.45 18.02 -15.00
C LYS A 933 -5.74 17.38 -16.36
N ASN A 934 -5.83 16.04 -16.43
CA ASN A 934 -6.21 15.31 -17.64
C ASN A 934 -7.73 15.27 -17.87
N GLY A 935 -8.54 15.95 -17.05
CA GLY A 935 -10.01 16.00 -17.16
C GLY A 935 -10.73 14.83 -16.50
N GLY A 936 -9.99 13.95 -15.82
CA GLY A 936 -10.53 12.92 -14.94
C GLY A 936 -11.13 13.52 -13.68
N TRP A 937 -12.12 12.85 -13.10
CA TRP A 937 -12.70 13.30 -11.83
C TRP A 937 -11.83 12.83 -10.66
N VAL A 938 -11.56 13.74 -9.74
CA VAL A 938 -10.87 13.47 -8.47
C VAL A 938 -11.74 13.99 -7.34
N ASN A 939 -11.84 13.20 -6.28
CA ASN A 939 -12.57 13.61 -5.08
C ASN A 939 -11.79 14.72 -4.33
N PRO A 940 -12.35 15.95 -4.21
CA PRO A 940 -11.75 17.04 -3.44
C PRO A 940 -11.44 16.68 -1.99
N GLN A 941 -12.33 15.93 -1.34
CA GLN A 941 -12.18 15.49 0.06
C GLN A 941 -10.98 14.56 0.22
N GLN A 942 -10.71 13.70 -0.77
CA GLN A 942 -9.54 12.84 -0.79
C GLN A 942 -8.25 13.65 -0.95
N TYR A 943 -8.25 14.60 -1.89
CA TYR A 943 -7.10 15.46 -2.13
C TYR A 943 -6.76 16.28 -0.88
N GLU A 944 -7.75 16.92 -0.27
CA GLU A 944 -7.55 17.68 0.97
C GLU A 944 -7.17 16.78 2.15
N GLY A 945 -7.81 15.62 2.31
CA GLY A 945 -7.52 14.70 3.42
C GLY A 945 -6.07 14.22 3.41
N LEU A 946 -5.56 13.83 2.24
CA LEU A 946 -4.15 13.45 2.06
C LEU A 946 -3.20 14.65 2.23
N TYR A 947 -3.59 15.84 1.75
CA TYR A 947 -2.83 17.07 1.95
C TYR A 947 -2.71 17.46 3.43
N ARG A 948 -3.82 17.47 4.17
CA ARG A 948 -3.82 17.74 5.62
C ARG A 948 -3.02 16.70 6.38
N PHE A 949 -3.18 15.43 6.02
CA PHE A 949 -2.39 14.34 6.59
C PHE A 949 -0.88 14.59 6.42
N SER A 950 -0.45 15.07 5.25
CA SER A 950 0.96 15.41 5.01
C SER A 950 1.50 16.45 5.99
N ILE A 951 0.69 17.44 6.36
CA ILE A 951 1.10 18.48 7.30
C ILE A 951 1.06 17.96 8.75
N GLU A 952 -0.02 17.28 9.13
CA GLU A 952 -0.23 16.81 10.51
C GLU A 952 0.76 15.73 10.94
N LYS A 953 1.18 14.87 10.00
CA LYS A 953 2.12 13.76 10.27
C LYS A 953 3.56 14.06 9.85
N GLY A 954 3.82 15.28 9.40
CA GLY A 954 5.12 15.69 8.89
C GLY A 954 5.63 14.81 7.76
N LYS A 955 4.80 14.63 6.73
CA LYS A 955 5.13 13.88 5.52
C LYS A 955 5.21 14.85 4.34
N MET A 956 6.01 14.49 3.34
CA MET A 956 6.33 15.32 2.18
C MET A 956 7.15 16.56 2.55
N THR A 957 7.93 17.08 1.60
CA THR A 957 8.74 18.27 1.85
C THR A 957 7.87 19.53 1.89
N VAL A 958 8.40 20.65 2.40
CA VAL A 958 7.71 21.95 2.36
C VAL A 958 7.36 22.35 0.93
N GLU A 959 8.27 22.10 -0.01
CA GLU A 959 8.05 22.34 -1.45
C GLU A 959 6.85 21.56 -1.96
N ASP A 960 6.76 20.26 -1.64
CA ASP A 960 5.62 19.44 -2.01
C ASP A 960 4.33 20.03 -1.44
N LYS A 961 4.29 20.33 -0.14
CA LYS A 961 3.10 20.89 0.54
C LYS A 961 2.65 22.19 -0.16
N VAL A 962 3.56 23.14 -0.38
CA VAL A 962 3.21 24.42 -1.02
C VAL A 962 2.80 24.24 -2.48
N TYR A 963 3.48 23.37 -3.22
CA TYR A 963 3.13 23.07 -4.61
C TYR A 963 1.72 22.50 -4.72
N TYR A 964 1.38 21.46 -3.95
CA TYR A 964 0.07 20.82 -4.02
C TYR A 964 -1.05 21.70 -3.48
N LEU A 965 -0.79 22.60 -2.54
CA LEU A 965 -1.76 23.63 -2.15
C LEU A 965 -2.09 24.54 -3.33
N ILE A 966 -1.06 25.14 -3.94
CA ILE A 966 -1.23 26.09 -5.04
C ILE A 966 -1.91 25.43 -6.24
N GLN A 967 -1.46 24.23 -6.62
CA GLN A 967 -2.03 23.48 -7.72
C GLN A 967 -3.46 23.01 -7.42
N GLY A 968 -3.75 22.62 -6.18
CA GLY A 968 -5.09 22.25 -5.75
C GLY A 968 -6.08 23.39 -5.94
N VAL A 969 -5.70 24.62 -5.57
CA VAL A 969 -6.54 25.81 -5.76
C VAL A 969 -6.61 26.22 -7.23
N ALA A 970 -5.48 26.27 -7.92
CA ALA A 970 -5.41 26.68 -9.33
C ALA A 970 -6.26 25.80 -10.26
N THR A 971 -6.35 24.50 -9.95
CA THR A 971 -7.14 23.52 -10.70
C THR A 971 -8.58 23.37 -10.18
N GLY A 972 -8.92 24.05 -9.09
CA GLY A 972 -10.24 23.98 -8.46
C GLY A 972 -10.53 22.70 -7.68
N LEU A 973 -9.51 21.90 -7.33
CA LEU A 973 -9.65 20.79 -6.37
C LEU A 973 -9.85 21.29 -4.94
N LEU A 974 -9.27 22.44 -4.59
CA LEU A 974 -9.48 23.13 -3.33
C LEU A 974 -10.15 24.48 -3.61
N SER A 975 -11.21 24.82 -2.85
CA SER A 975 -11.75 26.17 -2.88
C SER A 975 -10.97 27.11 -1.95
N LEU A 976 -11.13 28.42 -2.14
CA LEU A 976 -10.50 29.42 -1.25
C LEU A 976 -10.99 29.29 0.19
N ASP A 977 -12.26 28.93 0.40
CA ASP A 977 -12.80 28.62 1.73
C ASP A 977 -12.07 27.46 2.39
N ARG A 978 -11.75 26.41 1.62
CA ARG A 978 -10.97 25.27 2.13
C ARG A 978 -9.56 25.68 2.48
N VAL A 979 -8.92 26.59 1.74
CA VAL A 979 -7.62 27.17 2.13
C VAL A 979 -7.74 27.93 3.45
N GLY A 980 -8.81 28.70 3.65
CA GLY A 980 -9.09 29.36 4.92
C GLY A 980 -9.24 28.38 6.09
N ALA A 981 -9.96 27.27 5.88
CA ALA A 981 -10.11 26.21 6.88
C ALA A 981 -8.78 25.48 7.17
N ILE A 982 -8.01 25.14 6.14
CA ILE A 982 -6.65 24.56 6.27
C ILE A 982 -5.76 25.51 7.07
N ASN A 983 -5.80 26.82 6.78
CA ASN A 983 -5.06 27.81 7.54
C ASN A 983 -5.53 27.84 9.00
N GLY A 984 -6.83 27.93 9.27
CA GLY A 984 -7.34 27.94 10.66
C GLY A 984 -6.85 26.77 11.50
N ASP A 985 -6.84 25.57 10.93
CA ASP A 985 -6.51 24.33 11.65
C ASP A 985 -5.00 24.04 11.72
N LEU A 986 -4.27 24.30 10.62
CA LEU A 986 -2.90 23.83 10.42
C LEU A 986 -1.84 24.93 10.47
N LEU A 987 -2.23 26.17 10.75
CA LEU A 987 -1.31 27.31 10.80
C LEU A 987 -0.21 27.21 11.89
N ASN A 988 -0.41 26.40 12.93
CA ASN A 988 0.67 26.12 13.90
C ASN A 988 1.62 24.99 13.45
N HIS A 989 1.20 24.15 12.51
CA HIS A 989 2.04 23.10 11.93
C HIS A 989 2.85 23.65 10.75
N MET A 990 2.21 24.48 9.91
CA MET A 990 2.78 25.06 8.69
C MET A 990 2.57 26.59 8.70
N PRO A 991 3.43 27.36 9.40
CA PRO A 991 3.20 28.78 9.66
C PRO A 991 3.16 29.68 8.43
N TRP A 992 3.77 29.27 7.31
CA TRP A 992 3.69 30.05 6.07
C TRP A 992 2.36 29.92 5.32
N LEU A 993 1.39 29.11 5.81
CA LEU A 993 0.01 29.15 5.29
C LEU A 993 -0.61 30.55 5.40
N ASP A 994 -0.20 31.33 6.41
CA ASP A 994 -0.68 32.70 6.61
C ASP A 994 -0.39 33.61 5.41
N TYR A 995 0.68 33.32 4.65
CA TYR A 995 1.04 34.06 3.44
C TYR A 995 -0.10 34.07 2.41
N PHE A 996 -0.85 32.97 2.33
CA PHE A 996 -1.93 32.77 1.38
C PHE A 996 -3.28 33.35 1.83
N THR A 997 -3.42 33.65 3.13
CA THR A 997 -4.68 34.15 3.72
C THR A 997 -4.60 35.57 4.23
N ASN A 998 -3.40 36.09 4.49
CA ASN A 998 -3.21 37.42 5.04
C ASN A 998 -3.48 38.49 3.97
N LYS A 999 -4.32 39.46 4.31
CA LYS A 999 -4.74 40.56 3.45
C LYS A 999 -3.63 41.59 3.21
N GLY A 1000 -2.51 41.55 3.95
CA GLY A 1000 -1.52 42.64 3.97
C GLY A 1000 -0.45 42.66 2.87
N SER A 1001 -0.22 41.57 2.11
CA SER A 1001 1.06 41.41 1.39
C SER A 1001 0.99 40.88 -0.05
N TRP A 1002 -0.12 41.11 -0.76
CA TRP A 1002 -0.23 40.76 -2.18
C TRP A 1002 0.84 41.46 -3.04
N LYS A 1003 1.82 40.71 -3.57
CA LYS A 1003 2.95 41.23 -4.38
C LYS A 1003 3.07 40.64 -5.80
N PHE A 1004 2.22 39.67 -6.17
CA PHE A 1004 2.34 38.96 -7.45
C PHE A 1004 1.44 39.60 -8.52
N GLY A 1005 1.90 39.76 -9.77
CA GLY A 1005 0.99 40.06 -10.90
C GLY A 1005 0.91 41.50 -11.44
N GLN A 1006 1.94 42.34 -11.29
CA GLN A 1006 2.18 43.37 -12.31
C GLN A 1006 2.81 42.71 -13.54
N ALA A 1007 2.29 43.02 -14.73
CA ALA A 1007 2.57 42.30 -15.97
C ALA A 1007 4.06 42.27 -16.39
N ASP A 1008 4.91 43.10 -15.78
CA ASP A 1008 6.33 43.27 -16.14
C ASP A 1008 7.31 43.10 -14.96
N MET A 1009 7.01 42.34 -13.90
CA MET A 1009 7.97 42.17 -12.78
C MET A 1009 8.80 40.86 -12.82
N PRO A 1010 10.12 40.96 -13.12
CA PRO A 1010 11.17 40.27 -12.38
C PRO A 1010 11.18 40.72 -10.89
N PRO A 1011 11.79 39.97 -9.97
CA PRO A 1011 11.65 40.14 -8.51
C PRO A 1011 12.14 41.47 -7.89
N ASP A 1012 12.51 42.49 -8.67
CA ASP A 1012 13.40 43.56 -8.20
C ASP A 1012 12.73 44.93 -7.94
N LYS A 1013 11.39 45.06 -7.93
CA LYS A 1013 10.75 46.34 -7.59
C LYS A 1013 9.72 46.24 -6.46
N LYS A 1014 10.10 46.79 -5.30
CA LYS A 1014 9.21 47.11 -4.18
C LYS A 1014 8.09 48.03 -4.66
N LEU A 1015 6.88 47.49 -4.77
CA LEU A 1015 5.66 48.28 -4.90
C LEU A 1015 5.13 48.61 -3.52
N GLY A 1016 4.94 49.91 -3.27
CA GLY A 1016 4.37 50.42 -2.03
C GLY A 1016 2.89 50.09 -1.90
N ASP A 1017 2.49 49.73 -0.68
CA ASP A 1017 1.20 49.97 0.01
C ASP A 1017 -0.11 50.04 -0.81
N SER A 1018 -0.23 49.33 -1.94
CA SER A 1018 -1.53 49.11 -2.58
C SER A 1018 -2.31 48.13 -1.71
N GLY A 1019 -3.11 48.68 -0.79
CA GLY A 1019 -3.92 47.99 0.23
C GLY A 1019 -4.27 46.56 -0.16
N GLY A 1020 -3.63 45.61 0.52
CA GLY A 1020 -3.59 44.24 0.03
C GLY A 1020 -4.99 43.63 -0.08
N ARG A 1021 -5.21 42.97 -1.22
CA ARG A 1021 -6.39 42.17 -1.49
C ARG A 1021 -6.09 40.70 -1.17
N PRO A 1022 -7.09 39.89 -0.79
CA PRO A 1022 -6.94 38.44 -0.71
C PRO A 1022 -6.47 37.83 -2.04
N TYR A 1023 -5.79 36.68 -1.96
CA TYR A 1023 -5.43 35.84 -3.11
C TYR A 1023 -6.71 35.40 -3.84
N THR A 1024 -6.80 35.63 -5.16
CA THR A 1024 -7.90 35.12 -6.00
C THR A 1024 -7.54 33.79 -6.64
N VAL A 1025 -8.49 33.12 -7.30
CA VAL A 1025 -8.16 31.86 -8.01
C VAL A 1025 -7.16 32.10 -9.16
N ASP A 1026 -7.27 33.23 -9.86
CA ASP A 1026 -6.36 33.56 -10.96
C ASP A 1026 -4.93 33.81 -10.52
N ASP A 1027 -4.76 34.33 -9.32
CA ASP A 1027 -3.47 34.48 -8.66
C ASP A 1027 -2.79 33.12 -8.46
N TYR A 1028 -3.53 32.14 -7.92
CA TYR A 1028 -3.03 30.76 -7.81
C TYR A 1028 -2.72 30.16 -9.17
N LYS A 1029 -3.53 30.41 -10.21
CA LYS A 1029 -3.22 29.94 -11.58
C LYS A 1029 -1.92 30.53 -12.12
N ARG A 1030 -1.65 31.82 -11.88
CA ARG A 1030 -0.39 32.46 -12.29
C ARG A 1030 0.80 31.86 -11.56
N ILE A 1031 0.67 31.63 -10.26
CA ILE A 1031 1.74 31.02 -9.46
C ILE A 1031 1.94 29.57 -9.91
N ALA A 1032 0.87 28.77 -10.07
CA ALA A 1032 0.94 27.40 -10.58
C ALA A 1032 1.64 27.33 -11.94
N ALA A 1033 1.32 28.24 -12.86
CA ALA A 1033 1.98 28.34 -14.16
C ALA A 1033 3.46 28.70 -14.03
N PHE A 1034 3.83 29.58 -13.08
CA PHE A 1034 5.23 29.88 -12.79
C PHE A 1034 5.96 28.64 -12.27
N LEU A 1035 5.35 27.88 -11.34
CA LEU A 1035 5.93 26.67 -10.76
C LEU A 1035 6.11 25.55 -11.79
N ASP A 1036 5.20 25.40 -12.74
CA ASP A 1036 5.24 24.35 -13.78
C ASP A 1036 6.26 24.63 -14.91
N GLN A 1037 6.86 25.82 -14.97
CA GLN A 1037 7.79 26.24 -16.03
C GLN A 1037 9.26 25.84 -15.78
N ASP A 1038 9.52 24.84 -14.93
CA ASP A 1038 10.88 24.46 -14.52
C ASP A 1038 11.78 23.92 -15.63
N GLY A 1039 11.30 23.78 -16.88
CA GLY A 1039 12.12 23.38 -18.04
C GLY A 1039 12.62 21.94 -17.98
N ILE A 1040 12.32 21.22 -16.89
CA ILE A 1040 12.63 19.81 -16.69
C ILE A 1040 11.60 18.99 -17.50
N ALA A 1041 11.88 18.81 -18.78
CA ALA A 1041 11.04 18.07 -19.72
C ALA A 1041 11.02 16.54 -19.49
N SER A 1042 11.65 16.04 -18.42
CA SER A 1042 11.54 14.62 -18.08
C SER A 1042 10.12 14.34 -17.60
N LYS A 1043 9.45 13.40 -18.27
CA LYS A 1043 8.09 12.90 -17.94
C LYS A 1043 7.91 12.55 -16.45
N GLU A 1044 8.99 12.28 -15.74
CA GLU A 1044 9.04 11.89 -14.33
C GLU A 1044 8.71 13.03 -13.34
N TYR A 1045 8.75 14.30 -13.76
CA TYR A 1045 8.52 15.48 -12.90
C TYR A 1045 7.23 16.25 -13.22
N ILE A 1046 6.36 15.70 -14.06
CA ILE A 1046 5.06 16.32 -14.33
C ILE A 1046 4.24 16.33 -13.03
N ASN A 1047 3.69 17.49 -12.67
CA ASN A 1047 2.86 17.70 -11.48
C ASN A 1047 3.58 17.43 -10.14
N ALA A 1048 4.86 17.79 -10.05
CA ALA A 1048 5.68 17.72 -8.84
C ALA A 1048 6.39 19.06 -8.60
N PRO A 1049 6.81 19.39 -7.36
CA PRO A 1049 7.61 20.58 -7.14
C PRO A 1049 8.98 20.44 -7.82
N GLY A 1050 9.48 21.58 -8.29
CA GLY A 1050 10.82 21.69 -8.87
C GLY A 1050 11.58 22.92 -8.33
N PRO A 1051 12.71 23.29 -8.96
CA PRO A 1051 13.55 24.40 -8.51
C PRO A 1051 12.82 25.73 -8.32
N ARG A 1052 11.80 26.04 -9.15
CA ARG A 1052 11.00 27.27 -8.97
C ARG A 1052 10.11 27.22 -7.75
N THR A 1053 9.69 26.04 -7.28
CA THR A 1053 8.98 25.92 -6.00
C THR A 1053 9.89 26.27 -4.84
N ALA A 1054 11.11 25.74 -4.81
CA ALA A 1054 12.11 26.11 -3.81
C ALA A 1054 12.43 27.61 -3.89
N LYS A 1055 12.60 28.15 -5.11
CA LYS A 1055 12.79 29.59 -5.34
C LYS A 1055 11.63 30.41 -4.77
N PHE A 1056 10.39 30.05 -5.08
CA PHE A 1056 9.18 30.72 -4.60
C PHE A 1056 9.12 30.74 -3.07
N LEU A 1057 9.46 29.63 -2.42
CA LEU A 1057 9.48 29.52 -0.97
C LEU A 1057 10.52 30.43 -0.34
N TRP A 1058 11.78 30.27 -0.73
CA TRP A 1058 12.90 31.00 -0.14
C TRP A 1058 12.85 32.49 -0.45
N GLU A 1059 12.53 32.84 -1.70
CA GLU A 1059 12.62 34.22 -2.16
C GLU A 1059 11.36 35.04 -1.87
N ILE A 1060 10.18 34.42 -1.95
CA ILE A 1060 8.91 35.16 -1.90
C ILE A 1060 8.19 34.94 -0.57
N ILE A 1061 7.97 33.69 -0.18
CA ILE A 1061 7.21 33.38 1.04
C ILE A 1061 8.04 33.75 2.28
N LEU A 1062 9.25 33.23 2.40
CA LEU A 1062 10.10 33.47 3.57
C LEU A 1062 10.68 34.89 3.63
N GLY A 1063 10.84 35.54 2.47
CA GLY A 1063 11.19 36.97 2.41
C GLY A 1063 10.12 37.88 3.02
N SER A 1064 8.85 37.42 3.07
CA SER A 1064 7.75 38.19 3.65
C SER A 1064 7.93 38.37 5.16
N ARG A 1065 7.72 39.61 5.62
CA ARG A 1065 7.73 39.97 7.04
C ARG A 1065 6.64 39.22 7.81
N ASP A 1066 5.45 39.06 7.21
CA ASP A 1066 4.31 38.41 7.84
C ASP A 1066 4.60 36.94 8.12
N SER A 1067 5.16 36.21 7.14
CA SER A 1067 5.59 34.82 7.30
C SER A 1067 6.58 34.68 8.45
N ARG A 1068 7.58 35.57 8.53
CA ARG A 1068 8.59 35.56 9.61
C ARG A 1068 7.97 35.82 10.99
N VAL A 1069 7.07 36.80 11.11
CA VAL A 1069 6.34 37.05 12.36
C VAL A 1069 5.49 35.85 12.75
N ARG A 1070 4.85 35.19 11.78
CA ARG A 1070 4.02 34.01 12.04
C ARG A 1070 4.85 32.80 12.47
N ILE A 1071 5.99 32.55 11.83
CA ILE A 1071 6.95 31.52 12.21
C ILE A 1071 7.38 31.71 13.67
N GLN A 1072 7.70 32.95 14.07
CA GLN A 1072 8.07 33.26 15.45
C GLN A 1072 6.94 32.99 16.45
N LYS A 1073 5.67 33.17 16.06
CA LYS A 1073 4.51 32.81 16.89
C LYS A 1073 4.34 31.30 16.99
N ALA A 1074 4.44 30.58 15.86
CA ALA A 1074 4.28 29.13 15.83
C ALA A 1074 5.33 28.39 16.67
N LEU A 1075 6.55 28.94 16.79
CA LEU A 1075 7.61 28.38 17.65
C LEU A 1075 7.31 28.40 19.15
N GLN A 1076 6.29 29.14 19.59
CA GLN A 1076 5.78 29.02 20.96
C GLN A 1076 5.09 27.67 21.19
N GLN A 1077 4.66 27.00 20.10
CA GLN A 1077 4.09 25.65 20.04
C GLN A 1077 4.96 24.75 19.16
N SER A 1078 6.27 24.74 19.44
CA SER A 1078 7.25 24.01 18.62
C SER A 1078 6.97 22.50 18.53
N ASP A 1079 6.25 21.94 19.51
CA ASP A 1079 5.79 20.55 19.55
C ASP A 1079 4.82 20.17 18.41
N ARG A 1080 4.20 21.16 17.76
CA ARG A 1080 3.28 20.97 16.64
C ARG A 1080 3.93 21.20 15.28
N LEU A 1081 5.15 21.72 15.25
CA LEU A 1081 5.85 21.95 13.99
C LEU A 1081 6.35 20.64 13.43
N ASP A 1082 6.32 20.51 12.11
CA ASP A 1082 6.97 19.39 11.46
C ASP A 1082 8.49 19.49 11.64
N HIS A 1083 9.07 18.41 12.15
CA HIS A 1083 10.49 18.23 12.39
C HIS A 1083 11.30 18.27 11.08
N ASP A 1084 10.72 17.82 9.96
CA ASP A 1084 11.39 17.85 8.67
C ASP A 1084 11.45 19.27 8.10
N ASP A 1085 10.54 20.16 8.52
CA ASP A 1085 10.44 21.53 8.03
C ASP A 1085 11.34 22.53 8.78
N THR A 1086 12.10 22.09 9.80
CA THR A 1086 12.94 22.97 10.65
C THR A 1086 13.97 23.78 9.87
N HIS A 1087 14.43 23.27 8.73
CA HIS A 1087 15.37 23.93 7.83
C HIS A 1087 14.81 25.20 7.17
N PHE A 1088 13.48 25.35 7.07
CA PHE A 1088 12.81 26.59 6.65
C PHE A 1088 12.51 27.54 7.82
N ILE A 1089 12.60 27.05 9.06
CA ILE A 1089 12.09 27.73 10.25
C ILE A 1089 13.23 28.35 11.06
N LEU A 1090 14.17 27.51 11.51
CA LEU A 1090 15.20 27.90 12.46
C LEU A 1090 16.20 28.92 11.88
N PRO A 1091 16.58 28.89 10.59
CA PRO A 1091 17.48 29.90 10.02
C PRO A 1091 16.94 31.34 10.05
N LEU A 1092 15.61 31.51 10.18
CA LEU A 1092 14.95 32.82 10.20
C LEU A 1092 14.94 33.48 11.58
N LEU A 1093 15.42 32.76 12.60
CA LEU A 1093 15.39 33.22 13.99
C LEU A 1093 16.65 33.99 14.34
N ASP A 1094 16.52 34.82 15.37
CA ASP A 1094 17.66 35.48 16.00
C ASP A 1094 18.37 34.55 17.01
N SER A 1095 19.58 34.93 17.38
CA SER A 1095 20.44 34.20 18.32
C SER A 1095 19.77 33.93 19.68
N LYS A 1096 18.94 34.88 20.15
CA LYS A 1096 18.19 34.76 21.42
C LYS A 1096 17.11 33.69 21.35
N LYS A 1097 16.34 33.64 20.27
CA LYS A 1097 15.29 32.63 20.05
C LYS A 1097 15.88 31.25 19.80
N ILE A 1098 16.98 31.16 19.08
CA ILE A 1098 17.75 29.90 18.93
C ILE A 1098 18.18 29.37 20.29
N THR A 1099 18.73 30.23 21.14
CA THR A 1099 19.13 29.86 22.50
C THR A 1099 17.92 29.37 23.31
N GLN A 1100 16.76 30.02 23.18
CA GLN A 1100 15.54 29.59 23.87
C GLN A 1100 15.00 28.23 23.37
N LEU A 1101 15.07 27.97 22.07
CA LEU A 1101 14.53 26.75 21.44
C LEU A 1101 15.41 25.52 21.61
N THR A 1102 16.71 25.73 21.80
CA THR A 1102 17.68 24.65 22.04
C THR A 1102 17.81 24.30 23.52
N LYS A 1103 17.16 25.05 24.42
CA LYS A 1103 17.07 24.70 25.83
C LYS A 1103 16.20 23.46 26.03
N THR A 1104 16.68 22.52 26.82
CA THR A 1104 15.88 21.41 27.36
C THR A 1104 14.96 21.99 28.44
N VAL A 1105 13.63 21.89 28.23
CA VAL A 1105 12.65 22.48 29.16
C VAL A 1105 12.34 21.46 30.26
N GLY A 1106 13.19 21.37 31.28
CA GLY A 1106 12.99 20.46 32.43
C GLY A 1106 12.95 18.98 32.05
N LEU A 1107 12.24 18.14 32.81
CA LEU A 1107 12.00 16.71 32.52
C LEU A 1107 11.14 16.48 31.25
N GLN A 1108 10.77 17.52 30.50
CA GLN A 1108 9.94 17.37 29.31
C GLN A 1108 10.77 17.17 28.05
N ARG A 1109 10.15 16.44 27.11
CA ARG A 1109 10.67 16.00 25.81
C ARG A 1109 11.39 17.10 25.04
N ASP A 1110 12.42 16.71 24.30
CA ASP A 1110 13.10 17.58 23.34
C ASP A 1110 12.06 18.23 22.39
N ARG A 1111 12.26 19.53 22.10
CA ARG A 1111 11.33 20.28 21.24
C ARG A 1111 11.34 19.80 19.80
N PHE A 1112 12.50 19.31 19.34
CA PHE A 1112 12.68 18.69 18.03
C PHE A 1112 13.56 17.44 18.19
N SER A 1113 13.51 16.53 17.23
CA SER A 1113 14.40 15.36 17.20
C SER A 1113 15.80 15.70 16.68
N ASN A 1114 16.83 14.90 16.97
CA ASN A 1114 18.19 15.12 16.46
C ASN A 1114 18.27 15.32 14.93
N PRO A 1115 17.59 14.51 14.08
CA PRO A 1115 17.58 14.75 12.62
C PRO A 1115 17.02 16.11 12.23
N ALA A 1116 16.04 16.61 12.98
CA ALA A 1116 15.43 17.92 12.76
C ALA A 1116 16.42 19.05 13.04
N TYR A 1117 17.28 18.92 14.06
CA TYR A 1117 18.38 19.85 14.28
C TYR A 1117 19.43 19.75 13.17
N LEU A 1118 19.77 18.54 12.72
CA LEU A 1118 20.73 18.36 11.62
C LEU A 1118 20.26 19.00 10.30
N ASN A 1119 18.95 18.96 10.00
CA ASN A 1119 18.36 19.58 8.80
C ASN A 1119 18.57 21.11 8.73
N VAL A 1120 18.82 21.78 9.86
CA VAL A 1120 18.96 23.25 9.92
C VAL A 1120 20.21 23.77 9.21
N TYR A 1121 21.29 22.96 9.12
CA TYR A 1121 22.54 23.40 8.50
C TYR A 1121 22.40 23.67 6.98
N PRO A 1122 21.83 22.74 6.18
CA PRO A 1122 21.42 23.06 4.80
C PRO A 1122 20.50 24.29 4.70
N GLY A 1123 19.58 24.45 5.66
CA GLY A 1123 18.71 25.62 5.74
C GLY A 1123 19.45 26.95 5.91
N PHE A 1124 20.45 27.00 6.80
CA PHE A 1124 21.31 28.20 6.97
C PHE A 1124 22.09 28.53 5.69
N ASN A 1125 22.64 27.52 5.00
CA ASN A 1125 23.30 27.73 3.70
C ASN A 1125 22.37 28.41 2.71
N GLN A 1126 21.15 27.88 2.57
CA GLN A 1126 20.18 28.38 1.61
C GLN A 1126 19.67 29.77 1.99
N TYR A 1127 19.40 30.02 3.27
CA TYR A 1127 18.91 31.31 3.75
C TYR A 1127 19.94 32.42 3.54
N ILE A 1128 21.19 32.22 3.96
CA ILE A 1128 22.26 33.22 3.81
C ILE A 1128 22.54 33.49 2.33
N LYS A 1129 22.55 32.45 1.50
CA LYS A 1129 22.65 32.61 0.04
C LYS A 1129 21.51 33.46 -0.52
N THR A 1130 20.28 33.21 -0.08
CA THR A 1130 19.10 33.95 -0.53
C THR A 1130 19.17 35.43 -0.14
N LEU A 1131 19.60 35.73 1.09
CA LEU A 1131 19.84 37.11 1.55
C LEU A 1131 20.94 37.81 0.74
N GLY A 1132 21.95 37.08 0.27
CA GLY A 1132 22.99 37.61 -0.61
C GLY A 1132 22.53 37.94 -2.03
N ILE A 1133 21.38 37.38 -2.47
CA ILE A 1133 20.84 37.53 -3.83
C ILE A 1133 19.74 38.60 -3.90
N LEU A 1134 18.71 38.51 -3.06
CA LEU A 1134 17.46 39.25 -3.29
C LEU A 1134 17.51 40.73 -2.94
N GLU A 1135 18.00 41.05 -1.74
CA GLU A 1135 18.11 42.42 -1.26
C GLU A 1135 19.25 42.42 -0.23
N PRO A 1136 20.43 42.99 -0.55
CA PRO A 1136 21.54 43.02 0.38
C PRO A 1136 21.19 43.90 1.59
N ASP A 1137 20.57 43.30 2.60
CA ASP A 1137 20.37 43.86 3.93
C ASP A 1137 21.46 43.29 4.85
N PRO A 1138 22.53 44.06 5.12
CA PRO A 1138 23.63 43.60 5.96
C PRO A 1138 23.15 43.16 7.34
N GLU A 1139 22.14 43.82 7.90
CA GLU A 1139 21.61 43.53 9.23
C GLU A 1139 20.96 42.14 9.28
N ALA A 1140 20.19 41.77 8.25
CA ALA A 1140 19.57 40.46 8.15
C ALA A 1140 20.62 39.34 8.04
N VAL A 1141 21.69 39.57 7.26
CA VAL A 1141 22.79 38.60 7.11
C VAL A 1141 23.57 38.44 8.41
N VAL A 1142 23.89 39.55 9.10
CA VAL A 1142 24.57 39.50 10.40
C VAL A 1142 23.76 38.72 11.43
N LYS A 1143 22.44 38.95 11.50
CA LYS A 1143 21.55 38.18 12.38
C LYS A 1143 21.52 36.70 12.02
N ALA A 1144 21.50 36.34 10.74
CA ALA A 1144 21.54 34.95 10.30
C ALA A 1144 22.87 34.28 10.69
N LEU A 1145 24.01 34.96 10.48
CA LEU A 1145 25.33 34.46 10.85
C LEU A 1145 25.48 34.31 12.37
N ALA A 1146 25.01 35.29 13.16
CA ALA A 1146 25.05 35.22 14.62
C ALA A 1146 24.19 34.06 15.16
N SER A 1147 23.03 33.84 14.53
CA SER A 1147 22.12 32.75 14.86
C SER A 1147 22.75 31.40 14.52
N PHE A 1148 23.41 31.27 13.36
CA PHE A 1148 24.21 30.10 13.02
C PHE A 1148 25.34 29.84 14.02
N VAL A 1149 26.15 30.86 14.35
CA VAL A 1149 27.29 30.72 15.29
C VAL A 1149 26.81 30.23 16.66
N THR A 1150 25.70 30.81 17.16
CA THR A 1150 25.10 30.41 18.43
C THR A 1150 24.54 29.00 18.34
N TYR A 1151 23.80 28.68 17.28
CA TYR A 1151 23.25 27.35 17.02
C TYR A 1151 24.35 26.27 16.99
N ASP A 1152 25.39 26.48 16.19
CA ASP A 1152 26.51 25.56 16.03
C ASP A 1152 27.31 25.41 17.33
N ALA A 1153 27.51 26.50 18.07
CA ALA A 1153 28.17 26.44 19.37
C ALA A 1153 27.34 25.70 20.43
N ILE A 1154 26.01 25.76 20.37
CA ILE A 1154 25.15 24.97 21.24
C ILE A 1154 25.27 23.49 20.88
N LEU A 1155 25.02 23.10 19.64
CA LEU A 1155 25.02 21.68 19.28
C LEU A 1155 26.39 21.00 19.44
N ASP A 1156 27.49 21.74 19.20
CA ASP A 1156 28.87 21.22 19.29
C ASP A 1156 29.51 21.35 20.68
N GLU A 1157 28.70 21.68 21.71
CA GLU A 1157 29.09 21.76 23.12
C GLU A 1157 30.14 22.86 23.43
N ARG A 1158 30.08 23.99 22.72
CA ARG A 1158 30.94 25.18 22.93
C ARG A 1158 30.23 26.34 23.61
N TYR A 1159 28.90 26.30 23.79
CA TYR A 1159 28.12 27.36 24.42
C TYR A 1159 27.47 26.90 25.73
N LEU A 1160 27.65 27.70 26.79
CA LEU A 1160 27.21 27.42 28.17
C LEU A 1160 27.53 25.98 28.57
N LYS A 1161 28.77 25.57 28.36
CA LYS A 1161 29.20 24.18 28.53
C LYS A 1161 29.07 23.69 29.97
N LYS A 1162 29.13 24.60 30.95
CA LYS A 1162 28.84 24.32 32.37
C LYS A 1162 27.39 23.88 32.62
N HIS A 1163 26.47 24.28 31.75
CA HIS A 1163 25.05 23.96 31.77
C HIS A 1163 24.74 22.82 30.79
N GLY A 1164 25.59 21.78 30.78
CA GLY A 1164 25.58 20.75 29.74
C GLY A 1164 24.23 20.09 29.50
N SER A 1165 23.45 19.87 30.57
CA SER A 1165 22.10 19.29 30.53
C SER A 1165 21.00 20.22 30.04
N ASP A 1166 21.22 21.54 30.07
CA ASP A 1166 20.18 22.55 29.84
C ASP A 1166 19.96 22.81 28.35
N TYR A 1167 20.79 22.21 27.48
CA TYR A 1167 20.75 22.42 26.04
C TYR A 1167 20.96 21.11 25.29
N ILE A 1168 20.35 21.04 24.11
CA ILE A 1168 20.49 19.91 23.20
C ILE A 1168 21.89 19.92 22.59
N ARG A 1169 22.54 18.74 22.60
CA ARG A 1169 23.89 18.51 22.08
C ARG A 1169 23.85 17.36 21.09
N ILE A 1170 24.66 17.46 20.03
CA ILE A 1170 24.77 16.43 19.00
C ILE A 1170 26.20 15.88 19.02
N THR A 1171 26.31 14.56 18.89
CA THR A 1171 27.59 13.88 18.84
C THR A 1171 28.33 14.15 17.53
N ARG A 1172 29.67 14.08 17.56
CA ARG A 1172 30.49 14.27 16.35
C ARG A 1172 30.24 13.23 15.26
N SER A 1173 29.77 12.03 15.62
CA SER A 1173 29.39 10.99 14.68
C SER A 1173 28.14 11.37 13.89
N GLU A 1174 27.14 11.96 14.54
CA GLU A 1174 25.88 12.36 13.89
C GLU A 1174 26.10 13.44 12.83
N PHE A 1175 27.08 14.35 13.01
CA PHE A 1175 27.45 15.31 11.96
C PHE A 1175 27.97 14.66 10.67
N LYS A 1176 28.41 13.41 10.71
CA LYS A 1176 28.87 12.68 9.51
C LYS A 1176 27.71 12.07 8.72
N GLU A 1177 26.51 12.06 9.28
CA GLU A 1177 25.31 11.59 8.62
C GLU A 1177 24.81 12.65 7.63
N GLY A 1178 24.08 12.21 6.61
CA GLY A 1178 23.38 13.11 5.69
C GLY A 1178 22.19 13.76 6.39
N ALA A 1179 21.91 15.02 6.06
CA ALA A 1179 20.64 15.63 6.48
C ALA A 1179 19.49 14.92 5.75
N VAL A 1180 18.30 14.85 6.33
CA VAL A 1180 17.12 14.28 5.65
C VAL A 1180 16.81 15.09 4.38
N VAL A 1181 17.04 16.40 4.44
CA VAL A 1181 16.77 17.36 3.36
C VAL A 1181 17.89 17.47 2.32
N ASP A 1182 19.10 16.99 2.63
CA ASP A 1182 20.20 16.80 1.66
C ASP A 1182 20.94 15.49 2.01
N PRO A 1183 20.37 14.33 1.62
CA PRO A 1183 20.96 13.03 1.95
C PRO A 1183 22.26 12.76 1.17
N VAL A 1184 22.56 13.56 0.15
CA VAL A 1184 23.75 13.41 -0.70
C VAL A 1184 25.00 13.88 0.03
N LYS A 1185 24.85 14.86 0.92
CA LYS A 1185 25.96 15.50 1.61
C LYS A 1185 25.87 15.32 3.13
N PRO A 1186 26.99 15.02 3.80
CA PRO A 1186 27.00 14.96 5.25
C PRO A 1186 26.76 16.35 5.85
N VAL A 1187 26.11 16.43 7.01
CA VAL A 1187 25.85 17.69 7.71
C VAL A 1187 27.15 18.46 7.98
N ALA A 1188 28.24 17.75 8.27
CA ALA A 1188 29.58 18.30 8.44
C ALA A 1188 30.02 19.16 7.25
N TYR A 1189 29.66 18.79 6.02
CA TYR A 1189 29.97 19.61 4.85
C TYR A 1189 29.29 20.98 4.91
N HIS A 1190 27.98 21.02 5.21
CA HIS A 1190 27.23 22.27 5.29
C HIS A 1190 27.75 23.14 6.44
N ARG A 1191 28.02 22.50 7.58
CA ARG A 1191 28.62 23.11 8.75
C ARG A 1191 29.98 23.75 8.44
N ASP A 1192 30.89 23.01 7.80
CA ASP A 1192 32.24 23.50 7.47
C ASP A 1192 32.20 24.67 6.49
N VAL A 1193 31.29 24.64 5.52
CA VAL A 1193 31.08 25.77 4.59
C VAL A 1193 30.65 27.02 5.34
N LEU A 1194 29.73 26.91 6.31
CA LEU A 1194 29.28 28.05 7.11
C LEU A 1194 30.34 28.56 8.07
N GLN A 1195 31.12 27.68 8.69
CA GLN A 1195 32.25 28.08 9.54
C GLN A 1195 33.32 28.82 8.72
N ASN A 1196 33.68 28.28 7.56
CA ASN A 1196 34.63 28.94 6.66
C ASN A 1196 34.11 30.29 6.16
N LEU A 1197 32.81 30.39 5.86
CA LEU A 1197 32.17 31.66 5.51
C LEU A 1197 32.37 32.71 6.61
N VAL A 1198 32.09 32.37 7.87
CA VAL A 1198 32.29 33.29 9.01
C VAL A 1198 33.76 33.71 9.14
N LEU A 1199 34.70 32.78 8.96
CA LEU A 1199 36.13 33.06 9.02
C LEU A 1199 36.60 33.96 7.87
N GLU A 1200 36.11 33.74 6.66
CA GLU A 1200 36.45 34.55 5.48
C GLU A 1200 35.89 35.96 5.59
N ILE A 1201 34.66 36.11 6.09
CA ILE A 1201 34.09 37.43 6.42
C ILE A 1201 34.97 38.12 7.47
N GLY A 1202 35.34 37.42 8.55
CA GLY A 1202 36.26 37.96 9.56
C GLY A 1202 37.56 38.47 8.94
N ARG A 1203 38.23 37.66 8.11
CA ARG A 1203 39.46 38.04 7.41
C ARG A 1203 39.28 39.26 6.50
N ALA A 1204 38.17 39.34 5.78
CA ALA A 1204 37.87 40.47 4.89
C ALA A 1204 37.77 41.81 5.66
N TYR A 1205 37.34 41.77 6.91
CA TYR A 1205 37.26 42.92 7.82
C TYR A 1205 38.40 42.99 8.86
N GLY A 1206 39.48 42.20 8.70
CA GLY A 1206 40.64 42.22 9.61
C GLY A 1206 40.37 41.70 11.02
N GLN A 1207 39.35 40.85 11.20
CA GLN A 1207 39.03 40.17 12.47
C GLN A 1207 39.37 38.69 12.43
N ASP A 1208 39.84 38.16 13.57
CA ASP A 1208 40.03 36.72 13.75
C ASP A 1208 38.89 36.11 14.57
N PHE A 1209 37.96 35.45 13.88
CA PHE A 1209 36.86 34.72 14.49
C PHE A 1209 37.19 33.26 14.79
N LYS A 1210 38.43 32.78 14.61
CA LYS A 1210 38.78 31.36 14.82
C LYS A 1210 38.44 30.85 16.22
N MET A 1211 38.59 31.69 17.23
CA MET A 1211 38.38 31.30 18.63
C MET A 1211 36.92 30.88 18.93
N ILE A 1212 35.90 31.41 18.24
CA ILE A 1212 34.50 31.00 18.47
C ILE A 1212 34.22 29.55 18.05
N PHE A 1213 35.10 28.96 17.23
CA PHE A 1213 34.98 27.58 16.76
C PHE A 1213 35.90 26.58 17.48
N GLU A 1214 36.76 27.05 18.38
CA GLU A 1214 37.67 26.21 19.15
C GLU A 1214 36.93 25.34 20.19
N LYS A 1215 37.43 24.14 20.43
CA LYS A 1215 36.96 23.29 21.52
C LYS A 1215 37.89 23.36 22.72
N THR A 1216 37.30 23.42 23.90
CA THR A 1216 38.01 23.24 25.17
C THR A 1216 37.91 21.80 25.65
N GLY A 1217 38.88 21.36 26.45
CA GLY A 1217 38.80 20.07 27.14
C GLY A 1217 37.67 20.02 28.18
N PRO A 1218 37.59 18.94 28.98
CA PRO A 1218 36.65 18.85 30.10
C PRO A 1218 36.80 20.04 31.04
N LEU A 1219 35.68 20.64 31.44
CA LEU A 1219 35.64 21.75 32.40
C LEU A 1219 35.87 21.23 33.82
N GLY A 1220 36.37 22.09 34.72
CA GLY A 1220 36.66 21.74 36.12
C GLY A 1220 37.90 20.85 36.34
N VAL A 1221 38.45 20.25 35.27
CA VAL A 1221 39.71 19.48 35.34
C VAL A 1221 40.93 20.39 35.23
N ASN A 1222 40.85 21.43 34.39
CA ASN A 1222 41.94 22.38 34.17
C ASN A 1222 41.39 23.83 34.18
N PRO A 1223 41.80 24.70 35.12
CA PRO A 1223 41.37 26.11 35.16
C PRO A 1223 41.62 26.87 33.85
N ALA A 1224 42.65 26.49 33.08
CA ALA A 1224 42.92 27.09 31.77
C ALA A 1224 41.82 26.76 30.75
N ASN A 1225 41.22 25.57 30.82
CA ASN A 1225 40.07 25.20 29.98
C ASN A 1225 38.85 26.05 30.34
N ASP A 1226 38.59 26.27 31.63
CA ASP A 1226 37.47 27.11 32.09
C ASP A 1226 37.66 28.57 31.66
N GLN A 1227 38.86 29.12 31.81
CA GLN A 1227 39.17 30.48 31.34
C GLN A 1227 39.05 30.59 29.82
N ARG A 1228 39.54 29.60 29.07
CA ARG A 1228 39.41 29.58 27.60
C ARG A 1228 37.95 29.46 27.18
N GLN A 1229 37.16 28.63 27.87
CA GLN A 1229 35.74 28.45 27.62
C GLN A 1229 34.96 29.74 27.87
N ASN A 1230 35.21 30.43 28.98
CA ASN A 1230 34.59 31.73 29.27
C ASN A 1230 34.92 32.78 28.19
N LYS A 1231 36.13 32.76 27.63
CA LYS A 1231 36.51 33.64 26.51
C LYS A 1231 35.74 33.30 25.23
N ILE A 1232 35.61 32.01 24.91
CA ILE A 1232 34.83 31.54 23.75
C ILE A 1232 33.37 31.97 23.90
N GLU A 1233 32.76 31.74 25.06
CA GLU A 1233 31.36 32.13 25.32
C GLU A 1233 31.16 33.66 25.26
N ALA A 1234 32.10 34.45 25.77
CA ALA A 1234 32.06 35.90 25.66
C ALA A 1234 32.15 36.39 24.20
N GLN A 1235 32.98 35.75 23.38
CA GLN A 1235 33.07 36.07 21.95
C GLN A 1235 31.82 35.66 21.18
N ILE A 1236 31.24 34.49 21.46
CA ILE A 1236 29.97 34.07 20.85
C ILE A 1236 28.87 35.09 21.21
N ALA A 1237 28.77 35.48 22.48
CA ALA A 1237 27.75 36.42 22.95
C ALA A 1237 27.89 37.84 22.35
N SER A 1238 29.12 38.26 22.03
CA SER A 1238 29.41 39.59 21.45
C SER A 1238 29.57 39.57 19.92
N PHE A 1239 29.44 38.41 19.27
CA PHE A 1239 29.68 38.24 17.84
C PHE A 1239 28.77 39.13 16.98
N GLU A 1240 27.46 39.16 17.27
CA GLU A 1240 26.46 39.96 16.53
C GLU A 1240 26.80 41.47 16.60
N ASP A 1241 27.05 41.99 17.81
CA ASP A 1241 27.42 43.39 18.02
C ASP A 1241 28.75 43.76 17.37
N THR A 1242 29.73 42.85 17.45
CA THR A 1242 31.06 43.06 16.86
C THR A 1242 30.97 43.12 15.35
N LEU A 1243 30.29 42.16 14.73
CA LEU A 1243 30.13 42.10 13.27
C LEU A 1243 29.29 43.28 12.75
N THR A 1244 28.21 43.65 13.45
CA THR A 1244 27.37 44.82 13.12
C THR A 1244 28.19 46.10 13.11
N LYS A 1245 28.98 46.35 14.18
CA LYS A 1245 29.82 47.55 14.28
C LYS A 1245 30.83 47.62 13.15
N ILE A 1246 31.51 46.51 12.87
CA ILE A 1246 32.59 46.46 11.88
C ILE A 1246 32.06 46.68 10.46
N ILE A 1247 30.95 46.04 10.11
CA ILE A 1247 30.26 46.24 8.83
C ILE A 1247 29.79 47.68 8.68
N ALA A 1248 29.20 48.27 9.73
CA ALA A 1248 28.75 49.65 9.69
C ALA A 1248 29.90 50.66 9.55
N THR A 1249 31.10 50.34 10.05
CA THR A 1249 32.27 51.24 10.01
C THR A 1249 33.11 51.16 8.73
N ASP A 1250 33.16 50.01 8.06
CA ASP A 1250 34.09 49.78 6.94
C ASP A 1250 33.44 50.06 5.58
N ASP A 1251 32.44 49.26 5.16
CA ASP A 1251 31.90 49.31 3.79
C ASP A 1251 30.39 49.03 3.69
N ASN A 1252 29.67 49.04 4.81
CA ASN A 1252 28.24 48.71 4.89
C ASN A 1252 27.89 47.35 4.26
N GLY A 1253 28.80 46.38 4.31
CA GLY A 1253 28.55 44.96 4.01
C GLY A 1253 29.02 44.50 2.64
N VAL A 1254 29.65 45.36 1.83
CA VAL A 1254 30.06 45.03 0.44
C VAL A 1254 30.98 43.81 0.39
N LYS A 1255 32.06 43.78 1.19
CA LYS A 1255 32.98 42.64 1.32
C LYS A 1255 32.27 41.39 1.81
N MET A 1256 31.37 41.51 2.79
CA MET A 1256 30.57 40.37 3.27
C MET A 1256 29.77 39.74 2.13
N PHE A 1257 29.08 40.54 1.31
CA PHE A 1257 28.32 40.03 0.17
C PHE A 1257 29.21 39.42 -0.92
N GLU A 1258 30.40 39.97 -1.15
CA GLU A 1258 31.38 39.38 -2.07
C GLU A 1258 31.82 37.99 -1.59
N VAL A 1259 32.15 37.86 -0.30
CA VAL A 1259 32.48 36.56 0.30
C VAL A 1259 31.30 35.58 0.19
N ILE A 1260 30.07 36.02 0.47
CA ILE A 1260 28.86 35.15 0.35
C ILE A 1260 28.64 34.69 -1.09
N ARG A 1261 28.83 35.56 -2.09
CA ARG A 1261 28.69 35.21 -3.51
C ARG A 1261 29.76 34.22 -3.98
N ASN A 1262 30.97 34.34 -3.43
CA ASN A 1262 32.09 33.44 -3.73
C ASN A 1262 32.01 32.12 -2.94
N ALA A 1263 31.30 32.12 -1.82
CA ALA A 1263 31.05 30.91 -1.04
C ALA A 1263 30.14 29.97 -1.85
N ASN A 1264 30.57 28.71 -1.99
CA ASN A 1264 29.80 27.64 -2.63
C ASN A 1264 28.67 27.14 -1.71
N LEU A 1265 27.80 28.06 -1.27
CA LEU A 1265 26.64 27.77 -0.45
C LEU A 1265 25.68 26.90 -1.27
N ARG A 1266 25.58 25.64 -0.86
CA ARG A 1266 24.59 24.68 -1.37
C ARG A 1266 23.56 24.44 -0.27
N GLY A 1267 22.33 24.84 -0.56
CA GLY A 1267 21.15 24.54 0.25
C GLY A 1267 20.57 23.16 -0.06
N CYS A 1268 19.36 22.93 0.47
CA CYS A 1268 18.50 21.79 0.16
C CYS A 1268 18.09 21.77 -1.31
#